data_AF-A0A2I2A781-F1
#
_entry.id   AF-A0A2I2A781-F1
#
_cell.length_a   1.000
_cell.length_b   1.000
_cell.length_c   1.000
_cell.angle_alpha   90.00
_cell.angle_beta   90.00
_cell.angle_gamma   90.00
#
_symmetry.space_group_name_H-M   'P 1'
#
loop_
_entity.id
_entity.type
_entity.pdbx_description
1 polymer ?
#
loop_
_entity_poly.entity_id
_entity_poly.type
_entity_poly.pdbx_seq_one_letter_code
_entity_poly.pdbx_strand_id
1 'polypeptide(L)'
;MLKRLQQLFLLFISLGLAYLIVVRAVLTWAQTAPEYFLPFVEQITQTQIQIDRLNIEQTWLGFEFEVKNAQIRSESFQGQLNYASGDLNLWFFLGGDWHYGEKLMLDGVTVSMAGRKLDKDAKRSFNDLKIDQAWSILYKSWQLINLKNIQLSLPFEQHHFAFGIDSIQSYRGVKWTVGGILTLSVDNAKKSRIQLKGRFSPPAWRDPLDGNLSLNILTPILLDPFYRLMSEEWQSTLPTGALLGDVDLEVKRGELTKLAIQSHAQNLVWPVNDALLPKSFGIDLNWVATNQLIGKASENWQFQIENLRFDKAYVDTISPIFIRLDQNKLLTFKASEIDYEVIRPIAELFIKRFQDEQFAQSVQQLKLVDVSGSLDIVELNLVSLKLKIPKLTIEPYKNQPGFSVQELVVEKQHQNLWIKTSQSVLISAKAINQGAPFPLQLTNPVQITFDETNQNWQLVPLKFQLAQIPMALQASGHSDGNVQLDLQFEPNRLSTVKRYLPYSMMSTTLQNWLQQALIDGDGVKGALRVQGHVQDFPFENGEGIFEVTTEVHHATLKFQPDWPALTDFSAKLKFTPYQLQIVASDVLLHRESLRSAMPVKAKTVRVVLDDLASNDIAVNIQGQVITPIENALEYLQQTPLLTKIGIDSFLKEQLTATGEVKVDLDSIWVPVSGYDDKTESVKGRVALNQVDMILLGALPLTQVKGSLQFTESRIKGDAISATLFDQPASILVSTPRDEIKIAVNSALASNNQFVTGVAPWQAHVNIPLSSASPISIYNEIDLNPLTSNLPAPLSEEELIKQGRPKKLVSTITIQNDLLKHELQLDNLLQMQSAFDLDKSQLNFVSIDLNKQGQKQTTDIDKGGAVKGRLHFVDFDAWLKSLPELQTYGKDRWGLSLSEGAAIFWHNSHLKIDRLQVFGVNMNNLALDWSSLSKDGSLVVAVQGDEVKATIKNKTPNQFAVNLTRLSVDFPLTSAQSNAADSSCQVGPDLQKTVKTQVDFEGENIQINGKVIDNLSFKLAHADSFLKIDQLNVFANKVNTPFVGNYWFNKEDNTSRLSGSIKTKHVDAMLKFLGFNKGFKGNEMQMGVNLVWVGGVSCFALKQLSGDARFKMEDGVIKDAEPGFARLLGLLSFESLARRLRLNVNDFTEAGLVYDQIEGEGRFDQGYFKIDKLELKAPAAKAQVFGQVDLMTNVLDLKAEVTPSLGSSLPAIAAISGFATPIAGLAAYVFMKYMPFVNEDIITYRYDVTGTFTEPDLDVKGPSVELFRFNGNTSPTPS
;
A
#
# COMPACT_ATOMS: atom_id res chain seq x y z
N MET A 1 104.19 -76.69 -70.74
CA MET A 1 102.74 -76.48 -70.55
C MET A 1 101.93 -77.67 -71.05
N LEU A 2 102.10 -78.11 -72.31
CA LEU A 2 101.37 -79.26 -72.90
C LEU A 2 101.44 -80.55 -72.06
N LYS A 3 102.61 -80.90 -71.51
CA LYS A 3 102.78 -82.10 -70.64
C LYS A 3 102.02 -82.00 -69.29
N ARG A 4 101.94 -80.80 -68.70
CA ARG A 4 101.14 -80.56 -67.48
C ARG A 4 99.65 -80.50 -67.79
N LEU A 5 99.28 -79.98 -68.96
CA LEU A 5 97.88 -79.98 -69.42
C LEU A 5 97.41 -81.39 -69.74
N GLN A 6 98.28 -82.23 -70.32
CA GLN A 6 97.99 -83.64 -70.59
C GLN A 6 97.95 -84.48 -69.30
N GLN A 7 98.81 -84.18 -68.31
CA GLN A 7 98.73 -84.81 -66.98
C GLN A 7 97.50 -84.35 -66.20
N LEU A 8 97.15 -83.06 -66.21
CA LEU A 8 95.90 -82.57 -65.62
C LEU A 8 94.70 -83.15 -66.35
N PHE A 9 94.71 -83.25 -67.68
CA PHE A 9 93.64 -83.84 -68.47
C PHE A 9 93.50 -85.35 -68.21
N LEU A 10 94.61 -86.10 -68.10
CA LEU A 10 94.58 -87.51 -67.71
C LEU A 10 94.19 -87.70 -66.25
N LEU A 11 94.56 -86.78 -65.35
CA LEU A 11 94.15 -86.80 -63.94
C LEU A 11 92.67 -86.43 -63.80
N PHE A 12 92.16 -85.53 -64.64
CA PHE A 12 90.75 -85.17 -64.73
C PHE A 12 89.92 -86.27 -65.38
N ILE A 13 90.44 -86.95 -66.41
CA ILE A 13 89.80 -88.12 -67.02
C ILE A 13 89.82 -89.30 -66.05
N SER A 14 90.92 -89.56 -65.33
CA SER A 14 91.00 -90.66 -64.36
C SER A 14 90.16 -90.39 -63.12
N LEU A 15 90.13 -89.15 -62.60
CA LEU A 15 89.16 -88.75 -61.58
C LEU A 15 87.73 -88.85 -62.10
N GLY A 16 87.47 -88.41 -63.34
CA GLY A 16 86.16 -88.53 -63.98
C GLY A 16 85.72 -89.98 -64.16
N LEU A 17 86.64 -90.88 -64.53
CA LEU A 17 86.35 -92.31 -64.68
C LEU A 17 86.15 -92.99 -63.32
N ALA A 18 87.00 -92.69 -62.33
CA ALA A 18 86.86 -93.20 -60.96
C ALA A 18 85.55 -92.72 -60.32
N TYR A 19 85.21 -91.45 -60.54
CA TYR A 19 83.95 -90.86 -60.13
C TYR A 19 82.76 -91.57 -60.80
N LEU A 20 82.77 -91.77 -62.13
CA LEU A 20 81.68 -92.48 -62.81
C LEU A 20 81.52 -93.92 -62.33
N ILE A 21 82.62 -94.61 -61.98
CA ILE A 21 82.59 -95.98 -61.44
C ILE A 21 82.04 -96.00 -60.02
N VAL A 22 82.50 -95.11 -59.13
CA VAL A 22 82.01 -95.03 -57.74
C VAL A 22 80.53 -94.65 -57.71
N VAL A 23 80.13 -93.67 -58.52
CA VAL A 23 78.73 -93.28 -58.68
C VAL A 23 77.92 -94.45 -59.25
N ARG A 24 78.40 -95.15 -60.28
CA ARG A 24 77.72 -96.35 -60.81
C ARG A 24 77.56 -97.42 -59.73
N ALA A 25 78.56 -97.65 -58.89
CA ALA A 25 78.50 -98.64 -57.82
C ALA A 25 77.44 -98.29 -56.77
N VAL A 26 77.39 -97.03 -56.31
CA VAL A 26 76.39 -96.56 -55.34
C VAL A 26 74.98 -96.57 -55.94
N LEU A 27 74.84 -96.13 -57.18
CA LEU A 27 73.55 -96.15 -57.88
C LEU A 27 73.05 -97.58 -58.14
N THR A 28 73.95 -98.48 -58.54
CA THR A 28 73.63 -99.90 -58.72
C THR A 28 73.21 -100.52 -57.38
N TRP A 29 73.85 -100.14 -56.27
CA TRP A 29 73.43 -100.57 -54.93
C TRP A 29 72.03 -100.06 -54.58
N ALA A 30 71.73 -98.79 -54.83
CA ALA A 30 70.41 -98.21 -54.61
C ALA A 30 69.29 -98.87 -55.45
N GLN A 31 69.60 -99.34 -56.66
CA GLN A 31 68.62 -99.97 -57.56
C GLN A 31 68.46 -101.47 -57.39
N THR A 32 69.55 -102.21 -57.16
CA THR A 32 69.54 -103.68 -57.15
C THR A 32 69.29 -104.27 -55.78
N ALA A 33 69.61 -103.54 -54.71
CA ALA A 33 69.43 -103.98 -53.34
C ALA A 33 68.91 -102.83 -52.43
N PRO A 34 67.77 -102.20 -52.79
CA PRO A 34 67.19 -101.09 -52.04
C PRO A 34 66.88 -101.44 -50.58
N GLU A 35 66.61 -102.71 -50.28
CA GLU A 35 66.37 -103.22 -48.93
C GLU A 35 67.57 -103.10 -47.97
N TYR A 36 68.79 -102.92 -48.51
CA TYR A 36 69.99 -102.63 -47.71
C TYR A 36 70.43 -101.17 -47.85
N PHE A 37 70.11 -100.51 -48.97
CA PHE A 37 70.46 -99.11 -49.20
C PHE A 37 69.58 -98.14 -48.40
N LEU A 38 68.26 -98.37 -48.32
CA LEU A 38 67.35 -97.49 -47.60
C LEU A 38 67.66 -97.44 -46.09
N PRO A 39 67.86 -98.55 -45.37
CA PRO A 39 68.25 -98.51 -43.95
C PRO A 39 69.55 -97.72 -43.68
N PHE A 40 70.51 -97.75 -44.61
CA PHE A 40 71.73 -96.95 -44.52
C PHE A 40 71.45 -95.45 -44.65
N VAL A 41 70.57 -95.05 -45.57
CA VAL A 41 70.12 -93.65 -45.70
C VAL A 41 69.36 -93.22 -44.45
N GLU A 42 68.41 -94.03 -43.98
CA GLU A 42 67.60 -93.80 -42.77
C GLU A 42 68.48 -93.57 -41.52
N GLN A 43 69.57 -94.33 -41.39
CA GLN A 43 70.52 -94.19 -40.29
C GLN A 43 71.28 -92.86 -40.34
N ILE A 44 71.65 -92.38 -41.53
CA ILE A 44 72.39 -91.11 -41.69
C ILE A 44 71.46 -89.91 -41.50
N THR A 45 70.21 -90.01 -41.96
CA THR A 45 69.26 -88.89 -41.94
C THR A 45 68.39 -88.84 -40.68
N GLN A 46 68.42 -89.87 -39.83
CA GLN A 46 67.52 -90.03 -38.67
C GLN A 46 66.03 -89.94 -39.07
N THR A 47 65.69 -90.56 -40.20
CA THR A 47 64.32 -90.59 -40.73
C THR A 47 63.97 -92.01 -41.13
N GLN A 48 62.72 -92.44 -40.92
CA GLN A 48 62.17 -93.63 -41.56
C GLN A 48 61.66 -93.26 -42.96
N ILE A 49 62.09 -93.99 -43.99
CA ILE A 49 61.81 -93.71 -45.39
C ILE A 49 61.24 -94.98 -46.03
N GLN A 50 59.94 -94.95 -46.35
CA GLN A 50 59.28 -95.99 -47.12
C GLN A 50 59.09 -95.49 -48.56
N ILE A 51 59.53 -96.24 -49.57
CA ILE A 51 59.37 -95.87 -50.98
C ILE A 51 58.81 -97.05 -51.75
N ASP A 52 57.72 -96.86 -52.49
CA ASP A 52 57.13 -97.94 -53.31
C ASP A 52 57.98 -98.24 -54.55
N ARG A 53 58.48 -97.20 -55.23
CA ARG A 53 59.33 -97.36 -56.42
C ARG A 53 60.36 -96.22 -56.50
N LEU A 54 61.63 -96.61 -56.66
CA LEU A 54 62.77 -95.73 -56.91
C LEU A 54 63.45 -96.18 -58.20
N ASN A 55 63.47 -95.32 -59.21
CA ASN A 55 64.29 -95.50 -60.41
C ASN A 55 65.39 -94.44 -60.43
N ILE A 56 66.63 -94.83 -60.70
CA ILE A 56 67.76 -93.89 -60.79
C ILE A 56 68.64 -94.24 -61.98
N GLU A 57 68.74 -93.35 -62.95
CA GLU A 57 69.53 -93.56 -64.16
C GLU A 57 70.75 -92.65 -64.16
N GLN A 58 71.96 -93.22 -64.26
CA GLN A 58 73.18 -92.42 -64.28
C GLN A 58 73.28 -91.57 -65.56
N THR A 59 73.64 -90.30 -65.40
CA THR A 59 73.94 -89.38 -66.50
C THR A 59 75.43 -89.00 -66.49
N TRP A 60 75.88 -88.30 -67.53
CA TRP A 60 77.27 -87.82 -67.60
C TRP A 60 77.61 -86.81 -66.48
N LEU A 61 76.63 -86.05 -66.01
CA LEU A 61 76.80 -85.02 -64.98
C LEU A 61 76.38 -85.51 -63.58
N GLY A 62 75.70 -86.65 -63.47
CA GLY A 62 75.25 -87.20 -62.19
C GLY A 62 74.24 -88.32 -62.40
N PHE A 63 72.98 -88.08 -62.05
CA PHE A 63 71.89 -89.06 -62.26
C PHE A 63 70.53 -88.39 -62.41
N GLU A 64 69.63 -89.06 -63.12
CA GLU A 64 68.19 -88.80 -63.12
C GLU A 64 67.51 -89.74 -62.14
N PHE A 65 66.50 -89.25 -61.43
CA PHE A 65 65.73 -90.03 -60.47
C PHE A 65 64.24 -89.88 -60.70
N GLU A 66 63.50 -90.95 -60.40
CA GLU A 66 62.05 -91.00 -60.32
C GLU A 66 61.66 -91.75 -59.04
N VAL A 67 60.88 -91.10 -58.18
CA VAL A 67 60.38 -91.64 -56.92
C VAL A 67 58.86 -91.62 -56.97
N LYS A 68 58.23 -92.78 -56.73
CA LYS A 68 56.77 -92.88 -56.55
C LYS A 68 56.45 -93.31 -55.14
N ASN A 69 55.47 -92.63 -54.54
CA ASN A 69 54.92 -92.90 -53.23
C ASN A 69 56.01 -93.10 -52.17
N ALA A 70 56.70 -92.01 -51.81
CA ALA A 70 57.59 -92.01 -50.65
C ALA A 70 56.86 -91.50 -49.42
N GLN A 71 57.07 -92.14 -48.27
CA GLN A 71 56.66 -91.65 -46.96
C GLN A 71 57.91 -91.51 -46.11
N ILE A 72 58.07 -90.33 -45.50
CA ILE A 72 59.21 -90.01 -44.64
C ILE A 72 58.66 -89.67 -43.26
N ARG A 73 59.12 -90.33 -42.21
CA ARG A 73 58.76 -90.04 -40.83
C ARG A 73 60.00 -89.70 -40.02
N SER A 74 59.92 -88.62 -39.26
CA SER A 74 60.92 -88.14 -38.31
C SER A 74 60.22 -87.76 -37.00
N GLU A 75 60.97 -87.57 -35.90
CA GLU A 75 60.43 -87.01 -34.66
C GLU A 75 59.83 -85.61 -34.85
N SER A 76 60.32 -84.85 -35.83
CA SER A 76 59.91 -83.45 -36.05
C SER A 76 58.83 -83.27 -37.13
N PHE A 77 58.67 -84.23 -38.04
CA PHE A 77 57.67 -84.15 -39.11
C PHE A 77 57.32 -85.52 -39.72
N GLN A 78 56.14 -85.60 -40.31
CA GLN A 78 55.71 -86.70 -41.18
C GLN A 78 55.43 -86.15 -42.59
N GLY A 79 56.17 -86.66 -43.56
CA GLY A 79 56.07 -86.34 -44.98
C GLY A 79 55.51 -87.51 -45.80
N GLN A 80 54.73 -87.18 -46.83
CA GLN A 80 54.35 -88.07 -47.91
C GLN A 80 54.64 -87.35 -49.24
N LEU A 81 55.11 -88.09 -50.23
CA LEU A 81 55.44 -87.65 -51.57
C LEU A 81 54.80 -88.64 -52.54
N ASN A 82 53.86 -88.21 -53.37
CA ASN A 82 53.24 -89.08 -54.36
C ASN A 82 54.17 -89.35 -55.54
N TYR A 83 54.82 -88.32 -56.06
CA TYR A 83 55.69 -88.42 -57.22
C TYR A 83 56.79 -87.36 -57.18
N ALA A 84 58.05 -87.76 -57.34
CA ALA A 84 59.16 -86.87 -57.64
C ALA A 84 59.92 -87.38 -58.86
N SER A 85 60.35 -86.47 -59.73
CA SER A 85 61.32 -86.80 -60.77
C SER A 85 62.22 -85.61 -61.06
N GLY A 86 63.49 -85.86 -61.32
CA GLY A 86 64.42 -84.82 -61.74
C GLY A 86 65.81 -85.35 -62.01
N ASP A 87 66.72 -84.48 -62.37
CA ASP A 87 68.14 -84.79 -62.51
C ASP A 87 68.94 -84.17 -61.37
N LEU A 88 70.04 -84.77 -60.97
CA LEU A 88 70.93 -84.20 -59.95
C LEU A 88 72.34 -84.19 -60.51
N ASN A 89 72.85 -82.99 -60.78
CA ASN A 89 74.21 -82.74 -61.21
C ASN A 89 75.13 -82.76 -60.01
N LEU A 90 75.81 -83.88 -59.80
CA LEU A 90 76.71 -84.12 -58.68
C LEU A 90 78.01 -83.29 -58.70
N TRP A 91 78.31 -82.57 -59.80
CA TRP A 91 79.42 -81.61 -59.84
C TRP A 91 79.11 -80.32 -59.06
N PHE A 92 77.85 -80.09 -58.64
CA PHE A 92 77.45 -78.89 -57.92
C PHE A 92 78.23 -78.66 -56.60
N PHE A 93 78.68 -79.73 -55.95
CA PHE A 93 79.46 -79.64 -54.69
C PHE A 93 80.83 -78.96 -54.88
N LEU A 94 81.36 -78.91 -56.11
CA LEU A 94 82.69 -78.36 -56.40
C LEU A 94 82.71 -76.82 -56.47
N GLY A 95 81.56 -76.17 -56.30
CA GLY A 95 81.42 -74.71 -56.28
C GLY A 95 81.46 -74.06 -57.67
N GLY A 96 80.90 -72.84 -57.80
CA GLY A 96 80.70 -72.12 -59.08
C GLY A 96 79.20 -71.95 -59.43
N ASP A 97 78.89 -71.56 -60.67
CA ASP A 97 77.52 -71.49 -61.23
C ASP A 97 76.97 -72.88 -61.61
N TRP A 98 77.40 -73.93 -60.92
CA TRP A 98 76.87 -75.27 -61.11
C TRP A 98 75.57 -75.41 -60.33
N HIS A 99 74.50 -75.76 -61.04
CA HIS A 99 73.16 -75.90 -60.50
C HIS A 99 72.90 -77.32 -60.03
N TYR A 100 71.90 -77.51 -59.18
CA TYR A 100 71.52 -78.85 -58.72
C TYR A 100 71.06 -79.76 -59.87
N GLY A 101 70.54 -79.20 -60.96
CA GLY A 101 70.14 -79.93 -62.17
C GLY A 101 69.42 -79.03 -63.17
N GLU A 102 68.90 -79.61 -64.24
CA GLU A 102 68.08 -78.93 -65.24
C GLU A 102 66.60 -78.89 -64.85
N LYS A 103 66.06 -79.97 -64.29
CA LYS A 103 64.63 -80.12 -64.02
C LYS A 103 64.35 -80.86 -62.72
N LEU A 104 63.45 -80.30 -61.90
CA LEU A 104 62.84 -80.96 -60.76
C LEU A 104 61.32 -80.87 -60.83
N MET A 105 60.64 -82.00 -60.72
CA MET A 105 59.19 -82.09 -60.59
C MET A 105 58.83 -82.77 -59.28
N LEU A 106 58.01 -82.12 -58.45
CA LEU A 106 57.44 -82.69 -57.24
C LEU A 106 55.93 -82.58 -57.31
N ASP A 107 55.23 -83.69 -57.12
CA ASP A 107 53.77 -83.73 -57.09
C ASP A 107 53.28 -84.52 -55.85
N GLY A 108 52.29 -83.96 -55.17
CA GLY A 108 51.62 -84.59 -54.04
C GLY A 108 52.51 -84.70 -52.81
N VAL A 109 53.16 -83.60 -52.41
CA VAL A 109 53.99 -83.54 -51.20
C VAL A 109 53.15 -83.07 -50.02
N THR A 110 52.85 -83.92 -49.05
CA THR A 110 52.20 -83.49 -47.80
C THR A 110 53.18 -83.60 -46.65
N VAL A 111 53.45 -82.51 -45.95
CA VAL A 111 54.31 -82.47 -44.75
C VAL A 111 53.48 -81.98 -43.57
N SER A 112 53.34 -82.80 -42.55
CA SER A 112 52.73 -82.44 -41.26
C SER A 112 53.82 -82.34 -40.21
N MET A 113 53.94 -81.18 -39.57
CA MET A 113 54.92 -80.96 -38.49
C MET A 113 54.34 -81.44 -37.15
N ALA A 114 55.17 -82.00 -36.26
CA ALA A 114 54.73 -82.37 -34.92
C ALA A 114 54.43 -81.12 -34.06
N GLY A 115 53.35 -81.15 -33.28
CA GLY A 115 52.88 -80.01 -32.49
C GLY A 115 53.89 -79.49 -31.47
N ARG A 116 54.42 -78.29 -31.72
CA ARG A 116 55.13 -77.50 -30.70
C ARG A 116 54.15 -76.52 -30.06
N LYS A 117 54.02 -76.55 -28.73
CA LYS A 117 53.42 -75.45 -27.97
C LYS A 117 54.31 -74.22 -28.12
N LEU A 118 53.76 -73.10 -28.58
CA LEU A 118 54.50 -71.84 -28.53
C LEU A 118 54.58 -71.38 -27.07
N ASP A 119 55.79 -71.00 -26.68
CA ASP A 119 56.06 -70.29 -25.44
C ASP A 119 55.42 -68.90 -25.55
N LYS A 120 54.45 -68.58 -24.66
CA LYS A 120 53.68 -67.33 -24.72
C LYS A 120 54.56 -66.08 -24.54
N ASP A 121 55.78 -66.26 -24.01
CA ASP A 121 56.73 -65.18 -23.75
C ASP A 121 57.83 -65.03 -24.82
N ALA A 122 57.82 -65.85 -25.88
CA ALA A 122 58.79 -65.72 -26.95
C ALA A 122 58.47 -64.50 -27.86
N LYS A 123 58.91 -63.31 -27.44
CA LYS A 123 59.08 -62.12 -28.29
C LYS A 123 60.15 -62.39 -29.36
N ARG A 124 59.86 -63.26 -30.32
CA ARG A 124 60.66 -63.36 -31.54
C ARG A 124 60.19 -62.28 -32.50
N SER A 125 61.00 -61.24 -32.65
CA SER A 125 60.78 -60.20 -33.65
C SER A 125 60.85 -60.82 -35.05
N PHE A 126 59.97 -60.38 -35.95
CA PHE A 126 60.06 -60.69 -37.38
C PHE A 126 61.42 -60.28 -38.00
N ASN A 127 62.22 -59.45 -37.30
CA ASN A 127 63.56 -59.05 -37.72
C ASN A 127 64.59 -60.19 -37.79
N ASP A 128 64.35 -61.36 -37.18
CA ASP A 128 65.31 -62.48 -37.21
C ASP A 128 65.23 -63.34 -38.50
N LEU A 129 64.26 -63.08 -39.38
CA LEU A 129 64.16 -63.74 -40.68
C LEU A 129 65.17 -63.13 -41.67
N LYS A 130 66.37 -63.73 -41.70
CA LYS A 130 67.41 -63.44 -42.70
C LYS A 130 67.00 -63.99 -44.07
N ILE A 131 66.23 -63.18 -44.80
CA ILE A 131 65.69 -63.48 -46.14
C ILE A 131 66.83 -63.73 -47.16
N ASP A 132 68.01 -63.14 -46.96
CA ASP A 132 69.19 -63.28 -47.83
C ASP A 132 69.67 -64.74 -48.01
N GLN A 133 69.63 -65.53 -46.94
CA GLN A 133 70.10 -66.93 -46.99
C GLN A 133 69.17 -67.83 -47.81
N ALA A 134 67.85 -67.65 -47.72
CA ALA A 134 66.87 -68.47 -48.42
C ALA A 134 66.93 -68.30 -49.94
N TRP A 135 67.11 -67.07 -50.42
CA TRP A 135 67.19 -66.77 -51.85
C TRP A 135 68.45 -67.36 -52.51
N SER A 136 69.58 -67.40 -51.80
CA SER A 136 70.83 -67.96 -52.32
C SER A 136 70.72 -69.46 -52.66
N ILE A 137 69.93 -70.21 -51.87
CA ILE A 137 69.67 -71.63 -52.08
C ILE A 137 68.73 -71.83 -53.27
N LEU A 138 67.68 -71.01 -53.38
CA LEU A 138 66.73 -71.07 -54.50
C LEU A 138 67.40 -70.69 -55.83
N TYR A 139 68.35 -69.76 -55.84
CA TYR A 139 69.05 -69.37 -57.07
C TYR A 139 69.96 -70.49 -57.64
N LYS A 140 70.61 -71.28 -56.77
CA LYS A 140 71.49 -72.40 -57.16
C LYS A 140 70.74 -73.71 -57.48
N SER A 141 69.43 -73.70 -57.34
CA SER A 141 68.57 -74.86 -57.59
C SER A 141 68.41 -75.18 -59.09
N TRP A 142 67.51 -76.11 -59.42
CA TRP A 142 67.24 -76.55 -60.79
C TRP A 142 66.81 -75.42 -61.73
N GLN A 143 67.22 -75.49 -63.01
CA GLN A 143 66.82 -74.48 -64.01
C GLN A 143 65.30 -74.39 -64.19
N LEU A 144 64.61 -75.53 -64.11
CA LEU A 144 63.16 -75.64 -64.12
C LEU A 144 62.68 -76.40 -62.88
N ILE A 145 61.88 -75.76 -62.03
CA ILE A 145 61.21 -76.41 -60.89
C ILE A 145 59.71 -76.38 -61.14
N ASN A 146 59.06 -77.54 -61.02
CA ASN A 146 57.61 -77.67 -61.08
C ASN A 146 57.12 -78.37 -59.82
N LEU A 147 56.46 -77.63 -58.94
CA LEU A 147 55.87 -78.12 -57.71
C LEU A 147 54.36 -78.16 -57.90
N LYS A 148 53.71 -79.28 -57.62
CA LYS A 148 52.25 -79.42 -57.65
C LYS A 148 51.76 -80.10 -56.38
N ASN A 149 50.58 -79.70 -55.93
CA ASN A 149 49.89 -80.32 -54.80
C ASN A 149 50.79 -80.51 -53.57
N ILE A 150 51.53 -79.47 -53.17
CA ILE A 150 52.30 -79.51 -51.93
C ILE A 150 51.42 -78.96 -50.81
N GLN A 151 51.38 -79.60 -49.66
CA GLN A 151 50.62 -79.15 -48.50
C GLN A 151 51.46 -79.29 -47.24
N LEU A 152 51.70 -78.17 -46.57
CA LEU A 152 52.34 -78.09 -45.26
C LEU A 152 51.23 -77.86 -44.21
N SER A 153 51.08 -78.79 -43.27
CA SER A 153 50.17 -78.62 -42.13
C SER A 153 50.96 -78.34 -40.85
N LEU A 154 50.60 -77.24 -40.20
CA LEU A 154 51.17 -76.71 -38.97
C LEU A 154 50.09 -76.69 -37.88
N PRO A 155 50.17 -77.57 -36.87
CA PRO A 155 49.29 -77.49 -35.70
C PRO A 155 49.67 -76.29 -34.81
N PHE A 156 48.67 -75.48 -34.43
CA PHE A 156 48.80 -74.34 -33.52
C PHE A 156 47.71 -74.43 -32.44
N GLU A 157 48.11 -74.83 -31.23
CA GLU A 157 47.19 -75.20 -30.15
C GLU A 157 46.08 -76.19 -30.59
N GLN A 158 44.82 -75.73 -30.68
CA GLN A 158 43.66 -76.55 -31.09
C GLN A 158 43.35 -76.45 -32.59
N HIS A 159 44.06 -75.60 -33.34
CA HIS A 159 43.76 -75.28 -34.73
C HIS A 159 44.87 -75.78 -35.69
N HIS A 160 44.48 -76.21 -36.89
CA HIS A 160 45.37 -76.74 -37.92
C HIS A 160 45.50 -75.73 -39.06
N PHE A 161 46.66 -75.09 -39.15
CA PHE A 161 46.99 -74.21 -40.27
C PHE A 161 47.53 -75.07 -41.41
N ALA A 162 46.98 -74.92 -42.61
CA ALA A 162 47.44 -75.59 -43.81
C ALA A 162 47.87 -74.56 -44.86
N PHE A 163 49.17 -74.51 -45.11
CA PHE A 163 49.77 -73.76 -46.20
C PHE A 163 50.04 -74.72 -47.36
N GLY A 164 49.40 -74.50 -48.49
CA GLY A 164 49.57 -75.31 -49.69
C GLY A 164 50.24 -74.56 -50.82
N ILE A 165 50.79 -75.33 -51.75
CA ILE A 165 51.20 -74.92 -53.08
C ILE A 165 50.38 -75.78 -54.03
N ASP A 166 49.36 -75.19 -54.66
CA ASP A 166 48.59 -75.87 -55.71
C ASP A 166 49.51 -76.16 -56.90
N SER A 167 50.23 -75.13 -57.35
CA SER A 167 51.23 -75.24 -58.40
C SER A 167 52.24 -74.11 -58.33
N ILE A 168 53.53 -74.38 -58.32
CA ILE A 168 54.59 -73.38 -58.58
C ILE A 168 55.44 -73.88 -59.72
N GLN A 169 55.65 -73.01 -60.70
CA GLN A 169 56.65 -73.18 -61.73
C GLN A 169 57.71 -72.10 -61.57
N SER A 170 58.95 -72.52 -61.44
CA SER A 170 60.10 -71.64 -61.48
C SER A 170 60.94 -71.97 -62.70
N TYR A 171 61.29 -70.97 -63.49
CA TYR A 171 62.12 -71.11 -64.68
C TYR A 171 63.20 -70.05 -64.66
N ARG A 172 64.43 -70.46 -64.99
CA ARG A 172 65.60 -69.59 -64.94
C ARG A 172 66.28 -69.53 -66.29
N GLY A 173 65.91 -68.53 -67.07
CA GLY A 173 66.55 -68.16 -68.34
C GLY A 173 67.35 -66.85 -68.18
N VAL A 174 67.15 -65.90 -69.11
CA VAL A 174 67.74 -64.53 -69.02
C VAL A 174 67.30 -63.78 -67.76
N LYS A 175 66.11 -64.09 -67.26
CA LYS A 175 65.61 -63.69 -65.94
C LYS A 175 65.10 -64.92 -65.21
N TRP A 176 65.19 -64.89 -63.89
CA TRP A 176 64.57 -65.88 -63.05
C TRP A 176 63.11 -65.51 -62.84
N THR A 177 62.20 -66.37 -63.30
CA THR A 177 60.76 -66.19 -63.16
C THR A 177 60.19 -67.26 -62.24
N VAL A 178 59.36 -66.86 -61.29
CA VAL A 178 58.58 -67.78 -60.45
C VAL A 178 57.11 -67.42 -60.59
N GLY A 179 56.27 -68.40 -60.88
CA GLY A 179 54.84 -68.22 -61.05
C GLY A 179 54.09 -69.37 -60.41
N GLY A 180 53.07 -69.10 -59.62
CA GLY A 180 52.33 -70.17 -58.97
C GLY A 180 51.05 -69.75 -58.28
N ILE A 181 50.40 -70.73 -57.66
CA ILE A 181 49.23 -70.58 -56.81
C ILE A 181 49.57 -71.25 -55.48
N LEU A 182 49.59 -70.44 -54.44
CA LEU A 182 49.66 -70.84 -53.05
C LEU A 182 48.23 -70.98 -52.51
N THR A 183 48.03 -71.83 -51.51
CA THR A 183 46.77 -71.95 -50.79
C THR A 183 46.96 -71.76 -49.29
N LEU A 184 45.99 -71.15 -48.64
CA LEU A 184 45.97 -70.96 -47.20
C LEU A 184 44.61 -71.42 -46.66
N SER A 185 44.60 -72.26 -45.63
CA SER A 185 43.37 -72.69 -44.95
C SER A 185 43.64 -72.96 -43.48
N VAL A 186 42.60 -72.85 -42.66
CA VAL A 186 42.62 -73.16 -41.22
C VAL A 186 41.48 -74.14 -40.94
N ASP A 187 41.73 -75.22 -40.21
CA ASP A 187 40.71 -76.20 -39.76
C ASP A 187 39.76 -76.72 -40.85
N ASN A 188 40.31 -77.13 -42.00
CA ASN A 188 39.52 -77.59 -43.16
C ASN A 188 38.56 -76.54 -43.76
N ALA A 189 38.69 -75.25 -43.42
CA ALA A 189 37.97 -74.17 -44.07
C ALA A 189 38.33 -74.06 -45.57
N LYS A 190 37.49 -73.35 -46.34
CA LYS A 190 37.73 -73.08 -47.77
C LYS A 190 39.15 -72.51 -47.97
N LYS A 191 39.92 -73.14 -48.87
CA LYS A 191 41.29 -72.72 -49.20
C LYS A 191 41.29 -71.38 -49.92
N SER A 192 41.92 -70.37 -49.33
CA SER A 192 42.21 -69.09 -49.99
C SER A 192 43.40 -69.28 -50.94
N ARG A 193 43.19 -69.01 -52.23
CA ARG A 193 44.20 -69.12 -53.29
C ARG A 193 44.90 -67.78 -53.49
N ILE A 194 46.23 -67.80 -53.51
CA ILE A 194 47.09 -66.62 -53.66
C ILE A 194 47.99 -66.87 -54.86
N GLN A 195 47.88 -66.04 -55.89
CA GLN A 195 48.78 -66.10 -57.04
C GLN A 195 50.12 -65.45 -56.71
N LEU A 196 51.19 -66.19 -56.94
CA LEU A 196 52.57 -65.75 -56.80
C LEU A 196 53.11 -65.44 -58.20
N LYS A 197 53.68 -64.25 -58.40
CA LYS A 197 54.44 -63.90 -59.63
C LYS A 197 55.70 -63.13 -59.25
N GLY A 198 56.86 -63.70 -59.54
CA GLY A 198 58.15 -63.08 -59.31
C GLY A 198 58.99 -63.05 -60.57
N ARG A 199 59.73 -61.95 -60.75
CA ARG A 199 60.69 -61.79 -61.84
C ARG A 199 61.95 -61.12 -61.31
N PHE A 200 63.04 -61.85 -61.33
CA PHE A 200 64.33 -61.44 -60.80
C PHE A 200 65.41 -61.46 -61.87
N SER A 201 66.34 -60.52 -61.80
CA SER A 201 67.54 -60.50 -62.62
C SER A 201 68.56 -61.47 -62.01
N PRO A 202 69.25 -62.30 -62.81
CA PRO A 202 70.27 -63.19 -62.29
C PRO A 202 71.43 -62.36 -61.71
N PRO A 203 71.94 -62.67 -60.51
CA PRO A 203 73.15 -62.05 -59.99
C PRO A 203 74.34 -62.32 -60.93
N ALA A 204 75.01 -61.27 -61.41
CA ALA A 204 76.36 -61.40 -61.96
C ALA A 204 77.33 -61.65 -60.79
N TRP A 205 78.41 -62.39 -61.00
CA TRP A 205 79.33 -62.89 -59.96
C TRP A 205 79.50 -61.94 -58.75
N ARG A 206 78.89 -62.31 -57.59
CA ARG A 206 78.82 -61.58 -56.29
C ARG A 206 77.83 -60.39 -56.15
N ASP A 207 77.00 -60.08 -57.13
CA ASP A 207 75.96 -59.05 -56.99
C ASP A 207 74.69 -59.57 -56.28
N PRO A 208 73.94 -58.68 -55.59
CA PRO A 208 72.70 -59.05 -54.93
C PRO A 208 71.52 -59.26 -55.92
N LEU A 209 70.47 -59.93 -55.48
CA LEU A 209 69.26 -60.18 -56.26
C LEU A 209 68.42 -58.90 -56.44
N ASP A 210 68.10 -58.56 -57.69
CA ASP A 210 67.18 -57.47 -58.05
C ASP A 210 65.91 -58.03 -58.70
N GLY A 211 64.74 -57.56 -58.31
CA GLY A 211 63.50 -57.97 -58.95
C GLY A 211 62.25 -57.64 -58.16
N ASN A 212 61.12 -58.03 -58.74
CA ASN A 212 59.81 -57.75 -58.18
C ASN A 212 59.09 -59.07 -57.88
N LEU A 213 58.32 -59.08 -56.79
CA LEU A 213 57.45 -60.17 -56.41
C LEU A 213 56.06 -59.61 -56.13
N SER A 214 55.05 -60.13 -56.80
CA SER A 214 53.64 -59.84 -56.53
C SER A 214 52.95 -61.07 -55.96
N LEU A 215 52.13 -60.84 -54.93
CA LEU A 215 51.20 -61.80 -54.34
C LEU A 215 49.79 -61.26 -54.51
N ASN A 216 48.98 -61.92 -55.31
CA ASN A 216 47.63 -61.49 -55.62
C ASN A 216 46.64 -62.47 -54.99
N ILE A 217 45.83 -62.03 -54.04
CA ILE A 217 44.83 -62.87 -53.37
C ILE A 217 43.67 -63.09 -54.36
N LEU A 218 43.59 -64.30 -54.96
CA LEU A 218 42.58 -64.64 -55.96
C LEU A 218 41.20 -64.93 -55.36
N THR A 219 41.19 -65.44 -54.12
CA THR A 219 39.95 -65.71 -53.38
C THR A 219 40.09 -65.12 -51.98
N PRO A 220 39.06 -64.47 -51.44
CA PRO A 220 39.15 -63.75 -50.18
C PRO A 220 39.68 -64.60 -49.01
N ILE A 221 40.46 -63.97 -48.15
CA ILE A 221 40.91 -64.52 -46.87
C ILE A 221 39.82 -64.20 -45.84
N LEU A 222 39.16 -65.22 -45.30
CA LEU A 222 38.19 -65.03 -44.21
C LEU A 222 38.94 -64.65 -42.95
N LEU A 223 38.50 -63.60 -42.25
CA LEU A 223 39.19 -63.04 -41.08
C LEU A 223 38.82 -63.75 -39.77
N ASP A 224 37.59 -64.28 -39.66
CA ASP A 224 37.08 -64.93 -38.44
C ASP A 224 37.98 -66.05 -37.90
N PRO A 225 38.54 -66.95 -38.74
CA PRO A 225 39.46 -67.97 -38.25
C PRO A 225 40.74 -67.39 -37.66
N PHE A 226 41.18 -66.20 -38.10
CA PHE A 226 42.37 -65.53 -37.59
C PHE A 226 42.09 -64.75 -36.29
N TYR A 227 40.88 -64.23 -36.08
CA TYR A 227 40.51 -63.57 -34.82
C TYR A 227 40.54 -64.49 -33.61
N ARG A 228 40.40 -65.81 -33.83
CA ARG A 228 40.55 -66.83 -32.77
C ARG A 228 41.95 -66.88 -32.16
N LEU A 229 42.92 -66.18 -32.75
CA LEU A 229 44.26 -65.98 -32.20
C LEU A 229 44.35 -64.78 -31.25
N MET A 230 43.29 -63.96 -31.11
CA MET A 230 43.21 -62.75 -30.27
C MET A 230 42.41 -63.01 -28.97
N SER A 231 42.41 -62.08 -28.01
CA SER A 231 41.65 -62.22 -26.73
C SER A 231 40.13 -62.23 -26.95
N GLU A 232 39.37 -62.76 -25.97
CA GLU A 232 37.90 -62.84 -26.03
C GLU A 232 37.23 -61.47 -26.26
N GLU A 233 37.80 -60.40 -25.69
CA GLU A 233 37.31 -59.03 -25.85
C GLU A 233 37.39 -58.57 -27.32
N TRP A 234 38.51 -58.85 -27.99
CA TRP A 234 38.67 -58.59 -29.43
C TRP A 234 37.80 -59.50 -30.30
N GLN A 235 37.59 -60.77 -29.91
CA GLN A 235 36.73 -61.69 -30.64
C GLN A 235 35.25 -61.25 -30.65
N SER A 236 34.79 -60.61 -29.57
CA SER A 236 33.41 -60.13 -29.45
C SER A 236 33.16 -58.76 -30.07
N THR A 237 34.22 -58.03 -30.44
CA THR A 237 34.14 -56.65 -30.94
C THR A 237 34.53 -56.50 -32.40
N LEU A 238 35.43 -57.37 -32.91
CA LEU A 238 35.91 -57.25 -34.28
C LEU A 238 34.88 -57.76 -35.31
N PRO A 239 34.77 -57.06 -36.44
CA PRO A 239 33.81 -57.38 -37.48
C PRO A 239 34.30 -58.56 -38.31
N THR A 240 33.41 -59.53 -38.50
CA THR A 240 33.62 -60.72 -39.33
C THR A 240 33.60 -60.38 -40.81
N GLY A 241 34.37 -61.08 -41.64
CA GLY A 241 34.30 -60.90 -43.09
C GLY A 241 35.55 -61.34 -43.82
N ALA A 242 35.81 -60.73 -44.99
CA ALA A 242 36.83 -61.22 -45.90
C ALA A 242 37.74 -60.12 -46.45
N LEU A 243 39.02 -60.46 -46.57
CA LEU A 243 40.09 -59.61 -47.08
C LEU A 243 40.53 -60.06 -48.46
N LEU A 244 40.56 -59.13 -49.41
CA LEU A 244 41.21 -59.26 -50.71
C LEU A 244 42.39 -58.28 -50.76
N GLY A 245 43.33 -58.52 -51.67
CA GLY A 245 44.44 -57.59 -51.83
C GLY A 245 45.57 -58.12 -52.67
N ASP A 246 46.45 -57.19 -52.98
CA ASP A 246 47.68 -57.40 -53.73
C ASP A 246 48.86 -56.89 -52.87
N VAL A 247 49.90 -57.70 -52.79
CA VAL A 247 51.16 -57.34 -52.14
C VAL A 247 52.24 -57.31 -53.21
N ASP A 248 52.77 -56.12 -53.45
CA ASP A 248 53.89 -55.89 -54.35
C ASP A 248 55.16 -55.59 -53.56
N LEU A 249 56.20 -56.35 -53.86
CA LEU A 249 57.53 -56.26 -53.26
C LEU A 249 58.53 -55.89 -54.35
N GLU A 250 59.38 -54.90 -54.08
CA GLU A 250 60.53 -54.54 -54.93
C GLU A 250 61.82 -54.74 -54.16
N VAL A 251 62.68 -55.62 -54.66
CA VAL A 251 64.00 -55.88 -54.12
C VAL A 251 65.04 -55.25 -55.04
N LYS A 252 65.92 -54.41 -54.46
CA LYS A 252 67.08 -53.83 -55.14
C LYS A 252 68.29 -53.98 -54.26
N ARG A 253 69.42 -54.38 -54.85
CA ARG A 253 70.66 -54.72 -54.19
C ARG A 253 70.46 -55.71 -53.02
N GLY A 254 69.53 -56.65 -53.18
CA GLY A 254 69.25 -57.69 -52.19
C GLY A 254 68.48 -57.21 -50.97
N GLU A 255 68.06 -55.93 -50.95
CA GLU A 255 67.26 -55.34 -49.89
C GLU A 255 65.84 -55.05 -50.39
N LEU A 256 64.85 -55.22 -49.52
CA LEU A 256 63.47 -54.84 -49.83
C LEU A 256 63.36 -53.30 -49.81
N THR A 257 63.24 -52.69 -50.98
CA THR A 257 63.23 -51.23 -51.14
C THR A 257 61.83 -50.63 -51.21
N LYS A 258 60.86 -51.45 -51.65
CA LYS A 258 59.44 -51.09 -51.66
C LYS A 258 58.61 -52.27 -51.19
N LEU A 259 57.65 -51.98 -50.33
CA LEU A 259 56.55 -52.87 -49.98
C LEU A 259 55.26 -52.07 -50.14
N ALA A 260 54.45 -52.46 -51.11
CA ALA A 260 53.11 -51.92 -51.31
C ALA A 260 52.08 -53.02 -50.99
N ILE A 261 51.24 -52.78 -50.01
CA ILE A 261 50.09 -53.62 -49.68
C ILE A 261 48.85 -52.83 -50.01
N GLN A 262 48.12 -53.28 -51.02
CA GLN A 262 46.78 -52.82 -51.33
C GLN A 262 45.83 -53.88 -50.82
N SER A 263 44.99 -53.54 -49.86
CA SER A 263 44.04 -54.48 -49.29
C SER A 263 42.66 -53.88 -49.22
N HIS A 264 41.69 -54.72 -49.55
CA HIS A 264 40.30 -54.36 -49.70
C HIS A 264 39.52 -55.33 -48.82
N ALA A 265 38.94 -54.84 -47.73
CA ALA A 265 38.03 -55.63 -46.93
C ALA A 265 36.60 -55.20 -47.28
N GLN A 266 35.79 -56.18 -47.71
CA GLN A 266 34.43 -55.93 -48.16
C GLN A 266 33.42 -56.66 -47.27
N ASN A 267 32.35 -55.94 -46.90
CA ASN A 267 31.23 -56.47 -46.12
C ASN A 267 31.68 -57.05 -44.77
N LEU A 268 32.46 -56.27 -44.03
CA LEU A 268 32.78 -56.54 -42.64
C LEU A 268 31.51 -56.33 -41.80
N VAL A 269 31.05 -57.37 -41.11
CA VAL A 269 29.79 -57.41 -40.34
C VAL A 269 30.12 -57.55 -38.87
N TRP A 270 29.57 -56.64 -38.06
CA TRP A 270 29.74 -56.69 -36.61
C TRP A 270 29.08 -57.95 -36.01
N PRO A 271 29.70 -58.57 -35.00
CA PRO A 271 29.14 -59.74 -34.31
C PRO A 271 27.87 -59.41 -33.50
N VAL A 272 27.68 -58.16 -33.10
CA VAL A 272 26.49 -57.67 -32.39
C VAL A 272 25.56 -56.95 -33.35
N ASN A 273 24.31 -57.39 -33.42
CA ASN A 273 23.27 -56.78 -34.24
C ASN A 273 22.64 -55.60 -33.50
N ASP A 274 23.36 -54.47 -33.46
CA ASP A 274 22.86 -53.21 -32.95
C ASP A 274 22.17 -52.42 -34.08
N ALA A 275 20.91 -52.01 -33.88
CA ALA A 275 20.15 -51.20 -34.84
C ALA A 275 20.79 -49.83 -35.14
N LEU A 276 21.81 -49.48 -34.37
CA LEU A 276 22.52 -48.22 -34.38
C LEU A 276 23.88 -48.29 -35.12
N LEU A 277 24.46 -49.49 -35.30
CA LEU A 277 25.69 -49.67 -36.09
C LEU A 277 25.37 -49.95 -37.56
N PRO A 278 26.24 -49.57 -38.52
CA PRO A 278 26.08 -50.01 -39.91
C PRO A 278 26.11 -51.54 -39.96
N LYS A 279 25.15 -52.14 -40.66
CA LYS A 279 25.03 -53.59 -40.83
C LYS A 279 26.26 -54.19 -41.51
N SER A 280 26.94 -53.42 -42.34
CA SER A 280 28.22 -53.80 -42.92
C SER A 280 29.09 -52.58 -43.18
N PHE A 281 30.41 -52.74 -43.12
CA PHE A 281 31.35 -51.75 -43.64
C PHE A 281 32.37 -52.35 -44.60
N GLY A 282 32.97 -51.51 -45.42
CA GLY A 282 34.07 -51.86 -46.31
C GLY A 282 35.14 -50.78 -46.25
N ILE A 283 36.39 -51.21 -46.39
CA ILE A 283 37.55 -50.34 -46.29
C ILE A 283 38.58 -50.72 -47.34
N ASP A 284 39.04 -49.71 -48.08
CA ASP A 284 40.18 -49.82 -48.98
C ASP A 284 41.40 -49.23 -48.27
N LEU A 285 42.33 -50.11 -47.91
CA LEU A 285 43.58 -49.79 -47.22
C LEU A 285 44.72 -49.84 -48.22
N ASN A 286 45.38 -48.69 -48.41
CA ASN A 286 46.61 -48.61 -49.17
C ASN A 286 47.79 -48.35 -48.21
N TRP A 287 48.79 -49.22 -48.25
CA TRP A 287 50.04 -49.05 -47.52
C TRP A 287 51.21 -49.13 -48.49
N VAL A 288 52.00 -48.05 -48.55
CA VAL A 288 53.23 -48.02 -49.36
C VAL A 288 54.40 -47.61 -48.47
N ALA A 289 55.24 -48.59 -48.12
CA ALA A 289 56.51 -48.34 -47.44
C ALA A 289 57.65 -48.26 -48.47
N THR A 290 58.35 -47.12 -48.48
CA THR A 290 59.50 -46.89 -49.38
C THR A 290 60.71 -46.53 -48.51
N ASN A 291 61.85 -47.21 -48.70
CA ASN A 291 63.14 -46.92 -48.05
C ASN A 291 63.25 -47.06 -46.50
N GLN A 292 62.34 -47.74 -45.79
CA GLN A 292 62.37 -47.86 -44.31
C GLN A 292 62.46 -49.30 -43.74
N LEU A 293 62.67 -50.31 -44.58
CA LEU A 293 62.56 -51.72 -44.17
C LEU A 293 63.80 -52.27 -43.42
N ILE A 294 64.80 -51.43 -43.11
CA ILE A 294 65.96 -51.80 -42.29
C ILE A 294 65.61 -51.58 -40.80
N GLY A 295 65.05 -52.60 -40.16
CA GLY A 295 65.02 -52.77 -38.70
C GLY A 295 63.97 -51.99 -37.88
N LYS A 296 63.25 -51.00 -38.44
CA LYS A 296 62.24 -50.18 -37.70
C LYS A 296 60.81 -50.19 -38.25
N ALA A 297 60.56 -50.79 -39.41
CA ALA A 297 59.23 -50.79 -40.03
C ALA A 297 58.15 -51.55 -39.23
N SER A 298 58.53 -52.36 -38.22
CA SER A 298 57.56 -53.12 -37.40
C SER A 298 56.88 -52.30 -36.30
N GLU A 299 57.41 -51.12 -35.95
CA GLU A 299 56.92 -50.37 -34.77
C GLU A 299 55.93 -49.25 -35.12
N ASN A 300 55.93 -48.75 -36.36
CA ASN A 300 55.13 -47.62 -36.78
C ASN A 300 54.46 -47.90 -38.13
N TRP A 301 53.21 -48.36 -38.10
CA TRP A 301 52.43 -48.62 -39.31
C TRP A 301 51.67 -47.36 -39.70
N GLN A 302 51.74 -46.94 -40.98
CA GLN A 302 50.99 -45.79 -41.48
C GLN A 302 50.11 -46.21 -42.66
N PHE A 303 48.80 -46.30 -42.46
CA PHE A 303 47.84 -46.65 -43.50
C PHE A 303 47.17 -45.40 -44.07
N GLN A 304 46.88 -45.43 -45.36
CA GLN A 304 45.98 -44.47 -45.99
C GLN A 304 44.67 -45.18 -46.32
N ILE A 305 43.57 -44.67 -45.79
CA ILE A 305 42.23 -45.10 -46.20
C ILE A 305 41.85 -44.28 -47.43
N GLU A 306 41.62 -44.97 -48.56
CA GLU A 306 41.27 -44.33 -49.84
C GLU A 306 39.76 -44.33 -50.10
N ASN A 307 39.06 -45.40 -49.70
CA ASN A 307 37.60 -45.46 -49.74
C ASN A 307 37.03 -46.09 -48.46
N LEU A 308 35.86 -45.60 -48.06
CA LEU A 308 35.02 -46.17 -47.01
C LEU A 308 33.63 -46.48 -47.57
N ARG A 309 33.07 -47.60 -47.13
CA ARG A 309 31.74 -48.06 -47.51
C ARG A 309 30.95 -48.41 -46.26
N PHE A 310 29.72 -47.92 -46.14
CA PHE A 310 28.79 -48.33 -45.08
C PHE A 310 27.50 -48.84 -45.73
N ASP A 311 26.98 -49.97 -45.25
CA ASP A 311 25.72 -50.57 -45.73
C ASP A 311 25.63 -50.72 -47.25
N LYS A 312 26.76 -51.03 -47.87
CA LYS A 312 26.95 -51.21 -49.32
C LYS A 312 26.91 -49.92 -50.15
N ALA A 313 26.89 -48.74 -49.54
CA ALA A 313 27.03 -47.44 -50.21
C ALA A 313 28.44 -46.85 -50.01
N TYR A 314 29.07 -46.41 -51.11
CA TYR A 314 30.33 -45.68 -51.05
C TYR A 314 30.09 -44.28 -50.49
N VAL A 315 31.07 -43.76 -49.76
CA VAL A 315 31.07 -42.34 -49.39
C VAL A 315 31.71 -41.53 -50.52
N ASP A 316 30.96 -40.61 -51.12
CA ASP A 316 31.29 -39.94 -52.40
C ASP A 316 32.61 -39.16 -52.38
N THR A 317 33.04 -38.64 -51.22
CA THR A 317 34.33 -37.97 -51.02
C THR A 317 34.87 -38.24 -49.63
N ILE A 318 36.01 -38.92 -49.53
CA ILE A 318 36.83 -38.89 -48.31
C ILE A 318 38.16 -38.22 -48.63
N SER A 319 38.51 -37.18 -47.85
CA SER A 319 39.92 -36.79 -47.77
C SER A 319 40.70 -38.00 -47.24
N PRO A 320 41.89 -38.32 -47.78
CA PRO A 320 42.68 -39.45 -47.30
C PRO A 320 42.80 -39.45 -45.78
N ILE A 321 42.31 -40.49 -45.13
CA ILE A 321 42.42 -40.63 -43.68
C ILE A 321 43.76 -41.32 -43.43
N PHE A 322 44.67 -40.60 -42.81
CA PHE A 322 45.95 -41.14 -42.38
C PHE A 322 45.78 -41.77 -41.02
N ILE A 323 46.05 -43.07 -40.93
CA ILE A 323 46.05 -43.81 -39.68
C ILE A 323 47.49 -44.20 -39.39
N ARG A 324 47.98 -43.89 -38.20
CA ARG A 324 49.30 -44.33 -37.74
C ARG A 324 49.18 -45.08 -36.43
N LEU A 325 49.64 -46.32 -36.39
CA LEU A 325 49.73 -47.12 -35.18
C LEU A 325 51.15 -47.01 -34.62
N ASP A 326 51.29 -46.36 -33.47
CA ASP A 326 52.57 -46.16 -32.78
C ASP A 326 52.75 -47.23 -31.68
N GLN A 327 53.92 -47.89 -31.69
CA GLN A 327 54.34 -48.87 -30.68
C GLN A 327 53.33 -50.01 -30.42
N ASN A 328 52.49 -50.34 -31.39
CA ASN A 328 51.38 -51.31 -31.27
C ASN A 328 50.35 -50.98 -30.15
N LYS A 329 50.28 -49.73 -29.67
CA LYS A 329 49.35 -49.33 -28.59
C LYS A 329 48.46 -48.14 -28.97
N LEU A 330 48.98 -47.13 -29.66
CA LEU A 330 48.24 -45.89 -29.93
C LEU A 330 47.91 -45.77 -31.42
N LEU A 331 46.63 -45.84 -31.76
CA LEU A 331 46.10 -45.62 -33.10
C LEU A 331 45.77 -44.15 -33.27
N THR A 332 46.65 -43.42 -33.93
CA THR A 332 46.43 -42.01 -34.29
C THR A 332 45.76 -41.92 -35.66
N PHE A 333 44.82 -41.00 -35.81
CA PHE A 333 44.15 -40.74 -37.08
C PHE A 333 44.15 -39.24 -37.40
N LYS A 334 44.21 -38.91 -38.68
CA LYS A 334 44.09 -37.53 -39.17
C LYS A 334 43.38 -37.48 -40.52
N ALA A 335 42.42 -36.58 -40.64
CA ALA A 335 41.69 -36.26 -41.86
C ALA A 335 41.55 -34.74 -42.00
N SER A 336 41.77 -34.22 -43.20
CA SER A 336 41.62 -32.78 -43.48
C SER A 336 40.16 -32.34 -43.42
N GLU A 337 39.26 -33.18 -43.91
CA GLU A 337 37.83 -32.91 -44.00
C GLU A 337 37.03 -34.22 -43.94
N ILE A 338 35.93 -34.21 -43.20
CA ILE A 338 34.98 -35.31 -43.07
C ILE A 338 33.56 -34.73 -43.16
N ASP A 339 32.85 -35.08 -44.23
CA ASP A 339 31.45 -34.68 -44.43
C ASP A 339 30.49 -35.56 -43.62
N TYR A 340 29.27 -35.05 -43.39
CA TYR A 340 28.21 -35.78 -42.70
C TYR A 340 28.00 -37.19 -43.25
N GLU A 341 27.98 -37.39 -44.56
CA GLU A 341 27.77 -38.71 -45.19
C GLU A 341 28.73 -39.80 -44.69
N VAL A 342 29.97 -39.42 -44.34
CA VAL A 342 31.01 -40.32 -43.81
C VAL A 342 30.69 -40.74 -42.38
N ILE A 343 30.21 -39.80 -41.57
CA ILE A 343 29.93 -40.00 -40.14
C ILE A 343 28.46 -40.22 -39.86
N ARG A 344 27.58 -40.21 -40.86
CA ARG A 344 26.13 -40.30 -40.73
C ARG A 344 25.69 -41.43 -39.81
N PRO A 345 26.19 -42.69 -39.93
CA PRO A 345 25.80 -43.76 -39.03
C PRO A 345 26.10 -43.42 -37.56
N ILE A 346 27.24 -42.78 -37.30
CA ILE A 346 27.66 -42.33 -35.96
C ILE A 346 26.84 -41.11 -35.52
N ALA A 347 26.59 -40.16 -36.40
CA ALA A 347 25.82 -38.96 -36.10
C ALA A 347 24.34 -39.29 -35.82
N GLU A 348 23.76 -40.28 -36.51
CA GLU A 348 22.41 -40.79 -36.29
C GLU A 348 22.24 -41.44 -34.90
N LEU A 349 23.31 -41.98 -34.30
CA LEU A 349 23.33 -42.44 -32.90
C LEU A 349 22.93 -41.31 -31.95
N PHE A 350 23.51 -40.14 -32.17
CA PHE A 350 23.27 -38.96 -31.34
C PHE A 350 21.90 -38.38 -31.65
N ILE A 351 21.54 -38.26 -32.94
CA ILE A 351 20.24 -37.72 -33.38
C ILE A 351 19.05 -38.50 -32.78
N LYS A 352 19.07 -39.84 -32.82
CA LYS A 352 17.97 -40.68 -32.29
C LYS A 352 17.74 -40.50 -30.79
N ARG A 353 18.76 -40.14 -30.00
CA ARG A 353 18.60 -39.86 -28.56
C ARG A 353 17.82 -38.57 -28.28
N PHE A 354 17.86 -37.60 -29.18
CA PHE A 354 17.18 -36.32 -29.00
C PHE A 354 15.72 -36.33 -29.48
N GLN A 355 15.26 -37.39 -30.16
CA GLN A 355 13.89 -37.55 -30.68
C GLN A 355 13.33 -36.33 -31.45
N ASP A 356 14.20 -35.52 -32.07
CA ASP A 356 13.83 -34.28 -32.74
C ASP A 356 14.21 -34.34 -34.23
N GLU A 357 13.19 -34.34 -35.11
CA GLU A 357 13.37 -34.39 -36.57
C GLU A 357 14.09 -33.14 -37.12
N GLN A 358 13.97 -31.98 -36.47
CA GLN A 358 14.62 -30.74 -36.89
C GLN A 358 16.09 -30.72 -36.48
N PHE A 359 16.43 -31.25 -35.30
CA PHE A 359 17.82 -31.52 -34.92
C PHE A 359 18.48 -32.47 -35.92
N ALA A 360 17.77 -33.51 -36.36
CA ALA A 360 18.25 -34.45 -37.37
C ALA A 360 18.64 -33.75 -38.69
N GLN A 361 17.79 -32.83 -39.19
CA GLN A 361 18.05 -32.09 -40.43
C GLN A 361 19.25 -31.13 -40.30
N SER A 362 19.41 -30.47 -39.16
CA SER A 362 20.55 -29.57 -38.92
C SER A 362 21.89 -30.30 -38.88
N VAL A 363 21.93 -31.51 -38.32
CA VAL A 363 23.15 -32.32 -38.26
C VAL A 363 23.54 -32.88 -39.65
N GLN A 364 22.60 -33.03 -40.59
CA GLN A 364 22.89 -33.45 -41.97
C GLN A 364 23.79 -32.46 -42.74
N GLN A 365 23.87 -31.20 -42.30
CA GLN A 365 24.75 -30.17 -42.88
C GLN A 365 26.13 -30.11 -42.20
N LEU A 366 26.42 -31.02 -41.27
CA LEU A 366 27.65 -31.02 -40.50
C LEU A 366 28.87 -31.35 -41.36
N LYS A 367 29.84 -30.45 -41.36
CA LYS A 367 31.15 -30.63 -41.99
C LYS A 367 32.23 -30.51 -40.94
N LEU A 368 33.06 -31.55 -40.79
CA LEU A 368 34.19 -31.56 -39.87
C LEU A 368 35.48 -31.29 -40.66
N VAL A 369 36.35 -30.43 -40.14
CA VAL A 369 37.63 -30.05 -40.74
C VAL A 369 38.73 -30.21 -39.69
N ASP A 370 39.96 -30.48 -40.12
CA ASP A 370 41.13 -30.68 -39.24
C ASP A 370 40.90 -31.77 -38.18
N VAL A 371 40.24 -32.87 -38.56
CA VAL A 371 39.95 -33.98 -37.65
C VAL A 371 41.23 -34.74 -37.36
N SER A 372 41.61 -34.85 -36.09
CA SER A 372 42.73 -35.66 -35.65
C SER A 372 42.47 -36.25 -34.28
N GLY A 373 43.01 -37.42 -33.99
CA GLY A 373 42.80 -38.05 -32.70
C GLY A 373 43.74 -39.21 -32.45
N SER A 374 43.64 -39.78 -31.26
CA SER A 374 44.42 -40.94 -30.84
C SER A 374 43.56 -41.84 -29.97
N LEU A 375 43.45 -43.11 -30.36
CA LEU A 375 42.76 -44.16 -29.65
C LEU A 375 43.82 -45.10 -29.06
N ASP A 376 43.74 -45.36 -27.76
CA ASP A 376 44.47 -46.46 -27.15
C ASP A 376 43.77 -47.76 -27.54
N ILE A 377 44.39 -48.58 -28.40
CA ILE A 377 43.76 -49.81 -28.88
C ILE A 377 43.80 -50.92 -27.84
N VAL A 378 44.67 -50.84 -26.83
CA VAL A 378 44.72 -51.85 -25.75
C VAL A 378 43.62 -51.59 -24.73
N GLU A 379 43.42 -50.32 -24.37
CA GLU A 379 42.44 -49.89 -23.37
C GLU A 379 41.09 -49.47 -23.98
N LEU A 380 40.98 -49.46 -25.32
CA LEU A 380 39.80 -49.02 -26.09
C LEU A 380 39.31 -47.60 -25.70
N ASN A 381 40.22 -46.70 -25.30
CA ASN A 381 39.91 -45.35 -24.84
C ASN A 381 40.38 -44.27 -25.84
N LEU A 382 39.51 -43.31 -26.15
CA LEU A 382 39.84 -42.15 -26.99
C LEU A 382 40.69 -41.14 -26.19
N VAL A 383 42.01 -41.28 -26.25
CA VAL A 383 42.98 -40.44 -25.54
C VAL A 383 42.93 -38.99 -26.00
N SER A 384 42.81 -38.74 -27.31
CA SER A 384 42.68 -37.38 -27.83
C SER A 384 41.77 -37.30 -29.06
N LEU A 385 41.11 -36.18 -29.23
CA LEU A 385 40.33 -35.83 -30.41
C LEU A 385 40.39 -34.32 -30.60
N LYS A 386 40.63 -33.86 -31.81
CA LYS A 386 40.58 -32.46 -32.19
C LYS A 386 39.88 -32.36 -33.52
N LEU A 387 38.86 -31.52 -33.60
CA LEU A 387 38.11 -31.26 -34.82
C LEU A 387 37.62 -29.82 -34.83
N LYS A 388 37.40 -29.29 -36.03
CA LYS A 388 36.78 -27.99 -36.26
C LYS A 388 35.48 -28.18 -37.03
N ILE A 389 34.47 -27.42 -36.65
CA ILE A 389 33.16 -27.35 -37.30
C ILE A 389 33.02 -25.91 -37.79
N PRO A 390 33.18 -25.65 -39.11
CA PRO A 390 33.16 -24.29 -39.66
C PRO A 390 31.85 -23.54 -39.36
N LYS A 391 30.72 -24.25 -39.44
CA LYS A 391 29.39 -23.74 -39.11
C LYS A 391 28.50 -24.87 -38.63
N LEU A 392 27.74 -24.62 -37.57
CA LEU A 392 26.67 -25.47 -37.09
C LEU A 392 25.46 -24.58 -36.77
N THR A 393 24.33 -24.85 -37.42
CA THR A 393 23.09 -24.10 -37.20
C THR A 393 21.95 -25.08 -36.90
N ILE A 394 21.37 -24.93 -35.72
CA ILE A 394 20.18 -25.60 -35.24
C ILE A 394 19.07 -24.57 -35.16
N GLU A 395 18.04 -24.73 -35.98
CA GLU A 395 16.90 -23.81 -35.99
C GLU A 395 15.97 -24.10 -34.79
N PRO A 396 15.30 -23.08 -34.22
CA PRO A 396 14.42 -23.27 -33.07
C PRO A 396 13.15 -24.04 -33.46
N TYR A 397 12.79 -25.06 -32.66
CA TYR A 397 11.60 -25.89 -32.87
C TYR A 397 10.66 -25.87 -31.67
N LYS A 398 9.36 -25.62 -31.90
CA LYS A 398 8.35 -25.44 -30.83
C LYS A 398 8.87 -24.50 -29.71
N ASN A 399 9.07 -25.03 -28.50
CA ASN A 399 9.57 -24.30 -27.33
C ASN A 399 11.08 -24.54 -27.08
N GLN A 400 11.76 -25.29 -27.94
CA GLN A 400 13.19 -25.55 -27.82
C GLN A 400 14.02 -24.44 -28.48
N PRO A 401 15.10 -23.97 -27.84
CA PRO A 401 15.98 -22.98 -28.42
C PRO A 401 16.83 -23.59 -29.55
N GLY A 402 17.01 -22.83 -30.62
CA GLY A 402 18.01 -23.04 -31.65
C GLY A 402 19.30 -22.28 -31.33
N PHE A 403 20.38 -22.63 -32.03
CA PHE A 403 21.63 -21.88 -31.99
C PHE A 403 22.38 -21.95 -33.32
N SER A 404 23.21 -20.95 -33.59
CA SER A 404 24.11 -20.91 -34.73
C SER A 404 25.51 -20.53 -34.25
N VAL A 405 26.49 -21.38 -34.52
CA VAL A 405 27.89 -21.17 -34.16
C VAL A 405 28.79 -21.35 -35.37
N GLN A 406 29.86 -20.56 -35.43
CA GLN A 406 30.89 -20.63 -36.45
C GLN A 406 32.25 -20.91 -35.81
N GLU A 407 33.18 -21.48 -36.58
CA GLU A 407 34.56 -21.74 -36.14
C GLU A 407 34.64 -22.50 -34.80
N LEU A 408 33.78 -23.49 -34.62
CA LEU A 408 33.69 -24.29 -33.40
C LEU A 408 34.80 -25.34 -33.39
N VAL A 409 35.69 -25.28 -32.41
CA VAL A 409 36.77 -26.25 -32.21
C VAL A 409 36.44 -27.12 -31.01
N VAL A 410 36.39 -28.43 -31.22
CA VAL A 410 36.21 -29.43 -30.15
C VAL A 410 37.54 -30.16 -29.96
N GLU A 411 38.06 -30.16 -28.74
CA GLU A 411 39.35 -30.74 -28.38
C GLU A 411 39.19 -31.59 -27.11
N LYS A 412 39.32 -32.91 -27.20
CA LYS A 412 39.44 -33.85 -26.07
C LYS A 412 40.92 -34.17 -25.85
N GLN A 413 41.38 -34.09 -24.61
CA GLN A 413 42.68 -34.61 -24.18
C GLN A 413 42.53 -35.29 -22.82
N HIS A 414 42.75 -36.60 -22.77
CA HIS A 414 42.48 -37.45 -21.61
C HIS A 414 41.02 -37.28 -21.12
N GLN A 415 40.84 -36.82 -19.89
CA GLN A 415 39.55 -36.61 -19.21
C GLN A 415 38.91 -35.26 -19.52
N ASN A 416 39.60 -34.35 -20.21
CA ASN A 416 39.10 -33.00 -20.47
C ASN A 416 38.60 -32.85 -21.91
N LEU A 417 37.47 -32.17 -22.06
CA LEU A 417 36.89 -31.75 -23.33
C LEU A 417 36.76 -30.23 -23.34
N TRP A 418 37.42 -29.58 -24.29
CA TRP A 418 37.28 -28.17 -24.56
C TRP A 418 36.44 -27.92 -25.80
N ILE A 419 35.47 -27.03 -25.69
CA ILE A 419 34.71 -26.47 -26.80
C ILE A 419 35.06 -24.99 -26.89
N LYS A 420 35.66 -24.59 -28.01
CA LYS A 420 36.18 -23.25 -28.27
C LYS A 420 35.49 -22.67 -29.51
N THR A 421 35.18 -21.39 -29.50
CA THR A 421 34.79 -20.66 -30.72
C THR A 421 35.34 -19.24 -30.62
N SER A 422 35.75 -18.67 -31.76
CA SER A 422 36.20 -17.28 -31.88
C SER A 422 35.06 -16.31 -32.20
N GLN A 423 33.85 -16.83 -32.49
CA GLN A 423 32.68 -16.07 -32.87
C GLN A 423 31.60 -16.16 -31.78
N SER A 424 30.72 -15.17 -31.73
CA SER A 424 29.54 -15.23 -30.86
C SER A 424 28.58 -16.31 -31.36
N VAL A 425 28.08 -17.14 -30.44
CA VAL A 425 27.03 -18.13 -30.71
C VAL A 425 25.70 -17.40 -30.74
N LEU A 426 24.98 -17.41 -31.86
CA LEU A 426 23.65 -16.82 -31.92
C LEU A 426 22.63 -17.81 -31.35
N ILE A 427 21.90 -17.44 -30.31
CA ILE A 427 20.81 -18.25 -29.74
C ILE A 427 19.47 -17.68 -30.22
N SER A 428 18.55 -18.54 -30.63
CA SER A 428 17.19 -18.16 -31.04
C SER A 428 16.17 -19.03 -30.32
N ALA A 429 15.07 -18.46 -29.85
CA ALA A 429 14.00 -19.23 -29.19
C ALA A 429 12.66 -18.57 -29.46
N LYS A 430 11.66 -19.31 -29.96
CA LYS A 430 10.35 -18.72 -30.31
C LYS A 430 9.68 -18.04 -29.12
N ALA A 431 9.87 -18.59 -27.92
CA ALA A 431 9.26 -18.07 -26.70
C ALA A 431 9.95 -16.82 -26.13
N ILE A 432 11.18 -16.52 -26.54
CA ILE A 432 12.01 -15.46 -25.96
C ILE A 432 12.35 -14.44 -27.04
N ASN A 433 12.30 -13.14 -26.72
CA ASN A 433 12.69 -12.06 -27.66
C ASN A 433 11.97 -12.15 -29.03
N GLN A 434 10.71 -12.63 -29.05
CA GLN A 434 9.89 -12.78 -30.25
C GLN A 434 10.56 -13.63 -31.37
N GLY A 435 11.44 -14.57 -30.98
CA GLY A 435 12.16 -15.43 -31.93
C GLY A 435 13.39 -14.79 -32.57
N ALA A 436 13.70 -13.52 -32.29
CA ALA A 436 14.88 -12.85 -32.84
C ALA A 436 16.17 -13.41 -32.21
N PRO A 437 17.21 -13.76 -33.00
CA PRO A 437 18.47 -14.29 -32.47
C PRO A 437 19.21 -13.27 -31.60
N PHE A 438 19.87 -13.74 -30.54
CA PHE A 438 20.68 -12.92 -29.64
C PHE A 438 22.06 -13.57 -29.40
N PRO A 439 23.14 -12.76 -29.29
CA PRO A 439 24.50 -13.28 -29.22
C PRO A 439 24.87 -13.79 -27.82
N LEU A 440 25.45 -14.99 -27.75
CA LEU A 440 26.17 -15.56 -26.62
C LEU A 440 27.66 -15.46 -26.90
N GLN A 441 28.38 -14.73 -26.06
CA GLN A 441 29.83 -14.57 -26.14
C GLN A 441 30.51 -15.29 -24.97
N LEU A 442 31.32 -16.30 -25.29
CA LEU A 442 32.11 -17.04 -24.29
C LEU A 442 33.31 -16.19 -23.85
N THR A 443 33.54 -16.05 -22.54
CA THR A 443 34.75 -15.36 -22.02
C THR A 443 35.94 -16.32 -21.94
N ASN A 444 35.66 -17.61 -21.74
CA ASN A 444 36.63 -18.70 -21.72
C ASN A 444 36.09 -19.92 -22.49
N PRO A 445 36.97 -20.82 -22.98
CA PRO A 445 36.54 -22.10 -23.53
C PRO A 445 35.64 -22.87 -22.57
N VAL A 446 34.60 -23.53 -23.09
CA VAL A 446 33.80 -24.47 -22.30
C VAL A 446 34.67 -25.68 -22.02
N GLN A 447 34.94 -25.98 -20.76
CA GLN A 447 35.72 -27.15 -20.35
C GLN A 447 34.86 -28.10 -19.53
N ILE A 448 34.74 -29.34 -20.01
CA ILE A 448 34.04 -30.43 -19.32
C ILE A 448 35.09 -31.47 -18.92
N THR A 449 35.09 -31.85 -17.64
CA THR A 449 35.95 -32.91 -17.11
C THR A 449 35.10 -34.15 -16.89
N PHE A 450 35.54 -35.29 -17.40
CA PHE A 450 34.89 -36.58 -17.26
C PHE A 450 35.66 -37.45 -16.27
N ASP A 451 34.99 -37.91 -15.21
CA ASP A 451 35.48 -38.98 -14.34
C ASP A 451 34.96 -40.31 -14.89
N GLU A 452 35.77 -40.95 -15.72
CA GLU A 452 35.44 -42.22 -16.39
C GLU A 452 35.21 -43.36 -15.37
N THR A 453 35.72 -43.26 -14.13
CA THR A 453 35.56 -44.30 -13.10
C THR A 453 34.17 -44.27 -12.47
N ASN A 454 33.67 -43.06 -12.17
CA ASN A 454 32.38 -42.85 -11.50
C ASN A 454 31.27 -42.40 -12.46
N GLN A 455 31.55 -42.35 -13.76
CA GLN A 455 30.63 -41.90 -14.81
C GLN A 455 30.04 -40.50 -14.57
N ASN A 456 30.80 -39.64 -13.89
CA ASN A 456 30.41 -38.26 -13.60
C ASN A 456 31.06 -37.31 -14.61
N TRP A 457 30.37 -36.21 -14.88
CA TRP A 457 30.92 -35.10 -15.64
C TRP A 457 30.74 -33.79 -14.86
N GLN A 458 31.71 -32.90 -15.00
CA GLN A 458 31.68 -31.58 -14.39
C GLN A 458 32.07 -30.52 -15.42
N LEU A 459 31.19 -29.54 -15.61
CA LEU A 459 31.49 -28.31 -16.31
C LEU A 459 32.29 -27.39 -15.38
N VAL A 460 33.52 -27.08 -15.78
CA VAL A 460 34.33 -26.06 -15.11
C VAL A 460 33.58 -24.72 -15.18
N PRO A 461 33.50 -23.93 -14.08
CA PRO A 461 32.71 -22.71 -14.04
C PRO A 461 32.91 -21.82 -15.27
N LEU A 462 31.83 -21.64 -16.03
CA LEU A 462 31.82 -20.97 -17.32
C LEU A 462 31.28 -19.55 -17.15
N LYS A 463 32.07 -18.54 -17.52
CA LYS A 463 31.61 -17.15 -17.60
C LYS A 463 31.35 -16.78 -19.05
N PHE A 464 30.17 -16.23 -19.32
CA PHE A 464 29.77 -15.82 -20.66
C PHE A 464 28.82 -14.63 -20.59
N GLN A 465 28.62 -13.96 -21.72
CA GLN A 465 27.64 -12.90 -21.87
C GLN A 465 26.55 -13.36 -22.81
N LEU A 466 25.29 -13.31 -22.39
CA LEU A 466 24.14 -13.59 -23.24
C LEU A 466 23.38 -12.30 -23.50
N ALA A 467 23.39 -11.82 -24.74
CA ALA A 467 22.73 -10.57 -25.12
C ALA A 467 23.16 -9.38 -24.24
N GLN A 468 24.46 -9.29 -23.95
CA GLN A 468 25.10 -8.33 -23.04
C GLN A 468 24.81 -8.53 -21.53
N ILE A 469 24.13 -9.61 -21.15
CA ILE A 469 23.90 -9.99 -19.75
C ILE A 469 25.05 -10.89 -19.29
N PRO A 470 25.86 -10.48 -18.29
CA PRO A 470 26.85 -11.35 -17.68
C PRO A 470 26.20 -12.57 -17.03
N MET A 471 26.74 -13.75 -17.30
CA MET A 471 26.29 -15.03 -16.75
C MET A 471 27.46 -15.87 -16.26
N ALA A 472 27.21 -16.66 -15.21
CA ALA A 472 28.14 -17.68 -14.73
C ALA A 472 27.40 -19.01 -14.55
N LEU A 473 27.85 -20.07 -15.22
CA LEU A 473 27.24 -21.38 -15.21
C LEU A 473 28.18 -22.41 -14.58
N GLN A 474 27.64 -23.19 -13.65
CA GLN A 474 28.24 -24.41 -13.15
C GLN A 474 27.27 -25.55 -13.38
N ALA A 475 27.78 -26.68 -13.85
CA ALA A 475 26.95 -27.85 -14.04
C ALA A 475 27.75 -29.11 -13.75
N SER A 476 27.09 -30.10 -13.18
CA SER A 476 27.63 -31.43 -13.00
C SER A 476 26.53 -32.44 -13.18
N GLY A 477 26.86 -33.64 -13.60
CA GLY A 477 25.89 -34.70 -13.71
C GLY A 477 26.52 -36.07 -13.75
N HIS A 478 25.65 -37.06 -13.67
CA HIS A 478 26.00 -38.45 -13.85
C HIS A 478 25.49 -38.92 -15.22
N SER A 479 26.12 -39.95 -15.78
CA SER A 479 25.80 -40.46 -17.12
C SER A 479 24.38 -41.04 -17.26
N ASP A 480 23.70 -41.31 -16.14
CA ASP A 480 22.33 -41.83 -16.09
C ASP A 480 21.23 -40.79 -16.31
N GLY A 481 21.57 -39.49 -16.29
CA GLY A 481 20.62 -38.41 -16.52
C GLY A 481 20.37 -37.49 -15.31
N ASN A 482 20.97 -37.75 -14.15
CA ASN A 482 20.94 -36.81 -13.03
C ASN A 482 21.85 -35.60 -13.28
N VAL A 483 21.30 -34.38 -13.16
CA VAL A 483 22.03 -33.13 -13.40
C VAL A 483 21.79 -32.14 -12.28
N GLN A 484 22.84 -31.43 -11.88
CA GLN A 484 22.79 -30.20 -11.10
C GLN A 484 23.33 -29.06 -11.98
N LEU A 485 22.55 -28.00 -12.12
CA LEU A 485 22.88 -26.80 -12.86
C LEU A 485 22.62 -25.58 -12.00
N ASP A 486 23.64 -24.75 -11.82
CA ASP A 486 23.59 -23.48 -11.13
C ASP A 486 24.03 -22.36 -12.09
N LEU A 487 23.11 -21.46 -12.43
CA LEU A 487 23.32 -20.35 -13.35
C LEU A 487 23.09 -19.02 -12.62
N GLN A 488 24.07 -18.14 -12.60
CA GLN A 488 23.94 -16.75 -12.11
C GLN A 488 23.84 -15.80 -13.30
N PHE A 489 23.01 -14.76 -13.19
CA PHE A 489 22.80 -13.76 -14.24
C PHE A 489 22.64 -12.33 -13.68
N GLU A 490 23.18 -11.33 -14.37
CA GLU A 490 23.17 -9.92 -13.92
C GLU A 490 22.69 -8.94 -15.01
N PRO A 491 21.39 -8.96 -15.39
CA PRO A 491 20.83 -8.10 -16.44
C PRO A 491 20.84 -6.61 -16.09
N ASN A 492 21.06 -6.28 -14.81
CA ASN A 492 21.15 -4.94 -14.23
C ASN A 492 19.87 -4.09 -14.29
N ARG A 493 19.07 -4.16 -15.36
CA ARG A 493 17.82 -3.43 -15.53
C ARG A 493 16.62 -4.36 -15.69
N LEU A 494 15.50 -4.00 -15.08
CA LEU A 494 14.25 -4.75 -15.19
C LEU A 494 13.69 -4.74 -16.62
N SER A 495 13.88 -3.65 -17.36
CA SER A 495 13.51 -3.55 -18.78
C SER A 495 14.24 -4.58 -19.66
N THR A 496 15.49 -4.92 -19.32
CA THR A 496 16.23 -6.01 -19.95
C THR A 496 15.56 -7.35 -19.64
N VAL A 497 15.22 -7.63 -18.37
CA VAL A 497 14.51 -8.86 -17.99
C VAL A 497 13.18 -8.99 -18.72
N LYS A 498 12.38 -7.91 -18.78
CA LYS A 498 11.08 -7.90 -19.49
C LYS A 498 11.19 -8.32 -20.95
N ARG A 499 12.32 -8.11 -21.63
CA ARG A 499 12.52 -8.52 -23.02
C ARG A 499 12.74 -10.04 -23.17
N TYR A 500 13.30 -10.67 -22.14
CA TYR A 500 13.70 -12.08 -22.17
C TYR A 500 12.76 -13.01 -21.38
N LEU A 501 11.64 -12.50 -20.86
CA LEU A 501 10.58 -13.34 -20.27
C LEU A 501 9.88 -14.18 -21.37
N PRO A 502 9.52 -15.45 -21.08
CA PRO A 502 8.90 -16.35 -22.06
C PRO A 502 7.40 -16.07 -22.24
N TYR A 503 7.02 -14.88 -22.70
CA TYR A 503 5.62 -14.45 -22.76
C TYR A 503 4.70 -15.39 -23.58
N SER A 504 5.21 -16.03 -24.63
CA SER A 504 4.38 -16.92 -25.46
C SER A 504 3.96 -18.20 -24.73
N MET A 505 4.54 -18.49 -23.57
CA MET A 505 4.17 -19.61 -22.71
C MET A 505 3.18 -19.19 -21.60
N MET A 506 2.80 -17.91 -21.54
CA MET A 506 1.91 -17.33 -20.53
C MET A 506 0.54 -17.02 -21.16
N SER A 507 -0.51 -16.93 -20.33
CA SER A 507 -1.81 -16.44 -20.79
C SER A 507 -1.70 -14.99 -21.28
N THR A 508 -2.52 -14.59 -22.25
CA THR A 508 -2.55 -13.22 -22.78
C THR A 508 -2.79 -12.19 -21.68
N THR A 509 -3.61 -12.53 -20.69
CA THR A 509 -3.90 -11.65 -19.54
C THR A 509 -2.69 -11.51 -18.62
N LEU A 510 -2.00 -12.61 -18.28
CA LEU A 510 -0.76 -12.55 -17.49
C LEU A 510 0.35 -11.79 -18.21
N GLN A 511 0.48 -12.00 -19.52
CA GLN A 511 1.41 -11.25 -20.37
C GLN A 511 1.13 -9.76 -20.31
N ASN A 512 -0.11 -9.34 -20.54
CA ASN A 512 -0.51 -7.93 -20.49
C ASN A 512 -0.27 -7.34 -19.09
N TRP A 513 -0.61 -8.08 -18.04
CA TRP A 513 -0.39 -7.67 -16.65
C TRP A 513 1.11 -7.48 -16.35
N LEU A 514 1.98 -8.43 -16.67
CA LEU A 514 3.44 -8.29 -16.45
C LEU A 514 4.05 -7.15 -17.27
N GLN A 515 3.55 -6.92 -18.49
CA GLN A 515 3.99 -5.82 -19.34
C GLN A 515 3.60 -4.45 -18.80
N GLN A 516 2.42 -4.32 -18.18
CA GLN A 516 1.95 -3.07 -17.60
C GLN A 516 2.45 -2.85 -16.17
N ALA A 517 2.53 -3.92 -15.37
CA ALA A 517 2.83 -3.84 -13.95
C ALA A 517 4.30 -3.58 -13.66
N LEU A 518 5.24 -4.23 -14.35
CA LEU A 518 6.67 -4.04 -14.12
C LEU A 518 7.15 -2.77 -14.85
N ILE A 519 7.25 -1.62 -14.18
CA ILE A 519 7.57 -0.35 -14.85
C ILE A 519 9.07 -0.14 -15.02
N ASP A 520 9.83 -0.09 -13.91
CA ASP A 520 11.29 0.12 -13.91
C ASP A 520 11.93 -0.61 -12.71
N GLY A 521 13.25 -0.72 -12.72
CA GLY A 521 14.07 -1.29 -11.66
C GLY A 521 15.51 -1.48 -12.11
N ASP A 522 16.45 -1.35 -11.17
CA ASP A 522 17.89 -1.49 -11.41
C ASP A 522 18.54 -2.50 -10.44
N GLY A 523 19.86 -2.69 -10.58
CA GLY A 523 20.62 -3.65 -9.79
C GLY A 523 20.11 -5.09 -9.93
N VAL A 524 19.44 -5.43 -11.03
CA VAL A 524 18.80 -6.74 -11.19
C VAL A 524 19.85 -7.83 -11.35
N LYS A 525 19.84 -8.80 -10.42
CA LYS A 525 20.69 -9.99 -10.43
C LYS A 525 19.90 -11.19 -9.95
N GLY A 526 20.22 -12.37 -10.44
CA GLY A 526 19.53 -13.59 -10.04
C GLY A 526 20.35 -14.85 -10.23
N ALA A 527 19.76 -15.94 -9.78
CA ALA A 527 20.29 -17.29 -9.90
C ALA A 527 19.16 -18.25 -10.28
N LEU A 528 19.48 -19.21 -11.14
CA LEU A 528 18.67 -20.36 -11.51
C LEU A 528 19.37 -21.61 -10.99
N ARG A 529 18.63 -22.46 -10.28
CA ARG A 529 19.07 -23.78 -9.86
C ARG A 529 18.14 -24.84 -10.43
N VAL A 530 18.73 -25.84 -11.09
CA VAL A 530 18.05 -27.04 -11.59
C VAL A 530 18.75 -28.25 -11.01
N GLN A 531 18.04 -29.14 -10.31
CA GLN A 531 18.61 -30.37 -9.77
C GLN A 531 17.61 -31.51 -9.88
N GLY A 532 17.98 -32.59 -10.55
CA GLY A 532 17.13 -33.77 -10.70
C GLY A 532 17.46 -34.56 -11.96
N HIS A 533 16.65 -35.57 -12.23
CA HIS A 533 16.78 -36.38 -13.43
C HIS A 533 16.16 -35.64 -14.63
N VAL A 534 16.92 -35.46 -15.71
CA VAL A 534 16.59 -34.55 -16.83
C VAL A 534 15.28 -34.91 -17.53
N GLN A 535 14.87 -36.18 -17.51
CA GLN A 535 13.62 -36.64 -18.15
C GLN A 535 12.37 -36.22 -17.36
N ASP A 536 12.52 -35.91 -16.07
CA ASP A 536 11.39 -35.59 -15.18
C ASP A 536 11.13 -34.07 -15.09
N PHE A 537 11.94 -33.25 -15.76
CA PHE A 537 11.73 -31.80 -15.88
C PHE A 537 10.38 -31.50 -16.56
N PRO A 538 9.52 -30.60 -16.03
CA PRO A 538 9.77 -29.54 -15.05
C PRO A 538 9.56 -29.92 -13.58
N PHE A 539 9.61 -31.21 -13.24
CA PHE A 539 9.48 -31.77 -11.89
C PHE A 539 8.10 -31.59 -11.26
N GLU A 540 7.03 -31.84 -12.03
CA GLU A 540 5.62 -31.70 -11.58
C GLU A 540 5.30 -32.55 -10.34
N ASN A 541 5.95 -33.70 -10.18
CA ASN A 541 5.78 -34.62 -9.05
C ASN A 541 6.71 -34.31 -7.86
N GLY A 542 7.53 -33.26 -7.94
CA GLY A 542 8.43 -32.82 -6.86
C GLY A 542 9.74 -33.61 -6.72
N GLU A 543 10.06 -34.50 -7.67
CA GLU A 543 11.29 -35.32 -7.66
C GLU A 543 12.55 -34.56 -8.12
N GLY A 544 12.50 -33.22 -8.14
CA GLY A 544 13.60 -32.33 -8.49
C GLY A 544 13.39 -30.88 -8.02
N ILE A 545 14.39 -30.04 -8.21
CA ILE A 545 14.40 -28.62 -7.84
C ILE A 545 14.48 -27.80 -9.12
N PHE A 546 13.52 -26.90 -9.32
CA PHE A 546 13.62 -25.78 -10.26
C PHE A 546 13.34 -24.49 -9.50
N GLU A 547 14.37 -23.69 -9.27
CA GLU A 547 14.24 -22.45 -8.48
C GLU A 547 14.93 -21.30 -9.21
N VAL A 548 14.22 -20.19 -9.38
CA VAL A 548 14.80 -18.92 -9.85
C VAL A 548 14.65 -17.88 -8.75
N THR A 549 15.76 -17.34 -8.27
CA THR A 549 15.78 -16.25 -7.29
C THR A 549 16.36 -15.00 -7.92
N THR A 550 15.71 -13.85 -7.75
CA THR A 550 16.15 -12.57 -8.31
C THR A 550 16.03 -11.47 -7.27
N GLU A 551 17.00 -10.56 -7.24
CA GLU A 551 16.95 -9.32 -6.45
C GLU A 551 16.83 -8.13 -7.41
N VAL A 552 16.00 -7.15 -7.06
CA VAL A 552 15.85 -5.88 -7.79
C VAL A 552 15.88 -4.73 -6.79
N HIS A 553 16.49 -3.62 -7.21
CA HIS A 553 16.57 -2.37 -6.48
C HIS A 553 15.83 -1.25 -7.24
N HIS A 554 15.43 -0.20 -6.51
CA HIS A 554 14.69 0.96 -7.01
C HIS A 554 13.51 0.57 -7.94
N ALA A 555 12.80 -0.50 -7.59
CA ALA A 555 11.75 -1.07 -8.42
C ALA A 555 10.51 -0.16 -8.43
N THR A 556 9.82 -0.14 -9.57
CA THR A 556 8.50 0.47 -9.72
C THR A 556 7.51 -0.55 -10.25
N LEU A 557 6.43 -0.78 -9.49
CA LEU A 557 5.40 -1.79 -9.77
C LEU A 557 4.00 -1.18 -9.73
N LYS A 558 3.24 -1.30 -10.82
CA LYS A 558 1.83 -0.92 -10.90
C LYS A 558 0.95 -2.14 -11.03
N PHE A 559 0.64 -2.78 -9.90
CA PHE A 559 -0.08 -4.07 -9.88
C PHE A 559 -1.56 -3.97 -10.32
N GLN A 560 -2.16 -2.78 -10.31
CA GLN A 560 -3.53 -2.50 -10.76
C GLN A 560 -3.63 -1.12 -11.46
N PRO A 561 -4.38 -0.95 -12.57
CA PRO A 561 -4.45 0.32 -13.30
C PRO A 561 -4.97 1.51 -12.50
N ASP A 562 -5.97 1.27 -11.64
CA ASP A 562 -6.66 2.30 -10.83
C ASP A 562 -5.99 2.54 -9.47
N TRP A 563 -4.93 1.78 -9.15
CA TRP A 563 -4.16 1.95 -7.92
C TRP A 563 -2.88 2.75 -8.17
N PRO A 564 -2.38 3.51 -7.16
CA PRO A 564 -1.07 4.13 -7.23
C PRO A 564 0.05 3.10 -7.45
N ALA A 565 1.10 3.48 -8.17
CA ALA A 565 2.27 2.64 -8.34
C ALA A 565 3.08 2.55 -7.04
N LEU A 566 3.62 1.36 -6.76
CA LEU A 566 4.63 1.14 -5.73
C LEU A 566 5.98 1.57 -6.33
N THR A 567 6.71 2.47 -5.69
CA THR A 567 7.96 3.02 -6.22
C THR A 567 9.11 2.82 -5.25
N ASP A 568 10.34 2.86 -5.79
CA ASP A 568 11.58 2.93 -5.03
C ASP A 568 11.67 1.88 -3.90
N PHE A 569 11.43 0.62 -4.26
CA PHE A 569 11.53 -0.51 -3.35
C PHE A 569 12.55 -1.54 -3.81
N SER A 570 13.16 -2.24 -2.85
CA SER A 570 13.98 -3.42 -3.14
C SER A 570 13.18 -4.68 -2.86
N ALA A 571 13.19 -5.62 -3.80
CA ALA A 571 12.45 -6.86 -3.69
C ALA A 571 13.31 -8.08 -3.98
N LYS A 572 13.01 -9.15 -3.25
CA LYS A 572 13.48 -10.51 -3.55
C LYS A 572 12.34 -11.28 -4.18
N LEU A 573 12.57 -11.79 -5.38
CA LEU A 573 11.66 -12.63 -6.12
C LEU A 573 12.15 -14.07 -6.03
N LYS A 574 11.23 -14.98 -5.75
CA LYS A 574 11.46 -16.42 -5.80
C LYS A 574 10.39 -17.03 -6.69
N PHE A 575 10.82 -17.67 -7.76
CA PHE A 575 9.99 -18.50 -8.60
C PHE A 575 10.33 -19.97 -8.33
N THR A 576 9.33 -20.75 -7.99
CA THR A 576 9.34 -22.21 -8.01
C THR A 576 8.32 -22.67 -9.05
N PRO A 577 8.26 -23.95 -9.46
CA PRO A 577 7.29 -24.37 -10.46
C PRO A 577 5.90 -23.87 -10.09
N TYR A 578 5.31 -23.10 -11.00
CA TYR A 578 3.96 -22.56 -10.89
C TYR A 578 3.69 -21.59 -9.73
N GLN A 579 4.70 -21.09 -9.02
CA GLN A 579 4.51 -20.10 -7.95
C GLN A 579 5.52 -18.96 -8.06
N LEU A 580 5.03 -17.72 -7.96
CA LEU A 580 5.87 -16.53 -7.84
C LEU A 580 5.63 -15.85 -6.50
N GLN A 581 6.70 -15.74 -5.71
CA GLN A 581 6.72 -15.01 -4.45
C GLN A 581 7.62 -13.77 -4.58
N ILE A 582 7.10 -12.62 -4.16
CA ILE A 582 7.84 -11.35 -4.09
C ILE A 582 7.80 -10.86 -2.64
N VAL A 583 8.97 -10.56 -2.08
CA VAL A 583 9.10 -10.01 -0.72
C VAL A 583 9.88 -8.71 -0.78
N ALA A 584 9.30 -7.64 -0.25
CA ALA A 584 9.92 -6.33 -0.12
C ALA A 584 9.85 -5.85 1.33
N SER A 585 11.00 -5.39 1.85
CA SER A 585 11.10 -4.97 3.26
C SER A 585 10.49 -3.59 3.50
N ASP A 586 10.74 -2.65 2.58
CA ASP A 586 10.25 -1.28 2.61
C ASP A 586 9.78 -0.91 1.21
N VAL A 587 8.56 -0.37 1.10
CA VAL A 587 7.93 0.06 -0.14
C VAL A 587 7.35 1.45 0.05
N LEU A 588 7.73 2.38 -0.82
CA LEU A 588 7.13 3.72 -0.85
C LEU A 588 5.84 3.68 -1.66
N LEU A 589 4.73 4.00 -1.01
CA LEU A 589 3.44 4.20 -1.66
C LEU A 589 3.40 5.68 -2.09
N HIS A 590 3.76 5.97 -3.35
CA HIS A 590 3.89 7.34 -3.86
C HIS A 590 2.81 7.70 -4.90
N ARG A 591 2.42 8.98 -4.93
CA ARG A 591 1.77 9.63 -6.08
C ARG A 591 2.24 11.08 -6.16
N GLU A 592 2.38 11.60 -7.39
CA GLU A 592 2.81 12.96 -7.73
C GLU A 592 1.98 14.11 -7.12
N SER A 593 0.87 13.82 -6.43
CA SER A 593 -0.11 14.82 -5.96
C SER A 593 -0.37 14.84 -4.46
N LEU A 594 0.40 14.12 -3.63
CA LEU A 594 0.22 14.18 -2.17
C LEU A 594 0.57 15.60 -1.68
N ARG A 595 -0.38 16.25 -1.00
CA ARG A 595 -0.15 17.59 -0.40
C ARG A 595 0.80 17.51 0.80
N SER A 596 0.88 16.34 1.41
CA SER A 596 1.66 16.04 2.60
C SER A 596 3.09 15.62 2.22
N ALA A 597 4.10 16.29 2.80
CA ALA A 597 5.51 16.20 2.38
C ALA A 597 6.22 14.86 2.68
N MET A 598 5.52 13.82 3.18
CA MET A 598 6.11 12.54 3.55
C MET A 598 5.43 11.36 2.86
N PRO A 599 6.19 10.47 2.17
CA PRO A 599 5.63 9.28 1.54
C PRO A 599 5.22 8.23 2.57
N VAL A 600 4.10 7.53 2.30
CA VAL A 600 3.64 6.41 3.12
C VAL A 600 4.56 5.21 2.89
N LYS A 601 5.16 4.67 3.96
CA LYS A 601 6.05 3.50 3.91
C LYS A 601 5.30 2.24 4.33
N ALA A 602 5.12 1.32 3.40
CA ALA A 602 4.72 -0.05 3.70
C ALA A 602 5.95 -0.90 4.02
N LYS A 603 5.81 -1.81 4.98
CA LYS A 603 6.82 -2.74 5.45
C LYS A 603 6.35 -4.18 5.30
N THR A 604 7.30 -5.09 5.12
CA THR A 604 7.04 -6.53 5.05
C THR A 604 5.99 -6.87 3.99
N VAL A 605 6.13 -6.26 2.82
CA VAL A 605 5.20 -6.49 1.71
C VAL A 605 5.49 -7.86 1.12
N ARG A 606 4.49 -8.73 1.12
CA ARG A 606 4.56 -10.07 0.51
C ARG A 606 3.50 -10.17 -0.57
N VAL A 607 3.93 -10.50 -1.78
CA VAL A 607 3.05 -10.80 -2.91
C VAL A 607 3.23 -12.26 -3.29
N VAL A 608 2.14 -12.99 -3.44
CA VAL A 608 2.14 -14.39 -3.86
C VAL A 608 1.19 -14.55 -5.03
N LEU A 609 1.68 -15.19 -6.09
CA LEU A 609 0.87 -15.70 -7.20
C LEU A 609 1.06 -17.21 -7.18
N ASP A 610 -0.01 -17.93 -6.86
CA ASP A 610 -0.05 -19.38 -6.86
C ASP A 610 -0.57 -19.90 -8.21
N ASP A 611 -0.20 -21.14 -8.54
CA ASP A 611 -0.71 -21.91 -9.68
C ASP A 611 -0.66 -21.15 -11.02
N LEU A 612 0.52 -20.66 -11.41
CA LEU A 612 0.76 -19.99 -12.68
C LEU A 612 0.55 -20.88 -13.92
N ALA A 613 0.33 -22.20 -13.74
CA ALA A 613 -0.08 -23.10 -14.81
C ALA A 613 -1.59 -23.12 -15.04
N SER A 614 -2.38 -22.67 -14.06
CA SER A 614 -3.83 -22.57 -14.19
C SER A 614 -4.25 -21.39 -15.07
N ASN A 615 -5.45 -21.50 -15.65
CA ASN A 615 -6.11 -20.38 -16.31
C ASN A 615 -6.62 -19.33 -15.30
N ASP A 616 -6.75 -19.73 -14.03
CA ASP A 616 -7.34 -18.97 -12.93
C ASP A 616 -6.24 -18.40 -12.02
N ILE A 617 -5.67 -17.27 -12.41
CA ILE A 617 -4.54 -16.64 -11.72
C ILE A 617 -5.02 -15.48 -10.86
N ALA A 618 -4.59 -15.43 -9.61
CA ALA A 618 -4.85 -14.30 -8.71
C ALA A 618 -3.58 -13.87 -7.96
N VAL A 619 -3.53 -12.59 -7.62
CA VAL A 619 -2.46 -11.98 -6.82
C VAL A 619 -2.97 -11.82 -5.40
N ASN A 620 -2.20 -12.29 -4.42
CA ASN A 620 -2.44 -12.04 -3.01
C ASN A 620 -1.35 -11.14 -2.42
N ILE A 621 -1.73 -10.01 -1.84
CA ILE A 621 -0.82 -9.01 -1.27
C ILE A 621 -1.04 -8.89 0.23
N GLN A 622 0.04 -8.95 1.00
CA GLN A 622 0.07 -8.70 2.43
C GLN A 622 1.08 -7.60 2.73
N GLY A 623 0.86 -6.83 3.80
CA GLY A 623 1.81 -5.79 4.20
C GLY A 623 1.40 -5.07 5.48
N GLN A 624 2.31 -4.26 6.01
CA GLN A 624 2.08 -3.45 7.20
C GLN A 624 2.48 -2.00 6.93
N VAL A 625 1.63 -1.04 7.26
CA VAL A 625 1.91 0.38 7.07
C VAL A 625 1.90 1.07 8.43
N ILE A 626 2.89 1.90 8.71
CA ILE A 626 2.89 2.81 9.87
C ILE A 626 3.05 4.22 9.33
N THR A 627 2.05 5.07 9.54
CA THR A 627 2.03 6.40 8.96
C THR A 627 1.08 7.33 9.75
N PRO A 628 1.28 8.66 9.69
CA PRO A 628 0.27 9.61 10.14
C PRO A 628 -1.09 9.33 9.49
N ILE A 629 -2.17 9.36 10.27
CA ILE A 629 -3.52 9.01 9.81
C ILE A 629 -3.99 9.87 8.64
N GLU A 630 -3.59 11.14 8.59
CA GLU A 630 -3.82 12.04 7.45
C GLU A 630 -3.30 11.46 6.12
N ASN A 631 -2.08 10.91 6.12
CA ASN A 631 -1.48 10.29 4.93
C ASN A 631 -2.19 8.97 4.58
N ALA A 632 -2.62 8.19 5.59
CA ALA A 632 -3.40 6.98 5.36
C ALA A 632 -4.77 7.29 4.73
N LEU A 633 -5.46 8.33 5.22
CA LEU A 633 -6.74 8.79 4.68
C LEU A 633 -6.57 9.35 3.26
N GLU A 634 -5.54 10.15 3.00
CA GLU A 634 -5.21 10.69 1.67
C GLU A 634 -4.88 9.57 0.67
N TYR A 635 -4.16 8.51 1.10
CA TYR A 635 -3.91 7.33 0.28
C TYR A 635 -5.20 6.53 0.01
N LEU A 636 -6.02 6.26 1.04
CA LEU A 636 -7.29 5.54 0.88
C LEU A 636 -8.24 6.25 -0.11
N GLN A 637 -8.27 7.58 -0.09
CA GLN A 637 -9.06 8.41 -1.03
C GLN A 637 -8.69 8.23 -2.51
N GLN A 638 -7.52 7.66 -2.78
CA GLN A 638 -7.05 7.41 -4.13
C GLN A 638 -7.24 5.95 -4.55
N THR A 639 -7.86 5.13 -3.70
CA THR A 639 -8.18 3.73 -3.98
C THR A 639 -9.68 3.56 -4.27
N PRO A 640 -10.07 2.58 -5.10
CA PRO A 640 -11.48 2.25 -5.32
C PRO A 640 -12.19 1.65 -4.08
N LEU A 641 -11.47 1.44 -2.96
CA LEU A 641 -12.06 0.90 -1.73
C LEU A 641 -13.09 1.84 -1.12
N LEU A 642 -12.84 3.15 -1.13
CA LEU A 642 -13.79 4.10 -0.53
C LEU A 642 -15.10 4.20 -1.31
N THR A 643 -15.04 4.12 -2.64
CA THR A 643 -16.24 4.09 -3.49
C THR A 643 -17.02 2.78 -3.33
N LYS A 644 -16.34 1.64 -3.14
CA LYS A 644 -17.01 0.36 -2.85
C LYS A 644 -17.67 0.34 -1.46
N ILE A 645 -17.06 0.99 -0.46
CA ILE A 645 -17.60 1.06 0.91
C ILE A 645 -18.67 2.17 1.03
N GLY A 646 -18.61 3.24 0.21
CA GLY A 646 -19.61 4.32 0.22
C GLY A 646 -19.42 5.37 1.32
N ILE A 647 -18.19 5.57 1.83
CA ILE A 647 -17.87 6.51 2.92
C ILE A 647 -16.96 7.67 2.50
N ASP A 648 -16.79 7.90 1.21
CA ASP A 648 -15.85 8.89 0.68
C ASP A 648 -16.19 10.32 1.12
N SER A 649 -17.46 10.70 1.05
CA SER A 649 -18.00 11.98 1.49
C SER A 649 -17.84 12.18 3.00
N PHE A 650 -18.19 11.15 3.79
CA PHE A 650 -18.04 11.17 5.24
C PHE A 650 -16.57 11.38 5.66
N LEU A 651 -15.63 10.63 5.10
CA LEU A 651 -14.21 10.77 5.46
C LEU A 651 -13.59 12.12 5.02
N LYS A 652 -14.09 12.73 3.94
CA LYS A 652 -13.57 14.01 3.44
C LYS A 652 -14.09 15.21 4.21
N GLU A 653 -15.37 15.22 4.55
CA GLU A 653 -16.05 16.42 5.04
C GLU A 653 -16.31 16.37 6.54
N GLN A 654 -16.41 15.17 7.12
CA GLN A 654 -16.92 14.97 8.48
C GLN A 654 -15.89 14.37 9.44
N LEU A 655 -14.67 14.07 8.97
CA LEU A 655 -13.60 13.53 9.80
C LEU A 655 -12.28 14.28 9.58
N THR A 656 -11.75 14.88 10.64
CA THR A 656 -10.35 15.30 10.69
C THR A 656 -9.65 14.49 11.77
N ALA A 657 -8.44 14.02 11.50
CA ALA A 657 -7.70 13.19 12.45
C ALA A 657 -6.20 13.43 12.33
N THR A 658 -5.50 13.35 13.46
CA THR A 658 -4.06 13.50 13.59
C THR A 658 -3.50 12.42 14.50
N GLY A 659 -2.25 12.01 14.28
CA GLY A 659 -1.59 10.95 15.03
C GLY A 659 -1.19 9.76 14.16
N GLU A 660 -0.45 8.83 14.74
CA GLU A 660 0.09 7.67 14.02
C GLU A 660 -0.90 6.50 14.04
N VAL A 661 -1.09 5.87 12.87
CA VAL A 661 -1.84 4.63 12.74
C VAL A 661 -0.96 3.52 12.20
N LYS A 662 -1.26 2.31 12.65
CA LYS A 662 -0.67 1.09 12.11
C LYS A 662 -1.74 0.31 11.36
N VAL A 663 -1.55 0.08 10.07
CA VAL A 663 -2.44 -0.71 9.22
C VAL A 663 -1.77 -2.05 8.93
N ASP A 664 -2.33 -3.13 9.45
CA ASP A 664 -1.96 -4.51 9.11
C ASP A 664 -2.91 -5.00 8.01
N LEU A 665 -2.37 -5.21 6.81
CA LEU A 665 -3.11 -5.67 5.65
C LEU A 665 -2.93 -7.20 5.53
N ASP A 666 -3.94 -7.95 5.97
CA ASP A 666 -3.90 -9.41 6.02
C ASP A 666 -3.91 -10.04 4.62
N SER A 667 -4.71 -9.49 3.70
CA SER A 667 -4.80 -9.94 2.30
C SER A 667 -5.53 -8.90 1.43
N ILE A 668 -4.94 -8.55 0.30
CA ILE A 668 -5.65 -8.04 -0.88
C ILE A 668 -5.58 -9.14 -1.92
N TRP A 669 -6.74 -9.66 -2.31
CA TRP A 669 -6.86 -10.67 -3.36
C TRP A 669 -7.38 -10.01 -4.63
N VAL A 670 -6.63 -10.17 -5.72
CA VAL A 670 -6.90 -9.55 -7.01
C VAL A 670 -6.95 -10.61 -8.11
N PRO A 671 -8.08 -10.78 -8.81
CA PRO A 671 -8.15 -11.69 -9.96
C PRO A 671 -7.34 -11.11 -11.13
N VAL A 672 -6.45 -11.92 -11.72
CA VAL A 672 -5.69 -11.56 -12.94
C VAL A 672 -6.25 -12.26 -14.16
N SER A 673 -6.63 -13.54 -14.08
CA SER A 673 -7.19 -14.33 -15.20
C SER A 673 -8.19 -15.37 -14.68
N GLY A 674 -9.21 -15.75 -15.47
CA GLY A 674 -10.11 -16.88 -15.24
C GLY A 674 -11.20 -16.70 -14.16
N TYR A 675 -11.03 -15.74 -13.25
CA TYR A 675 -12.00 -15.41 -12.20
C TYR A 675 -13.05 -14.35 -12.61
N ASP A 676 -13.68 -14.50 -13.78
CA ASP A 676 -14.57 -13.48 -14.37
C ASP A 676 -15.75 -13.08 -13.46
N ASP A 677 -16.21 -14.00 -12.59
CA ASP A 677 -17.33 -13.78 -11.64
C ASP A 677 -16.88 -13.25 -10.26
N LYS A 678 -15.58 -13.09 -10.01
CA LYS A 678 -15.06 -12.60 -8.73
C LYS A 678 -14.46 -11.20 -8.88
N THR A 679 -14.60 -10.40 -7.83
CA THR A 679 -14.02 -9.05 -7.75
C THR A 679 -12.95 -9.00 -6.67
N GLU A 680 -12.19 -7.90 -6.60
CA GLU A 680 -11.14 -7.73 -5.61
C GLU A 680 -11.72 -7.78 -4.19
N SER A 681 -11.08 -8.56 -3.31
CA SER A 681 -11.43 -8.60 -1.89
C SER A 681 -10.28 -8.11 -1.04
N VAL A 682 -10.60 -7.49 0.09
CA VAL A 682 -9.62 -6.90 0.99
C VAL A 682 -9.94 -7.34 2.41
N LYS A 683 -8.90 -7.59 3.19
CA LYS A 683 -9.00 -7.84 4.62
C LYS A 683 -7.82 -7.19 5.34
N GLY A 684 -8.11 -6.41 6.37
CA GLY A 684 -7.08 -5.78 7.18
C GLY A 684 -7.56 -5.29 8.52
N ARG A 685 -6.63 -4.74 9.29
CA ARG A 685 -6.82 -4.16 10.61
C ARG A 685 -6.09 -2.83 10.71
N VAL A 686 -6.77 -1.79 11.18
CA VAL A 686 -6.18 -0.52 11.59
C VAL A 686 -6.10 -0.50 13.10
N ALA A 687 -4.89 -0.37 13.65
CA ALA A 687 -4.66 -0.10 15.06
C ALA A 687 -4.50 1.41 15.26
N LEU A 688 -5.34 1.96 16.13
CA LEU A 688 -5.32 3.35 16.57
C LEU A 688 -4.55 3.40 17.89
N ASN A 689 -3.53 4.26 17.99
CA ASN A 689 -2.74 4.42 19.20
C ASN A 689 -2.57 5.90 19.53
N GLN A 690 -3.43 6.41 20.41
CA GLN A 690 -3.45 7.83 20.82
C GLN A 690 -3.66 8.78 19.63
N VAL A 691 -4.65 8.45 18.80
CA VAL A 691 -5.09 9.31 17.69
C VAL A 691 -6.04 10.38 18.25
N ASP A 692 -5.91 11.61 17.78
CA ASP A 692 -6.87 12.67 18.05
C ASP A 692 -7.69 12.93 16.79
N MET A 693 -9.01 13.04 16.93
CA MET A 693 -9.92 13.23 15.79
C MET A 693 -11.11 14.11 16.14
N ILE A 694 -11.59 14.90 15.17
CA ILE A 694 -12.82 15.67 15.28
C ILE A 694 -13.83 15.06 14.31
N LEU A 695 -14.95 14.60 14.86
CA LEU A 695 -16.03 13.95 14.11
C LEU A 695 -17.20 14.94 13.93
N LEU A 696 -17.79 14.98 12.74
CA LEU A 696 -18.88 15.90 12.35
C LEU A 696 -18.56 17.39 12.62
N GLY A 697 -17.27 17.75 12.59
CA GLY A 697 -16.79 19.11 12.87
C GLY A 697 -16.95 19.61 14.32
N ALA A 698 -17.52 18.80 15.23
CA ALA A 698 -17.90 19.27 16.57
C ALA A 698 -17.61 18.28 17.72
N LEU A 699 -17.33 17.01 17.44
CA LEU A 699 -17.09 15.98 18.46
C LEU A 699 -15.59 15.69 18.59
N PRO A 700 -14.90 16.30 19.58
CA PRO A 700 -13.48 16.06 19.79
C PRO A 700 -13.28 14.71 20.52
N LEU A 701 -12.68 13.77 19.82
CA LEU A 701 -12.27 12.47 20.33
C LEU A 701 -10.75 12.50 20.46
N THR A 702 -10.26 12.52 21.69
CA THR A 702 -8.81 12.55 21.98
C THR A 702 -8.33 11.24 22.58
N GLN A 703 -7.04 10.94 22.46
CA GLN A 703 -6.44 9.69 22.97
C GLN A 703 -7.14 8.41 22.48
N VAL A 704 -7.61 8.40 21.23
CA VAL A 704 -8.33 7.27 20.65
C VAL A 704 -7.40 6.07 20.54
N LYS A 705 -7.80 4.96 21.16
CA LYS A 705 -7.06 3.70 21.21
C LYS A 705 -8.00 2.53 20.96
N GLY A 706 -7.61 1.63 20.06
CA GLY A 706 -8.40 0.46 19.71
C GLY A 706 -7.98 -0.12 18.37
N SER A 707 -8.74 -1.11 17.89
CA SER A 707 -8.51 -1.69 16.56
C SER A 707 -9.80 -1.78 15.76
N LEU A 708 -9.73 -1.39 14.49
CA LEU A 708 -10.79 -1.52 13.50
C LEU A 708 -10.38 -2.60 12.49
N GLN A 709 -11.21 -3.60 12.29
CA GLN A 709 -11.09 -4.55 11.18
C GLN A 709 -11.90 -4.03 10.00
N PHE A 710 -11.39 -4.19 8.78
CA PHE A 710 -12.08 -3.77 7.57
C PHE A 710 -11.98 -4.82 6.46
N THR A 711 -13.01 -4.85 5.61
CA THR A 711 -13.03 -5.56 4.32
C THR A 711 -13.40 -4.60 3.19
N GLU A 712 -13.55 -5.09 1.96
CA GLU A 712 -14.06 -4.31 0.82
C GLU A 712 -15.48 -3.74 1.01
N SER A 713 -16.21 -4.21 2.03
CA SER A 713 -17.62 -3.88 2.24
C SER A 713 -18.02 -3.64 3.72
N ARG A 714 -17.15 -3.93 4.69
CA ARG A 714 -17.50 -3.91 6.12
C ARG A 714 -16.40 -3.33 6.99
N ILE A 715 -16.79 -2.65 8.07
CA ILE A 715 -15.91 -2.21 9.16
C ILE A 715 -16.46 -2.75 10.48
N LYS A 716 -15.56 -3.21 11.37
CA LYS A 716 -15.91 -3.72 12.70
C LYS A 716 -14.85 -3.33 13.73
N GLY A 717 -15.27 -2.73 14.85
CA GLY A 717 -14.44 -2.44 16.02
C GLY A 717 -15.15 -2.84 17.30
N ASP A 718 -14.52 -3.70 18.11
CA ASP A 718 -15.17 -4.31 19.28
C ASP A 718 -15.12 -3.46 20.57
N ALA A 719 -14.13 -2.59 20.76
CA ALA A 719 -14.08 -1.61 21.87
C ALA A 719 -12.97 -0.58 21.62
N ILE A 720 -13.36 0.61 21.15
CA ILE A 720 -12.45 1.74 20.96
C ILE A 720 -12.58 2.64 22.18
N SER A 721 -11.51 2.80 22.95
CA SER A 721 -11.45 3.75 24.07
C SER A 721 -11.00 5.12 23.56
N ALA A 722 -11.64 6.19 24.03
CA ALA A 722 -11.28 7.57 23.71
C ALA A 722 -11.59 8.47 24.91
N THR A 723 -11.23 9.75 24.80
CA THR A 723 -11.72 10.82 25.68
C THR A 723 -12.60 11.75 24.85
N LEU A 724 -13.87 11.89 25.27
CA LEU A 724 -14.88 12.74 24.63
C LEU A 724 -15.40 13.73 25.67
N PHE A 725 -15.28 15.04 25.40
CA PHE A 725 -15.61 16.11 26.36
C PHE A 725 -14.94 15.93 27.74
N ASP A 726 -13.64 15.63 27.73
CA ASP A 726 -12.82 15.40 28.93
C ASP A 726 -13.27 14.21 29.79
N GLN A 727 -14.12 13.32 29.26
CA GLN A 727 -14.60 12.11 29.92
C GLN A 727 -14.22 10.85 29.14
N PRO A 728 -13.92 9.72 29.82
CA PRO A 728 -13.68 8.45 29.15
C PRO A 728 -14.90 8.00 28.34
N ALA A 729 -14.67 7.66 27.08
CA ALA A 729 -15.67 7.17 26.14
C ALA A 729 -15.30 5.77 25.62
N SER A 730 -16.31 4.92 25.49
CA SER A 730 -16.23 3.63 24.82
C SER A 730 -17.06 3.68 23.54
N ILE A 731 -16.43 3.37 22.42
CA ILE A 731 -17.02 3.47 21.07
C ILE A 731 -17.02 2.09 20.42
N LEU A 732 -18.16 1.68 19.92
CA LEU A 732 -18.36 0.47 19.14
C LEU A 732 -18.71 0.86 17.72
N VAL A 733 -18.03 0.28 16.74
CA VAL A 733 -18.28 0.55 15.31
C VAL A 733 -18.59 -0.76 14.63
N SER A 734 -19.67 -0.82 13.87
CA SER A 734 -20.03 -2.00 13.09
C SER A 734 -20.73 -1.61 11.80
N THR A 735 -20.60 -2.44 10.77
CA THR A 735 -21.33 -2.28 9.50
C THR A 735 -22.28 -3.46 9.27
N PRO A 736 -23.42 -3.54 9.98
CA PRO A 736 -24.42 -4.57 9.72
C PRO A 736 -25.21 -4.22 8.45
N ARG A 737 -24.92 -4.91 7.33
CA ARG A 737 -25.52 -4.64 5.99
C ARG A 737 -24.99 -3.33 5.36
N ASP A 738 -25.87 -2.47 4.84
CA ASP A 738 -25.56 -1.24 4.08
C ASP A 738 -25.56 0.04 4.96
N GLU A 739 -25.30 -0.10 6.27
CA GLU A 739 -25.26 1.00 7.23
C GLU A 739 -24.10 0.83 8.23
N ILE A 740 -23.47 1.95 8.60
CA ILE A 740 -22.47 2.02 9.68
C ILE A 740 -23.19 2.43 10.96
N LYS A 741 -23.08 1.60 11.98
CA LYS A 741 -23.56 1.87 13.34
C LYS A 741 -22.40 2.20 14.26
N ILE A 742 -22.48 3.36 14.90
CA ILE A 742 -21.55 3.81 15.93
C ILE A 742 -22.33 3.93 17.22
N ALA A 743 -21.97 3.14 18.23
CA ALA A 743 -22.50 3.30 19.59
C ALA A 743 -21.41 3.92 20.47
N VAL A 744 -21.74 5.03 21.12
CA VAL A 744 -20.85 5.77 22.02
C VAL A 744 -21.45 5.74 23.41
N ASN A 745 -20.66 5.31 24.39
CA ASN A 745 -20.98 5.43 25.80
C ASN A 745 -19.94 6.32 26.46
N SER A 746 -20.36 7.39 27.11
CA SER A 746 -19.49 8.33 27.81
C SER A 746 -20.21 8.92 29.03
N ALA A 747 -19.61 9.92 29.65
CA ALA A 747 -20.25 10.80 30.59
C ALA A 747 -20.16 12.26 30.12
N LEU A 748 -21.12 13.08 30.54
CA LEU A 748 -21.10 14.52 30.38
C LEU A 748 -20.92 15.15 31.76
N ALA A 749 -19.75 15.71 32.01
CA ALA A 749 -19.48 16.47 33.22
C ALA A 749 -19.92 17.93 33.02
N SER A 750 -20.71 18.45 33.96
CA SER A 750 -21.06 19.86 34.04
C SER A 750 -20.63 20.37 35.42
N ASN A 751 -19.79 21.39 35.45
CA ASN A 751 -19.38 22.07 36.68
C ASN A 751 -19.42 23.58 36.44
N ASN A 752 -20.58 24.07 36.01
CA ASN A 752 -20.82 25.48 35.82
C ASN A 752 -21.90 25.95 36.81
N GLN A 753 -22.14 27.25 36.86
CA GLN A 753 -23.09 27.85 37.79
C GLN A 753 -24.57 27.51 37.50
N PHE A 754 -24.88 26.91 36.34
CA PHE A 754 -26.24 26.57 35.91
C PHE A 754 -26.59 25.10 36.16
N VAL A 755 -25.66 24.18 35.91
CA VAL A 755 -25.84 22.74 36.10
C VAL A 755 -24.55 22.15 36.66
N THR A 756 -24.68 21.31 37.69
CA THR A 756 -23.56 20.63 38.33
C THR A 756 -23.78 19.12 38.38
N GLY A 757 -22.73 18.33 38.15
CA GLY A 757 -22.77 16.86 38.22
C GLY A 757 -22.14 16.18 37.00
N VAL A 758 -22.16 14.85 36.99
CA VAL A 758 -21.63 14.02 35.89
C VAL A 758 -22.70 13.03 35.45
N ALA A 759 -23.21 13.20 34.23
CA ALA A 759 -24.30 12.40 33.68
C ALA A 759 -23.81 11.33 32.71
N PRO A 760 -24.15 10.05 32.90
CA PRO A 760 -24.00 9.05 31.85
C PRO A 760 -24.75 9.47 30.57
N TRP A 761 -24.08 9.33 29.43
CA TRP A 761 -24.64 9.64 28.12
C TRP A 761 -24.32 8.52 27.14
N GLN A 762 -25.34 8.12 26.37
CA GLN A 762 -25.21 7.18 25.27
C GLN A 762 -25.65 7.83 23.96
N ALA A 763 -24.96 7.50 22.87
CA ALA A 763 -25.32 7.90 21.52
C ALA A 763 -25.25 6.73 20.54
N HIS A 764 -26.20 6.69 19.61
CA HIS A 764 -26.24 5.76 18.49
C HIS A 764 -26.30 6.57 17.20
N VAL A 765 -25.24 6.49 16.39
CA VAL A 765 -25.16 7.10 15.06
C VAL A 765 -25.35 5.99 14.03
N ASN A 766 -26.32 6.13 13.13
CA ASN A 766 -26.47 5.29 11.96
C ASN A 766 -26.19 6.13 10.70
N ILE A 767 -25.17 5.73 9.95
CA ILE A 767 -24.73 6.37 8.71
C ILE A 767 -25.00 5.37 7.58
N PRO A 768 -25.99 5.61 6.71
CA PRO A 768 -26.25 4.73 5.57
C PRO A 768 -25.13 4.85 4.52
N LEU A 769 -24.78 3.73 3.89
CA LEU A 769 -23.80 3.70 2.79
C LEU A 769 -24.39 4.18 1.44
N SER A 770 -25.73 4.27 1.36
CA SER A 770 -26.45 4.88 0.26
C SER A 770 -26.92 6.29 0.63
N SER A 771 -26.64 7.27 -0.23
CA SER A 771 -27.07 8.66 -0.08
C SER A 771 -28.59 8.87 -0.09
N ALA A 772 -29.37 7.85 -0.45
CA ALA A 772 -30.84 7.92 -0.44
C ALA A 772 -31.44 7.92 0.96
N SER A 773 -30.75 7.36 1.96
CA SER A 773 -31.23 7.28 3.35
C SER A 773 -30.61 8.38 4.22
N PRO A 774 -31.32 8.89 5.23
CA PRO A 774 -30.78 9.92 6.11
C PRO A 774 -29.79 9.37 7.14
N ILE A 775 -28.82 10.18 7.54
CA ILE A 775 -28.02 9.93 8.74
C ILE A 775 -28.91 10.14 9.96
N SER A 776 -28.92 9.20 10.91
CA SER A 776 -29.67 9.34 12.17
C SER A 776 -28.75 9.29 13.38
N ILE A 777 -28.95 10.19 14.33
CA ILE A 777 -28.21 10.26 15.60
C ILE A 777 -29.25 10.23 16.71
N TYR A 778 -29.23 9.21 17.55
CA TYR A 778 -30.03 9.12 18.77
C TYR A 778 -29.12 9.31 19.97
N ASN A 779 -29.43 10.27 20.84
CA ASN A 779 -28.68 10.57 22.05
C ASN A 779 -29.61 10.46 23.25
N GLU A 780 -29.12 9.87 24.34
CA GLU A 780 -29.85 9.77 25.60
C GLU A 780 -28.92 10.05 26.78
N ILE A 781 -29.29 11.03 27.60
CA ILE A 781 -28.55 11.46 28.78
C ILE A 781 -29.37 11.13 30.03
N ASP A 782 -28.76 10.48 31.02
CA ASP A 782 -29.35 10.27 32.34
C ASP A 782 -29.11 11.51 33.22
N LEU A 783 -30.20 12.17 33.60
CA LEU A 783 -30.18 13.44 34.34
C LEU A 783 -30.25 13.26 35.87
N ASN A 784 -30.45 12.04 36.37
CA ASN A 784 -30.50 11.77 37.81
C ASN A 784 -29.26 12.28 38.60
N PRO A 785 -28.02 12.21 38.08
CA PRO A 785 -26.85 12.73 38.79
C PRO A 785 -26.59 14.23 38.57
N LEU A 786 -27.42 14.94 37.81
CA LEU A 786 -27.28 16.39 37.57
C LEU A 786 -28.20 17.21 38.47
N THR A 787 -27.68 18.29 39.05
CA THR A 787 -28.46 19.27 39.82
C THR A 787 -28.58 20.57 39.02
N SER A 788 -29.81 21.10 38.94
CA SER A 788 -30.06 22.36 38.23
C SER A 788 -30.07 23.56 39.18
N ASN A 789 -29.19 24.52 38.89
CA ASN A 789 -29.08 25.79 39.59
C ASN A 789 -29.76 26.94 38.79
N LEU A 790 -30.46 26.61 37.70
CA LEU A 790 -31.20 27.59 36.89
C LEU A 790 -32.41 28.16 37.66
N PRO A 791 -32.91 29.35 37.30
CA PRO A 791 -34.15 29.87 37.87
C PRO A 791 -35.40 29.03 37.52
N ALA A 792 -36.46 29.18 38.32
CA ALA A 792 -37.76 28.53 38.02
C ALA A 792 -38.26 28.92 36.61
N PRO A 793 -38.70 27.97 35.77
CA PRO A 793 -39.20 26.64 36.14
C PRO A 793 -38.13 25.54 36.19
N LEU A 794 -36.87 25.85 35.89
CA LEU A 794 -35.79 24.85 35.79
C LEU A 794 -34.98 24.71 37.08
N SER A 795 -35.34 25.40 38.16
CA SER A 795 -34.66 25.23 39.44
C SER A 795 -34.87 23.83 40.00
N GLU A 796 -33.88 23.29 40.71
CA GLU A 796 -33.99 21.97 41.34
C GLU A 796 -35.26 21.84 42.20
N GLU A 797 -35.61 22.88 42.96
CA GLU A 797 -36.82 22.90 43.79
C GLU A 797 -38.11 22.74 42.96
N GLU A 798 -38.20 23.44 41.83
CA GLU A 798 -39.39 23.42 40.98
C GLU A 798 -39.46 22.14 40.13
N LEU A 799 -38.32 21.64 39.65
CA LEU A 799 -38.22 20.35 38.97
C LEU A 799 -38.69 19.21 39.87
N ILE A 800 -38.33 19.22 41.17
CA ILE A 800 -38.81 18.21 42.13
C ILE A 800 -40.34 18.26 42.26
N LYS A 801 -40.95 19.45 42.34
CA LYS A 801 -42.40 19.63 42.47
C LYS A 801 -43.17 19.15 41.23
N GLN A 802 -42.60 19.35 40.04
CA GLN A 802 -43.25 19.02 38.76
C GLN A 802 -42.96 17.58 38.27
N GLY A 803 -42.21 16.79 39.05
CA GLY A 803 -41.75 15.46 38.66
C GLY A 803 -40.45 15.55 37.86
N ARG A 804 -39.33 15.59 38.58
CA ARG A 804 -37.99 15.86 38.04
C ARG A 804 -37.69 14.98 36.81
N PRO A 805 -37.30 15.58 35.67
CA PRO A 805 -36.98 14.83 34.47
C PRO A 805 -35.77 13.94 34.72
N LYS A 806 -35.87 12.68 34.30
CA LYS A 806 -34.84 11.66 34.47
C LYS A 806 -33.99 11.50 33.23
N LYS A 807 -34.52 11.83 32.05
CA LYS A 807 -33.85 11.61 30.77
C LYS A 807 -33.98 12.81 29.84
N LEU A 808 -32.91 13.08 29.10
CA LEU A 808 -32.93 13.92 27.92
C LEU A 808 -32.66 13.05 26.69
N VAL A 809 -33.58 13.04 25.74
CA VAL A 809 -33.45 12.32 24.47
C VAL A 809 -33.33 13.33 23.34
N SER A 810 -32.36 13.15 22.46
CA SER A 810 -32.11 14.02 21.29
C SER A 810 -31.93 13.16 20.05
N THR A 811 -32.84 13.29 19.09
CA THR A 811 -32.80 12.60 17.79
C THR A 811 -32.51 13.60 16.69
N ILE A 812 -31.43 13.39 15.94
CA ILE A 812 -31.04 14.23 14.80
C ILE A 812 -31.11 13.37 13.54
N THR A 813 -31.71 13.91 12.47
CA THR A 813 -31.79 13.27 11.16
C THR A 813 -31.27 14.25 10.10
N ILE A 814 -30.30 13.85 9.29
CA ILE A 814 -29.68 14.70 8.27
C ILE A 814 -29.94 14.09 6.89
N GLN A 815 -30.56 14.85 5.99
CA GLN A 815 -30.83 14.46 4.60
C GLN A 815 -30.81 15.67 3.67
N ASN A 816 -30.05 15.62 2.57
CA ASN A 816 -29.96 16.71 1.58
C ASN A 816 -29.73 18.09 2.23
N ASP A 817 -28.72 18.19 3.09
CA ASP A 817 -28.36 19.38 3.86
C ASP A 817 -29.45 19.91 4.84
N LEU A 818 -30.56 19.18 5.00
CA LEU A 818 -31.59 19.48 5.99
C LEU A 818 -31.36 18.65 7.25
N LEU A 819 -31.01 19.32 8.35
CA LEU A 819 -30.89 18.74 9.68
C LEU A 819 -32.21 18.91 10.42
N LYS A 820 -32.92 17.81 10.68
CA LYS A 820 -34.08 17.76 11.59
C LYS A 820 -33.62 17.34 12.97
N HIS A 821 -34.03 18.07 14.00
CA HIS A 821 -33.68 17.78 15.39
C HIS A 821 -34.94 17.72 16.25
N GLU A 822 -35.10 16.61 16.96
CA GLU A 822 -36.12 16.41 17.98
C GLU A 822 -35.44 16.27 19.34
N LEU A 823 -35.83 17.10 20.30
CA LEU A 823 -35.32 17.09 21.67
C LEU A 823 -36.49 16.86 22.62
N GLN A 824 -36.34 15.92 23.55
CA GLN A 824 -37.35 15.60 24.55
C GLN A 824 -36.72 15.53 25.94
N LEU A 825 -37.22 16.34 26.86
CA LEU A 825 -36.90 16.35 28.27
C LEU A 825 -38.12 15.83 29.05
N ASP A 826 -38.26 14.51 29.12
CA ASP A 826 -39.46 13.80 29.58
C ASP A 826 -40.77 14.46 29.11
N ASN A 827 -41.59 14.97 30.03
CA ASN A 827 -42.84 15.70 29.74
C ASN A 827 -42.69 17.22 29.86
N LEU A 828 -41.54 17.71 30.34
CA LEU A 828 -41.29 19.11 30.63
C LEU A 828 -41.09 19.94 29.35
N LEU A 829 -40.34 19.39 28.39
CA LEU A 829 -40.06 20.06 27.12
C LEU A 829 -40.00 19.06 25.98
N GLN A 830 -40.68 19.38 24.88
CA GLN A 830 -40.50 18.73 23.58
C GLN A 830 -40.22 19.81 22.55
N MET A 831 -39.09 19.70 21.84
CA MET A 831 -38.69 20.62 20.79
C MET A 831 -38.50 19.85 19.49
N GLN A 832 -38.97 20.43 18.39
CA GLN A 832 -38.68 19.98 17.03
C GLN A 832 -38.14 21.17 16.25
N SER A 833 -37.11 20.96 15.45
CA SER A 833 -36.55 21.99 14.59
C SER A 833 -35.99 21.41 13.30
N ALA A 834 -35.90 22.24 12.26
CA ALA A 834 -35.15 21.92 11.06
C ALA A 834 -34.22 23.07 10.69
N PHE A 835 -32.98 22.75 10.35
CA PHE A 835 -31.92 23.67 9.99
C PHE A 835 -31.40 23.31 8.60
N ASP A 836 -31.34 24.31 7.71
CA ASP A 836 -30.73 24.20 6.39
C ASP A 836 -29.22 24.49 6.56
N LEU A 837 -28.41 23.44 6.45
CA LEU A 837 -26.96 23.47 6.71
C LEU A 837 -26.22 24.30 5.65
N ASP A 838 -26.59 24.17 4.37
CA ASP A 838 -25.97 24.90 3.26
C ASP A 838 -26.16 26.41 3.42
N LYS A 839 -27.39 26.84 3.72
CA LYS A 839 -27.69 28.26 3.89
C LYS A 839 -27.50 28.77 5.32
N SER A 840 -27.06 27.91 6.24
CA SER A 840 -26.88 28.21 7.66
C SER A 840 -28.09 28.92 8.29
N GLN A 841 -29.30 28.44 8.01
CA GLN A 841 -30.54 29.09 8.45
C GLN A 841 -31.52 28.12 9.11
N LEU A 842 -32.17 28.58 10.18
CA LEU A 842 -33.25 27.85 10.83
C LEU A 842 -34.51 27.90 9.94
N ASN A 843 -34.98 26.75 9.47
CA ASN A 843 -36.23 26.66 8.72
C ASN A 843 -37.42 26.77 9.66
N PHE A 844 -37.51 25.90 10.67
CA PHE A 844 -38.55 26.00 11.69
C PHE A 844 -38.07 25.57 13.07
N VAL A 845 -38.80 26.03 14.10
CA VAL A 845 -38.69 25.55 15.48
C VAL A 845 -40.06 25.51 16.14
N SER A 846 -40.40 24.40 16.78
CA SER A 846 -41.60 24.21 17.59
C SER A 846 -41.19 23.78 18.98
N ILE A 847 -41.63 24.48 20.03
CA ILE A 847 -41.35 24.14 21.42
C ILE A 847 -42.67 23.94 22.15
N ASP A 848 -42.89 22.75 22.67
CA ASP A 848 -44.00 22.41 23.56
C ASP A 848 -43.50 22.27 25.00
N LEU A 849 -44.10 23.01 25.94
CA LEU A 849 -43.75 23.01 27.36
C LEU A 849 -44.84 22.35 28.21
N ASN A 850 -44.45 21.42 29.08
CA ASN A 850 -45.32 20.67 30.01
C ASN A 850 -46.51 19.99 29.32
N LYS A 851 -46.23 19.23 28.26
CA LYS A 851 -47.25 18.54 27.45
C LYS A 851 -47.65 17.22 28.12
N GLN A 852 -48.91 17.11 28.57
CA GLN A 852 -49.48 15.84 28.99
C GLN A 852 -50.22 15.18 27.82
N GLY A 853 -49.62 14.13 27.24
CA GLY A 853 -50.31 13.14 26.40
C GLY A 853 -50.92 13.61 25.07
N GLN A 854 -50.08 13.73 24.03
CA GLN A 854 -50.30 13.27 22.63
C GLN A 854 -49.19 13.87 21.74
N LYS A 855 -48.58 13.04 20.87
CA LYS A 855 -47.69 13.51 19.78
C LYS A 855 -48.53 14.29 18.76
N GLN A 856 -48.69 15.59 18.99
CA GLN A 856 -49.10 16.51 17.93
C GLN A 856 -47.82 16.99 17.24
N THR A 857 -47.57 16.51 16.02
CA THR A 857 -46.59 17.08 15.10
C THR A 857 -47.14 18.42 14.63
N THR A 858 -46.55 19.52 15.07
CA THR A 858 -46.85 20.83 14.49
C THR A 858 -46.19 20.86 13.12
N ASP A 859 -46.98 20.71 12.06
CA ASP A 859 -46.53 20.81 10.67
C ASP A 859 -46.24 22.29 10.36
N ILE A 860 -45.09 22.77 10.84
CA ILE A 860 -44.61 24.13 10.60
C ILE A 860 -43.55 24.05 9.52
N ASP A 861 -43.90 24.42 8.29
CA ASP A 861 -42.96 24.40 7.17
C ASP A 861 -41.80 25.42 7.34
N LYS A 862 -42.10 26.60 7.89
CA LYS A 862 -41.13 27.68 8.18
C LYS A 862 -41.56 28.55 9.36
N GLY A 863 -40.64 28.99 10.21
CA GLY A 863 -40.90 29.89 11.34
C GLY A 863 -40.90 29.21 12.72
N GLY A 864 -41.25 29.95 13.76
CA GLY A 864 -41.23 29.50 15.16
C GLY A 864 -42.62 29.36 15.78
N ALA A 865 -42.83 28.40 16.67
CA ALA A 865 -43.99 28.40 17.57
C ALA A 865 -43.59 27.88 18.96
N VAL A 866 -44.17 28.48 20.01
CA VAL A 866 -44.08 27.94 21.38
C VAL A 866 -45.47 27.75 21.94
N LYS A 867 -45.73 26.58 22.54
CA LYS A 867 -47.00 26.27 23.18
C LYS A 867 -46.77 25.61 24.53
N GLY A 868 -47.60 25.88 25.52
CA GLY A 868 -47.55 25.13 26.76
C GLY A 868 -48.08 25.83 27.99
N ARG A 869 -47.83 25.22 29.15
CA ARG A 869 -48.26 25.72 30.45
C ARG A 869 -47.15 25.60 31.50
N LEU A 870 -46.73 26.70 32.11
CA LEU A 870 -45.76 26.72 33.20
C LEU A 870 -46.47 27.00 34.53
N HIS A 871 -46.09 26.30 35.60
CA HIS A 871 -46.67 26.56 36.92
C HIS A 871 -46.10 27.82 37.56
N PHE A 872 -44.77 27.95 37.56
CA PHE A 872 -44.10 29.09 38.16
C PHE A 872 -42.92 29.56 37.30
N VAL A 873 -42.83 30.86 37.09
CA VAL A 873 -41.69 31.51 36.42
C VAL A 873 -41.24 32.67 37.29
N ASP A 874 -39.95 32.67 37.64
CA ASP A 874 -39.29 33.78 38.31
C ASP A 874 -38.53 34.62 37.29
N PHE A 875 -39.22 35.61 36.71
CA PHE A 875 -38.66 36.44 35.65
C PHE A 875 -37.50 37.31 36.16
N ASP A 876 -37.56 37.73 37.42
CA ASP A 876 -36.52 38.55 38.05
C ASP A 876 -35.20 37.78 38.17
N ALA A 877 -35.26 36.50 38.55
CA ALA A 877 -34.09 35.64 38.59
C ALA A 877 -33.54 35.30 37.20
N TRP A 878 -34.40 35.12 36.20
CA TRP A 878 -33.97 34.95 34.80
C TRP A 878 -33.27 36.20 34.25
N LEU A 879 -33.79 37.39 34.53
CA LEU A 879 -33.18 38.65 34.09
C LEU A 879 -31.77 38.84 34.66
N LYS A 880 -31.55 38.44 35.91
CA LYS A 880 -30.22 38.46 36.56
C LYS A 880 -29.24 37.44 35.96
N SER A 881 -29.73 36.27 35.56
CA SER A 881 -28.92 35.17 35.03
C SER A 881 -28.62 35.31 33.53
N LEU A 882 -29.34 36.19 32.83
CA LEU A 882 -29.29 36.33 31.36
C LEU A 882 -27.90 36.71 30.81
N PRO A 883 -27.16 37.69 31.38
CA PRO A 883 -25.84 38.06 30.85
C PRO A 883 -24.85 36.89 30.93
N GLU A 884 -24.90 36.15 32.03
CA GLU A 884 -24.05 34.98 32.24
C GLU A 884 -24.38 33.84 31.26
N LEU A 885 -25.66 33.58 31.00
CA LEU A 885 -26.10 32.59 30.02
C LEU A 885 -25.67 32.97 28.59
N GLN A 886 -25.74 34.26 28.24
CA GLN A 886 -25.28 34.77 26.94
C GLN A 886 -23.77 34.58 26.77
N THR A 887 -22.98 34.94 27.78
CA THR A 887 -21.52 34.74 27.76
C THR A 887 -21.16 33.26 27.66
N TYR A 888 -21.79 32.41 28.49
CA TYR A 888 -21.54 30.96 28.44
C TYR A 888 -21.89 30.34 27.08
N GLY A 889 -23.02 30.73 26.49
CA GLY A 889 -23.42 30.25 25.16
C GLY A 889 -22.48 30.71 24.03
N LYS A 890 -22.01 31.96 24.10
CA LYS A 890 -21.05 32.50 23.14
C LYS A 890 -19.69 31.80 23.24
N ASP A 891 -19.15 31.64 24.45
CA ASP A 891 -17.80 31.09 24.66
C ASP A 891 -17.74 29.58 24.38
N ARG A 892 -18.80 28.83 24.75
CA ARG A 892 -18.78 27.36 24.64
C ARG A 892 -19.30 26.84 23.29
N TRP A 893 -20.29 27.52 22.71
CA TRP A 893 -20.99 27.04 21.52
C TRP A 893 -20.94 28.02 20.34
N GLY A 894 -20.27 29.17 20.48
CA GLY A 894 -20.24 30.19 19.43
C GLY A 894 -21.62 30.80 19.14
N LEU A 895 -22.59 30.61 20.03
CA LEU A 895 -23.96 31.10 19.87
C LEU A 895 -23.97 32.62 20.11
N SER A 896 -23.76 33.39 19.05
CA SER A 896 -24.04 34.82 19.03
C SER A 896 -25.38 35.03 18.33
N LEU A 897 -26.36 35.60 19.03
CA LEU A 897 -27.56 36.12 18.37
C LEU A 897 -27.10 37.20 17.38
N SER A 898 -27.14 36.92 16.08
CA SER A 898 -26.79 37.90 15.07
C SER A 898 -27.83 39.02 15.10
N GLU A 899 -27.37 40.28 15.10
CA GLU A 899 -28.25 41.43 14.93
C GLU A 899 -28.96 41.33 13.57
N GLY A 900 -30.22 40.86 13.55
CA GLY A 900 -31.07 40.86 12.36
C GLY A 900 -31.76 39.54 11.96
N ALA A 901 -31.47 38.41 12.62
CA ALA A 901 -32.18 37.15 12.33
C ALA A 901 -33.56 37.10 13.04
N ALA A 902 -34.55 37.81 12.51
CA ALA A 902 -35.90 37.78 13.06
C ALA A 902 -36.59 36.43 12.75
N ILE A 903 -36.91 35.67 13.79
CA ILE A 903 -37.76 34.47 13.66
C ILE A 903 -39.18 34.93 13.33
N PHE A 904 -39.74 34.44 12.21
CA PHE A 904 -41.17 34.60 11.94
C PHE A 904 -41.95 33.68 12.89
N TRP A 905 -42.65 34.25 13.86
CA TRP A 905 -43.43 33.49 14.85
C TRP A 905 -44.84 33.21 14.32
N HIS A 906 -45.22 31.94 14.26
CA HIS A 906 -46.61 31.52 14.18
C HIS A 906 -47.31 31.73 15.53
N ASN A 907 -48.64 31.54 15.55
CA ASN A 907 -49.44 31.64 16.76
C ASN A 907 -48.87 30.76 17.88
N SER A 908 -48.25 31.45 18.83
CA SER A 908 -47.61 30.89 20.01
C SER A 908 -48.43 31.29 21.24
N HIS A 909 -48.55 30.37 22.19
CA HIS A 909 -49.40 30.53 23.36
C HIS A 909 -48.74 29.91 24.59
N LEU A 910 -48.51 30.71 25.63
CA LEU A 910 -47.95 30.25 26.88
C LEU A 910 -48.86 30.65 28.03
N LYS A 911 -49.31 29.66 28.81
CA LYS A 911 -50.05 29.91 30.05
C LYS A 911 -49.10 29.78 31.25
N ILE A 912 -49.02 30.78 32.09
CA ILE A 912 -48.19 30.78 33.30
C ILE A 912 -49.12 30.95 34.50
N ASP A 913 -49.13 29.98 35.41
CA ASP A 913 -50.04 30.02 36.57
C ASP A 913 -49.65 31.13 37.55
N ARG A 914 -48.35 31.29 37.77
CA ARG A 914 -47.78 32.39 38.54
C ARG A 914 -46.47 32.88 37.92
N LEU A 915 -46.43 34.14 37.53
CA LEU A 915 -45.22 34.85 37.08
C LEU A 915 -44.80 35.84 38.18
N GLN A 916 -43.57 35.75 38.68
CA GLN A 916 -43.00 36.78 39.52
C GLN A 916 -42.19 37.75 38.66
N VAL A 917 -42.53 39.04 38.70
CA VAL A 917 -41.89 40.11 37.92
C VAL A 917 -41.86 41.41 38.73
N PHE A 918 -40.68 42.02 38.85
CA PHE A 918 -40.39 43.20 39.67
C PHE A 918 -40.88 43.07 41.12
N GLY A 919 -40.76 41.88 41.71
CA GLY A 919 -41.25 41.57 43.06
C GLY A 919 -42.78 41.47 43.20
N VAL A 920 -43.53 41.56 42.09
CA VAL A 920 -44.99 41.40 42.05
C VAL A 920 -45.35 40.05 41.43
N ASN A 921 -46.35 39.38 42.00
CA ASN A 921 -46.90 38.15 41.43
C ASN A 921 -48.03 38.47 40.47
N MET A 922 -47.94 37.94 39.25
CA MET A 922 -48.98 37.97 38.22
C MET A 922 -49.56 36.56 38.09
N ASN A 923 -50.86 36.41 38.32
CA ASN A 923 -51.54 35.13 38.35
C ASN A 923 -52.31 34.87 37.03
N ASN A 924 -52.42 33.59 36.66
CA ASN A 924 -53.18 33.12 35.50
C ASN A 924 -52.85 33.84 34.18
N LEU A 925 -51.56 34.10 33.95
CA LEU A 925 -51.08 34.84 32.78
C LEU A 925 -51.18 33.98 31.52
N ALA A 926 -51.82 34.51 30.49
CA ALA A 926 -51.77 34.03 29.13
C ALA A 926 -50.94 35.00 28.29
N LEU A 927 -49.95 34.46 27.58
CA LEU A 927 -49.08 35.16 26.65
C LEU A 927 -49.32 34.59 25.26
N ASP A 928 -49.90 35.39 24.38
CA ASP A 928 -50.12 35.03 22.98
C ASP A 928 -49.23 35.90 22.10
N TRP A 929 -48.46 35.30 21.19
CA TRP A 929 -47.68 36.08 20.24
C TRP A 929 -47.63 35.48 18.84
N SER A 930 -47.48 36.37 17.87
CA SER A 930 -47.37 36.02 16.44
C SER A 930 -46.73 37.16 15.67
N SER A 931 -46.05 36.82 14.58
CA SER A 931 -45.55 37.81 13.64
C SER A 931 -46.66 38.33 12.71
N LEU A 932 -46.74 39.64 12.48
CA LEU A 932 -47.73 40.26 11.57
C LEU A 932 -47.29 40.20 10.11
N SER A 933 -45.99 40.22 9.86
CA SER A 933 -45.41 40.13 8.52
C SER A 933 -44.05 39.42 8.54
N LYS A 934 -43.57 39.03 7.36
CA LYS A 934 -42.29 38.32 7.18
C LYS A 934 -41.06 39.15 7.55
N ASP A 935 -41.24 40.45 7.80
CA ASP A 935 -40.20 41.37 8.27
C ASP A 935 -39.93 41.27 9.78
N GLY A 936 -40.66 40.42 10.50
CA GLY A 936 -40.43 40.17 11.93
C GLY A 936 -41.17 41.12 12.88
N SER A 937 -42.12 41.92 12.38
CA SER A 937 -43.07 42.59 13.28
C SER A 937 -43.87 41.55 14.07
N LEU A 938 -44.05 41.76 15.36
CA LEU A 938 -44.46 40.87 16.44
C LEU A 938 -45.53 41.59 17.25
N VAL A 939 -46.63 40.89 17.50
CA VAL A 939 -47.62 41.29 18.49
C VAL A 939 -47.59 40.29 19.62
N VAL A 940 -47.56 40.81 20.85
CA VAL A 940 -47.67 40.04 22.08
C VAL A 940 -48.91 40.54 22.82
N ALA A 941 -49.89 39.68 23.04
CA ALA A 941 -51.00 39.91 23.94
C ALA A 941 -50.69 39.26 25.30
N VAL A 942 -50.88 40.04 26.36
CA VAL A 942 -50.66 39.62 27.75
C VAL A 942 -51.98 39.76 28.49
N GLN A 943 -52.45 38.68 29.10
CA GLN A 943 -53.70 38.68 29.87
C GLN A 943 -53.54 37.83 31.13
N GLY A 944 -53.54 38.45 32.30
CA GLY A 944 -53.56 37.77 33.60
C GLY A 944 -54.60 38.40 34.52
N ASP A 945 -54.61 37.98 35.79
CA ASP A 945 -55.53 38.52 36.79
C ASP A 945 -55.21 39.97 37.17
N GLU A 946 -53.95 40.39 37.08
CA GLU A 946 -53.47 41.74 37.44
C GLU A 946 -53.25 42.64 36.22
N VAL A 947 -52.98 42.07 35.04
CA VAL A 947 -52.54 42.83 33.86
C VAL A 947 -53.29 42.43 32.59
N LYS A 948 -53.61 43.40 31.72
CA LYS A 948 -54.06 43.14 30.35
C LYS A 948 -53.44 44.15 29.39
N ALA A 949 -52.55 43.69 28.53
CA ALA A 949 -51.78 44.54 27.63
C ALA A 949 -51.62 43.93 26.23
N THR A 950 -51.34 44.77 25.24
CA THR A 950 -50.87 44.38 23.91
C THR A 950 -49.60 45.16 23.59
N ILE A 951 -48.56 44.45 23.19
CA ILE A 951 -47.26 45.00 22.82
C ILE A 951 -47.08 44.73 21.32
N LYS A 952 -46.78 45.75 20.53
CA LYS A 952 -46.51 45.61 19.09
C LYS A 952 -45.15 46.24 18.80
N ASN A 953 -44.23 45.54 18.14
CA ASN A 953 -43.03 46.20 17.63
C ASN A 953 -43.30 46.77 16.21
N LYS A 954 -42.90 48.02 15.98
CA LYS A 954 -42.94 48.67 14.65
C LYS A 954 -41.67 48.37 13.86
N THR A 955 -40.54 48.31 14.57
CA THR A 955 -39.21 47.88 14.13
C THR A 955 -38.58 47.12 15.30
N PRO A 956 -37.44 46.40 15.15
CA PRO A 956 -36.84 45.62 16.23
C PRO A 956 -36.63 46.39 17.55
N ASN A 957 -36.51 47.72 17.48
CA ASN A 957 -36.19 48.58 18.61
C ASN A 957 -37.28 49.60 18.95
N GLN A 958 -38.45 49.55 18.30
CA GLN A 958 -39.57 50.47 18.56
C GLN A 958 -40.81 49.69 18.93
N PHE A 959 -41.33 49.90 20.13
CA PHE A 959 -42.47 49.18 20.69
C PHE A 959 -43.62 50.14 20.95
N ALA A 960 -44.83 49.70 20.63
CA ALA A 960 -46.08 50.32 21.06
C ALA A 960 -46.73 49.42 22.09
N VAL A 961 -46.91 49.93 23.31
CA VAL A 961 -47.52 49.20 24.43
C VAL A 961 -48.87 49.83 24.71
N ASN A 962 -49.94 49.05 24.54
CA ASN A 962 -51.29 49.43 24.92
C ASN A 962 -51.73 48.59 26.13
N LEU A 963 -51.88 49.24 27.28
CA LEU A 963 -52.27 48.63 28.54
C LEU A 963 -53.73 48.99 28.82
N THR A 964 -54.61 48.00 28.95
CA THR A 964 -56.04 48.24 29.22
C THR A 964 -56.43 48.07 30.68
N ARG A 965 -55.54 47.42 31.45
CA ARG A 965 -55.71 47.17 32.88
C ARG A 965 -54.38 46.83 33.51
N LEU A 966 -54.09 47.43 34.66
CA LEU A 966 -53.01 47.05 35.56
C LEU A 966 -53.48 47.26 36.99
N SER A 967 -53.37 46.24 37.84
CA SER A 967 -53.67 46.34 39.27
C SER A 967 -52.57 45.66 40.04
N VAL A 968 -51.66 46.45 40.61
CA VAL A 968 -50.46 45.96 41.29
C VAL A 968 -50.21 46.73 42.58
N ASP A 969 -49.82 46.00 43.61
CA ASP A 969 -49.31 46.59 44.85
C ASP A 969 -47.82 46.28 44.95
N PHE A 970 -46.99 47.29 44.70
CA PHE A 970 -45.55 47.19 44.88
C PHE A 970 -45.22 47.28 46.38
N PRO A 971 -44.38 46.37 46.91
CA PRO A 971 -43.94 46.45 48.30
C PRO A 971 -43.11 47.73 48.51
N LEU A 972 -43.68 48.73 49.20
CA LEU A 972 -43.08 50.07 49.45
C LEU A 972 -41.82 50.07 50.35
N THR A 973 -41.25 48.90 50.63
CA THR A 973 -40.08 48.70 51.50
C THR A 973 -38.82 49.46 51.06
N SER A 974 -38.75 49.95 49.82
CA SER A 974 -37.64 50.80 49.33
C SER A 974 -37.69 52.25 49.83
N ALA A 975 -38.83 52.77 50.28
CA ALA A 975 -38.93 54.15 50.76
C ALA A 975 -38.18 54.40 52.08
N GLN A 976 -37.80 53.35 52.83
CA GLN A 976 -37.10 53.42 54.12
C GLN A 976 -35.65 52.88 54.08
N SER A 977 -35.15 52.40 52.95
CA SER A 977 -33.81 51.78 52.85
C SER A 977 -32.68 52.82 52.80
N ASN A 978 -31.55 52.50 53.46
CA ASN A 978 -30.37 53.34 53.59
C ASN A 978 -29.71 53.67 52.24
N ALA A 979 -29.03 54.82 52.20
CA ALA A 979 -28.23 55.31 51.06
C ALA A 979 -27.00 54.43 50.68
N ALA A 980 -26.94 53.18 51.14
CA ALA A 980 -25.80 52.28 51.04
C ALA A 980 -26.12 50.95 50.34
N ASP A 981 -27.27 50.83 49.66
CA ASP A 981 -27.49 49.70 48.75
C ASP A 981 -26.54 49.83 47.55
N SER A 982 -25.61 48.89 47.42
CA SER A 982 -24.61 48.85 46.34
C SER A 982 -25.24 48.77 44.94
N SER A 983 -26.54 48.43 44.85
CA SER A 983 -27.31 48.35 43.61
C SER A 983 -27.69 49.69 42.98
N CYS A 984 -27.54 50.81 43.70
CA CYS A 984 -27.80 52.16 43.16
C CYS A 984 -26.51 52.89 42.73
N GLN A 985 -25.35 52.21 42.76
CA GLN A 985 -24.12 52.68 42.13
C GLN A 985 -24.04 52.16 40.69
N VAL A 986 -23.71 53.03 39.73
CA VAL A 986 -23.47 52.60 38.34
C VAL A 986 -22.20 51.76 38.33
N GLY A 987 -22.35 50.46 38.14
CA GLY A 987 -21.21 49.57 37.90
C GLY A 987 -20.52 49.94 36.57
N PRO A 988 -19.23 49.62 36.40
CA PRO A 988 -18.44 49.99 35.21
C PRO A 988 -18.93 49.39 33.88
N ASP A 989 -19.94 48.51 33.92
CA ASP A 989 -20.35 47.70 32.78
C ASP A 989 -21.69 48.21 32.23
N LEU A 990 -21.66 49.38 31.61
CA LEU A 990 -22.72 49.82 30.70
C LEU A 990 -22.60 48.95 29.44
N GLN A 991 -23.14 47.74 29.51
CA GLN A 991 -23.29 46.87 28.34
C GLN A 991 -24.02 47.65 27.26
N LYS A 992 -23.47 47.66 26.03
CA LYS A 992 -24.07 48.27 24.83
C LYS A 992 -25.55 47.90 24.78
N THR A 993 -26.40 48.83 25.18
CA THR A 993 -27.83 48.66 25.25
C THR A 993 -28.39 49.10 23.91
N VAL A 994 -29.07 48.18 23.23
CA VAL A 994 -29.75 48.47 21.97
C VAL A 994 -30.72 49.64 22.18
N LYS A 995 -30.56 50.71 21.39
CA LYS A 995 -31.35 51.93 21.49
C LYS A 995 -32.83 51.61 21.31
N THR A 996 -33.60 51.62 22.40
CA THR A 996 -35.00 51.18 22.44
C THR A 996 -35.93 52.36 22.61
N GLN A 997 -37.03 52.37 21.86
CA GLN A 997 -38.10 53.36 21.98
C GLN A 997 -39.43 52.67 22.30
N VAL A 998 -40.19 53.21 23.25
CA VAL A 998 -41.51 52.70 23.63
C VAL A 998 -42.53 53.82 23.62
N ASP A 999 -43.54 53.71 22.76
CA ASP A 999 -44.77 54.49 22.83
C ASP A 999 -45.71 53.75 23.81
N PHE A 1000 -45.93 54.29 25.00
CA PHE A 1000 -46.80 53.69 26.02
C PHE A 1000 -48.12 54.45 26.13
N GLU A 1001 -49.21 53.70 26.10
CA GLU A 1001 -50.57 54.17 26.38
C GLU A 1001 -51.23 53.17 27.32
N GLY A 1002 -51.76 53.64 28.45
CA GLY A 1002 -52.34 52.81 29.48
C GLY A 1002 -53.62 53.38 30.07
N GLU A 1003 -54.57 52.50 30.37
CA GLU A 1003 -55.84 52.82 30.99
C GLU A 1003 -56.15 51.88 32.16
N ASN A 1004 -57.00 52.32 33.08
CA ASN A 1004 -57.42 51.55 34.28
C ASN A 1004 -56.23 51.00 35.08
N ILE A 1005 -55.31 51.88 35.45
CA ILE A 1005 -54.11 51.55 36.20
C ILE A 1005 -54.37 51.80 37.68
N GLN A 1006 -54.16 50.79 38.51
CA GLN A 1006 -54.20 50.87 39.96
C GLN A 1006 -52.85 50.45 40.52
N ILE A 1007 -52.18 51.37 41.20
CA ILE A 1007 -50.86 51.15 41.82
C ILE A 1007 -50.96 51.55 43.29
N ASN A 1008 -50.69 50.63 44.23
CA ASN A 1008 -50.71 50.87 45.68
C ASN A 1008 -52.00 51.58 46.15
N GLY A 1009 -53.15 51.15 45.61
CA GLY A 1009 -54.47 51.76 45.88
C GLY A 1009 -54.76 53.10 45.20
N LYS A 1010 -53.83 53.69 44.42
CA LYS A 1010 -54.05 54.91 43.63
C LYS A 1010 -54.55 54.54 42.24
N VAL A 1011 -55.62 55.19 41.79
CA VAL A 1011 -56.23 54.98 40.47
C VAL A 1011 -55.75 56.05 39.49
N ILE A 1012 -55.23 55.61 38.36
CA ILE A 1012 -54.80 56.40 37.21
C ILE A 1012 -55.62 55.91 36.02
N ASP A 1013 -56.50 56.77 35.51
CA ASP A 1013 -57.43 56.41 34.43
C ASP A 1013 -56.74 56.38 33.08
N ASN A 1014 -55.78 57.29 32.83
CA ASN A 1014 -54.95 57.28 31.64
C ASN A 1014 -53.49 57.66 31.95
N LEU A 1015 -52.55 56.91 31.39
CA LEU A 1015 -51.11 57.16 31.45
C LEU A 1015 -50.55 57.03 30.04
N SER A 1016 -49.92 58.07 29.52
CA SER A 1016 -49.21 58.00 28.25
C SER A 1016 -47.83 58.64 28.34
N PHE A 1017 -46.86 58.07 27.63
CA PHE A 1017 -45.51 58.61 27.52
C PHE A 1017 -44.72 57.98 26.37
N LYS A 1018 -43.63 58.65 25.97
CA LYS A 1018 -42.64 58.11 25.03
C LYS A 1018 -41.32 57.87 25.75
N LEU A 1019 -40.92 56.62 25.87
CA LEU A 1019 -39.66 56.23 26.49
C LEU A 1019 -38.59 56.04 25.41
N ALA A 1020 -37.39 56.57 25.66
CA ALA A 1020 -36.20 56.33 24.86
C ALA A 1020 -35.07 55.88 25.79
N HIS A 1021 -34.51 54.71 25.52
CA HIS A 1021 -33.42 54.11 26.29
C HIS A 1021 -32.18 53.94 25.40
N ALA A 1022 -31.02 54.37 25.90
CA ALA A 1022 -29.73 54.28 25.25
C ALA A 1022 -28.62 54.05 26.29
N ASP A 1023 -27.37 53.88 25.84
CA ASP A 1023 -26.21 53.64 26.71
C ASP A 1023 -26.01 54.73 27.76
N SER A 1024 -26.18 56.00 27.38
CA SER A 1024 -25.96 57.14 28.27
C SER A 1024 -27.21 57.63 29.00
N PHE A 1025 -28.42 57.24 28.58
CA PHE A 1025 -29.65 57.77 29.19
C PHE A 1025 -30.88 56.86 29.13
N LEU A 1026 -31.83 57.13 30.02
CA LEU A 1026 -33.24 56.78 29.87
C LEU A 1026 -34.06 58.07 29.92
N LYS A 1027 -34.89 58.32 28.91
CA LYS A 1027 -35.73 59.51 28.80
C LYS A 1027 -37.19 59.11 28.67
N ILE A 1028 -38.08 59.79 29.37
CA ILE A 1028 -39.54 59.72 29.21
C ILE A 1028 -40.02 61.12 28.84
N ASP A 1029 -40.40 61.27 27.57
CA ASP A 1029 -40.98 62.49 27.03
C ASP A 1029 -42.51 62.40 27.01
N GLN A 1030 -43.17 63.55 27.07
CA GLN A 1030 -44.64 63.64 26.97
C GLN A 1030 -45.34 62.81 28.05
N LEU A 1031 -44.79 62.75 29.28
CA LEU A 1031 -45.43 62.06 30.39
C LEU A 1031 -46.74 62.76 30.73
N ASN A 1032 -47.84 62.04 30.54
CA ASN A 1032 -49.19 62.52 30.78
C ASN A 1032 -49.88 61.53 31.72
N VAL A 1033 -50.18 61.99 32.94
CA VAL A 1033 -50.85 61.20 33.97
C VAL A 1033 -52.20 61.83 34.27
N PHE A 1034 -53.27 61.15 33.87
CA PHE A 1034 -54.64 61.60 34.11
C PHE A 1034 -55.34 60.71 35.14
N ALA A 1035 -55.77 61.32 36.23
CA ALA A 1035 -56.66 60.71 37.22
C ALA A 1035 -58.00 61.44 37.19
N ASN A 1036 -59.09 60.73 36.92
CA ASN A 1036 -60.42 61.28 36.69
C ASN A 1036 -60.93 62.11 37.88
N LYS A 1037 -60.58 61.73 39.11
CA LYS A 1037 -60.89 62.53 40.31
C LYS A 1037 -60.21 63.90 40.32
N VAL A 1038 -59.00 64.02 39.76
CA VAL A 1038 -58.27 65.30 39.62
C VAL A 1038 -58.71 66.06 38.37
N ASN A 1039 -59.24 65.34 37.36
CA ASN A 1039 -59.86 65.84 36.13
C ASN A 1039 -58.96 66.74 35.25
N THR A 1040 -57.66 66.81 35.55
CA THR A 1040 -56.64 67.41 34.69
C THR A 1040 -55.36 66.58 34.76
N PRO A 1041 -54.60 66.48 33.66
CA PRO A 1041 -53.40 65.67 33.65
C PRO A 1041 -52.22 66.39 34.29
N PHE A 1042 -51.36 65.62 34.95
CA PHE A 1042 -49.98 66.03 35.20
C PHE A 1042 -49.18 65.85 33.91
N VAL A 1043 -48.50 66.91 33.47
CA VAL A 1043 -47.64 66.88 32.28
C VAL A 1043 -46.20 67.11 32.70
N GLY A 1044 -45.31 66.21 32.28
CA GLY A 1044 -43.90 66.29 32.66
C GLY A 1044 -42.97 65.55 31.73
N ASN A 1045 -41.70 65.55 32.10
CA ASN A 1045 -40.65 64.75 31.47
C ASN A 1045 -39.75 64.17 32.57
N TYR A 1046 -39.24 62.97 32.31
CA TYR A 1046 -38.26 62.33 33.17
C TYR A 1046 -37.00 62.00 32.38
N TRP A 1047 -35.83 62.21 32.98
CA TRP A 1047 -34.54 61.93 32.38
C TRP A 1047 -33.58 61.36 33.41
N PHE A 1048 -33.08 60.15 33.15
CA PHE A 1048 -32.00 59.52 33.88
C PHE A 1048 -30.73 59.56 33.04
N ASN A 1049 -29.73 60.29 33.52
CA ASN A 1049 -28.38 60.27 32.96
C ASN A 1049 -27.59 59.16 33.65
N LYS A 1050 -27.19 58.14 32.88
CA LYS A 1050 -26.47 56.97 33.38
C LYS A 1050 -25.00 57.27 33.67
N GLU A 1051 -24.41 58.28 33.02
CA GLU A 1051 -22.99 58.64 33.20
C GLU A 1051 -22.74 59.26 34.57
N ASP A 1052 -23.57 60.24 34.95
CA ASP A 1052 -23.53 60.92 36.24
C ASP A 1052 -24.46 60.31 37.28
N ASN A 1053 -25.17 59.21 36.93
CA ASN A 1053 -26.10 58.50 37.81
C ASN A 1053 -27.17 59.42 38.42
N THR A 1054 -27.69 60.38 37.64
CA THR A 1054 -28.68 61.36 38.12
C THR A 1054 -30.01 61.25 37.38
N SER A 1055 -31.09 61.15 38.15
CA SER A 1055 -32.46 61.25 37.67
C SER A 1055 -32.99 62.67 37.85
N ARG A 1056 -33.74 63.17 36.87
CA ARG A 1056 -34.46 64.44 36.92
C ARG A 1056 -35.90 64.24 36.48
N LEU A 1057 -36.85 64.75 37.26
CA LEU A 1057 -38.28 64.81 36.92
C LEU A 1057 -38.73 66.26 36.97
N SER A 1058 -39.27 66.78 35.88
CA SER A 1058 -39.91 68.10 35.86
C SER A 1058 -41.34 67.99 35.34
N GLY A 1059 -42.26 68.73 35.94
CA GLY A 1059 -43.63 68.73 35.47
C GLY A 1059 -44.53 69.69 36.24
N SER A 1060 -45.73 69.86 35.71
CA SER A 1060 -46.73 70.74 36.30
C SER A 1060 -48.14 70.21 36.11
N ILE A 1061 -49.03 70.69 36.97
CA ILE A 1061 -50.46 70.43 36.91
C ILE A 1061 -51.23 71.68 37.31
N LYS A 1062 -52.32 71.95 36.59
CA LYS A 1062 -53.31 72.98 36.92
C LYS A 1062 -54.67 72.30 37.00
N THR A 1063 -55.31 72.31 38.17
CA THR A 1063 -56.57 71.61 38.42
C THR A 1063 -57.58 72.50 39.12
N LYS A 1064 -58.87 72.26 38.84
CA LYS A 1064 -60.00 72.86 39.58
C LYS A 1064 -60.50 71.98 40.73
N HIS A 1065 -60.00 70.76 40.86
CA HIS A 1065 -60.40 69.78 41.87
C HIS A 1065 -59.31 69.67 42.93
N VAL A 1066 -59.14 70.75 43.70
CA VAL A 1066 -58.05 70.90 44.68
C VAL A 1066 -58.11 69.80 45.75
N ASP A 1067 -59.31 69.48 46.25
CA ASP A 1067 -59.47 68.45 47.28
C ASP A 1067 -59.09 67.06 46.77
N ALA A 1068 -59.40 66.73 45.51
CA ALA A 1068 -59.02 65.48 44.89
C ALA A 1068 -57.50 65.39 44.63
N MET A 1069 -56.88 66.50 44.22
CA MET A 1069 -55.43 66.58 44.04
C MET A 1069 -54.67 66.40 45.36
N LEU A 1070 -55.11 67.06 46.42
CA LEU A 1070 -54.52 66.92 47.75
C LEU A 1070 -54.65 65.48 48.28
N LYS A 1071 -55.82 64.85 48.14
CA LYS A 1071 -56.00 63.42 48.47
C LYS A 1071 -55.13 62.51 47.60
N PHE A 1072 -54.94 62.84 46.32
CA PHE A 1072 -54.05 62.09 45.43
C PHE A 1072 -52.60 62.14 45.93
N LEU A 1073 -52.12 63.32 46.33
CA LEU A 1073 -50.80 63.51 46.96
C LEU A 1073 -50.68 62.92 48.38
N GLY A 1074 -51.78 62.47 48.99
CA GLY A 1074 -51.80 61.86 50.33
C GLY A 1074 -52.28 62.80 51.45
N PHE A 1075 -52.63 64.05 51.14
CA PHE A 1075 -53.19 65.01 52.08
C PHE A 1075 -54.71 64.82 52.19
N ASN A 1076 -55.15 64.13 53.25
CA ASN A 1076 -56.53 63.67 53.37
C ASN A 1076 -57.48 64.63 54.12
N LYS A 1077 -56.97 65.71 54.73
CA LYS A 1077 -57.74 66.67 55.54
C LYS A 1077 -57.18 68.10 55.45
N GLY A 1078 -57.99 69.11 55.78
CA GLY A 1078 -57.51 70.46 56.11
C GLY A 1078 -57.67 71.55 55.04
N PHE A 1079 -57.71 71.25 53.74
CA PHE A 1079 -57.72 72.29 52.70
C PHE A 1079 -58.70 72.00 51.56
N LYS A 1080 -59.38 73.04 51.07
CA LYS A 1080 -60.25 73.06 49.87
C LYS A 1080 -59.96 74.32 49.07
N GLY A 1081 -60.13 74.29 47.74
CA GLY A 1081 -60.01 75.47 46.86
C GLY A 1081 -60.65 75.26 45.50
N ASN A 1082 -60.79 76.35 44.73
CA ASN A 1082 -61.36 76.33 43.37
C ASN A 1082 -60.33 76.03 42.29
N GLU A 1083 -59.07 76.42 42.51
CA GLU A 1083 -58.00 76.20 41.56
C GLU A 1083 -56.68 75.94 42.32
N MET A 1084 -55.89 74.99 41.82
CA MET A 1084 -54.53 74.73 42.27
C MET A 1084 -53.61 74.60 41.05
N GLN A 1085 -52.47 75.28 41.12
CA GLN A 1085 -51.34 75.14 40.21
C GLN A 1085 -50.17 74.60 41.01
N MET A 1086 -49.49 73.59 40.50
CA MET A 1086 -48.31 72.98 41.13
C MET A 1086 -47.26 72.67 40.07
N GLY A 1087 -46.01 73.02 40.36
CA GLY A 1087 -44.84 72.69 39.55
C GLY A 1087 -43.75 72.09 40.41
N VAL A 1088 -43.04 71.09 39.87
CA VAL A 1088 -41.95 70.40 40.56
C VAL A 1088 -40.75 70.22 39.63
N ASN A 1089 -39.55 70.36 40.17
CA ASN A 1089 -38.30 69.95 39.56
C ASN A 1089 -37.52 69.11 40.58
N LEU A 1090 -37.54 67.79 40.42
CA LEU A 1090 -36.99 66.83 41.37
C LEU A 1090 -35.75 66.15 40.80
N VAL A 1091 -34.77 65.87 41.65
CA VAL A 1091 -33.50 65.24 41.33
C VAL A 1091 -33.17 64.19 42.39
N TRP A 1092 -32.70 63.02 41.98
CA TRP A 1092 -32.17 62.00 42.89
C TRP A 1092 -31.08 61.17 42.21
N VAL A 1093 -30.34 60.38 42.99
CA VAL A 1093 -29.27 59.50 42.50
C VAL A 1093 -29.86 58.15 42.07
N GLY A 1094 -29.41 57.60 40.94
CA GLY A 1094 -29.95 56.36 40.38
C GLY A 1094 -31.18 56.56 39.50
N GLY A 1095 -31.67 55.48 38.90
CA GLY A 1095 -32.90 55.45 38.11
C GLY A 1095 -34.18 55.51 38.96
N VAL A 1096 -35.36 55.32 38.34
CA VAL A 1096 -36.66 55.33 39.04
C VAL A 1096 -36.71 54.33 40.21
N SER A 1097 -36.07 53.16 40.07
CA SER A 1097 -36.01 52.14 41.13
C SER A 1097 -35.22 52.57 42.37
N CYS A 1098 -34.34 53.56 42.24
CA CYS A 1098 -33.55 54.13 43.34
C CYS A 1098 -34.20 55.37 43.96
N PHE A 1099 -35.44 55.71 43.57
CA PHE A 1099 -36.15 56.83 44.16
C PHE A 1099 -36.37 56.60 45.66
N ALA A 1100 -35.82 57.49 46.48
CA ALA A 1100 -36.01 57.52 47.92
C ALA A 1100 -36.13 58.97 48.41
N LEU A 1101 -37.08 59.23 49.32
CA LEU A 1101 -37.31 60.58 49.88
C LEU A 1101 -36.04 61.17 50.49
N LYS A 1102 -35.19 60.34 51.11
CA LYS A 1102 -33.90 60.75 51.71
C LYS A 1102 -32.84 61.19 50.68
N GLN A 1103 -32.98 60.80 49.42
CA GLN A 1103 -32.06 61.20 48.33
C GLN A 1103 -32.68 62.23 47.40
N LEU A 1104 -33.92 62.64 47.67
CA LEU A 1104 -34.65 63.60 46.87
C LEU A 1104 -34.12 65.01 47.13
N SER A 1105 -33.86 65.74 46.06
CA SER A 1105 -33.51 67.16 46.08
C SER A 1105 -34.23 67.90 44.96
N GLY A 1106 -34.48 69.20 45.11
CA GLY A 1106 -35.12 70.01 44.06
C GLY A 1106 -36.17 70.98 44.59
N ASP A 1107 -36.82 71.73 43.71
CA ASP A 1107 -37.81 72.74 44.07
C ASP A 1107 -39.25 72.31 43.75
N ALA A 1108 -40.18 72.76 44.59
CA ALA A 1108 -41.61 72.71 44.31
C ALA A 1108 -42.24 74.07 44.59
N ARG A 1109 -43.17 74.43 43.70
CA ARG A 1109 -43.98 75.64 43.81
C ARG A 1109 -45.43 75.28 43.66
N PHE A 1110 -46.27 75.86 44.50
CA PHE A 1110 -47.71 75.68 44.40
C PHE A 1110 -48.45 76.98 44.67
N LYS A 1111 -49.61 77.12 44.03
CA LYS A 1111 -50.55 78.22 44.22
C LYS A 1111 -51.95 77.64 44.30
N MET A 1112 -52.67 77.94 45.37
CA MET A 1112 -54.09 77.62 45.52
C MET A 1112 -54.90 78.91 45.64
N GLU A 1113 -56.05 78.97 44.99
CA GLU A 1113 -56.90 80.17 44.95
C GLU A 1113 -58.32 79.87 45.42
N ASP A 1114 -58.93 80.89 46.05
CA ASP A 1114 -60.32 80.95 46.49
C ASP A 1114 -60.76 79.66 47.22
N GLY A 1115 -60.36 79.51 48.49
CA GLY A 1115 -60.55 78.27 49.24
C GLY A 1115 -60.79 78.42 50.74
N VAL A 1116 -60.80 77.28 51.45
CA VAL A 1116 -61.05 77.21 52.89
C VAL A 1116 -60.10 76.21 53.55
N ILE A 1117 -59.46 76.64 54.64
CA ILE A 1117 -58.71 75.78 55.57
C ILE A 1117 -59.68 75.31 56.66
N LYS A 1118 -59.92 74.01 56.75
CA LYS A 1118 -60.80 73.38 57.76
C LYS A 1118 -60.03 73.10 59.05
N ASP A 1119 -60.73 73.15 60.18
CA ASP A 1119 -60.21 72.76 61.50
C ASP A 1119 -58.92 73.49 61.95
N ALA A 1120 -58.84 74.80 61.70
CA ALA A 1120 -57.84 75.64 62.38
C ALA A 1120 -58.15 75.66 63.90
N GLU A 1121 -57.39 74.91 64.68
CA GLU A 1121 -57.54 74.72 66.14
C GLU A 1121 -57.34 76.03 66.96
N PRO A 1122 -57.85 76.09 68.22
CA PRO A 1122 -58.64 77.23 68.68
C PRO A 1122 -57.84 78.45 69.15
N GLY A 1123 -58.32 79.63 68.75
CA GLY A 1123 -57.74 80.92 69.17
C GLY A 1123 -58.24 82.08 68.31
N PHE A 1124 -57.50 83.19 68.33
CA PHE A 1124 -57.79 84.44 67.62
C PHE A 1124 -58.14 84.24 66.13
N ALA A 1125 -57.52 83.28 65.43
CA ALA A 1125 -57.78 82.95 64.03
C ALA A 1125 -59.21 82.45 63.72
N ARG A 1126 -59.81 81.68 64.65
CA ARG A 1126 -61.19 81.17 64.49
C ARG A 1126 -62.23 82.28 64.68
N LEU A 1127 -61.95 83.24 65.57
CA LEU A 1127 -62.79 84.43 65.77
C LEU A 1127 -62.74 85.36 64.55
N LEU A 1128 -61.56 85.55 63.96
CA LEU A 1128 -61.37 86.38 62.75
C LEU A 1128 -62.15 85.83 61.53
N GLY A 1129 -62.21 84.51 61.35
CA GLY A 1129 -62.92 83.87 60.24
C GLY A 1129 -64.45 83.91 60.34
N LEU A 1130 -65.01 83.94 61.55
CA LEU A 1130 -66.46 83.99 61.80
C LEU A 1130 -67.02 85.43 61.82
N LEU A 1131 -66.19 86.43 62.11
CA LEU A 1131 -66.61 87.83 62.27
C LEU A 1131 -66.41 88.69 61.01
N SER A 1132 -65.78 88.16 59.96
CA SER A 1132 -65.53 88.88 58.70
C SER A 1132 -66.74 88.79 57.74
N PHE A 1133 -67.38 89.93 57.46
CA PHE A 1133 -68.50 90.03 56.50
C PHE A 1133 -68.09 89.63 55.07
N GLU A 1134 -66.86 89.96 54.66
CA GLU A 1134 -66.30 89.56 53.36
C GLU A 1134 -66.08 88.05 53.25
N SER A 1135 -65.67 87.39 54.34
CA SER A 1135 -65.52 85.93 54.39
C SER A 1135 -66.86 85.21 54.20
N LEU A 1136 -67.96 85.79 54.71
CA LEU A 1136 -69.32 85.26 54.53
C LEU A 1136 -69.81 85.38 53.08
N ALA A 1137 -69.62 86.55 52.45
CA ALA A 1137 -69.99 86.79 51.06
C ALA A 1137 -69.23 85.88 50.07
N ARG A 1138 -67.95 85.57 50.38
CA ARG A 1138 -67.12 84.70 49.54
C ARG A 1138 -67.48 83.23 49.68
N ARG A 1139 -67.84 82.77 50.89
CA ARG A 1139 -68.41 81.43 51.12
C ARG A 1139 -69.64 81.16 50.24
N LEU A 1140 -70.46 82.18 49.97
CA LEU A 1140 -71.61 82.08 49.06
C LEU A 1140 -71.18 81.89 47.58
N ARG A 1141 -70.05 82.48 47.15
CA ARG A 1141 -69.50 82.29 45.79
C ARG A 1141 -68.83 80.93 45.59
N LEU A 1142 -68.35 80.29 46.66
CA LEU A 1142 -67.64 78.99 46.64
C LEU A 1142 -68.55 77.76 46.51
N ASN A 1143 -69.86 77.95 46.29
CA ASN A 1143 -70.85 76.91 46.00
C ASN A 1143 -70.84 75.74 47.01
N VAL A 1144 -71.33 75.97 48.24
CA VAL A 1144 -71.28 74.97 49.32
C VAL A 1144 -72.67 74.71 49.91
N ASN A 1145 -73.06 73.44 49.97
CA ASN A 1145 -74.19 72.91 50.75
C ASN A 1145 -73.92 72.88 52.27
N ASP A 1146 -72.78 73.36 52.74
CA ASP A 1146 -72.34 73.33 54.15
C ASP A 1146 -72.06 74.74 54.67
N PHE A 1147 -73.07 75.37 55.25
CA PHE A 1147 -72.99 76.70 55.87
C PHE A 1147 -72.55 76.64 57.35
N THR A 1148 -72.32 75.43 57.88
CA THR A 1148 -72.11 75.12 59.31
C THR A 1148 -70.66 74.74 59.67
N GLU A 1149 -69.74 74.66 58.70
CA GLU A 1149 -68.34 74.26 58.96
C GLU A 1149 -67.45 75.43 59.42
N ALA A 1150 -66.71 75.21 60.52
CA ALA A 1150 -65.71 76.13 61.07
C ALA A 1150 -64.39 76.07 60.24
N GLY A 1151 -63.78 77.23 59.94
CA GLY A 1151 -62.53 77.28 59.16
C GLY A 1151 -62.15 78.68 58.67
N LEU A 1152 -60.93 78.84 58.14
CA LEU A 1152 -60.38 80.10 57.62
C LEU A 1152 -60.52 80.17 56.08
N VAL A 1153 -61.25 81.15 55.58
CA VAL A 1153 -61.38 81.41 54.12
C VAL A 1153 -60.13 82.11 53.63
N TYR A 1154 -59.61 81.73 52.46
CA TYR A 1154 -58.44 82.35 51.84
C TYR A 1154 -58.69 82.74 50.39
N ASP A 1155 -58.01 83.79 49.95
CA ASP A 1155 -57.98 84.25 48.57
C ASP A 1155 -56.88 83.51 47.81
N GLN A 1156 -55.71 83.40 48.43
CA GLN A 1156 -54.55 82.77 47.83
C GLN A 1156 -53.67 82.13 48.91
N ILE A 1157 -53.21 80.91 48.64
CA ILE A 1157 -52.05 80.30 49.32
C ILE A 1157 -51.00 80.07 48.25
N GLU A 1158 -49.82 80.66 48.43
CA GLU A 1158 -48.68 80.49 47.51
C GLU A 1158 -47.48 80.00 48.31
N GLY A 1159 -46.86 78.91 47.86
CA GLY A 1159 -45.73 78.30 48.55
C GLY A 1159 -44.61 77.95 47.58
N GLU A 1160 -43.39 78.23 48.02
CA GLU A 1160 -42.15 77.77 47.40
C GLU A 1160 -41.31 77.07 48.47
N GLY A 1161 -40.76 75.92 48.09
CA GLY A 1161 -39.88 75.17 48.98
C GLY A 1161 -39.03 74.18 48.22
N ARG A 1162 -38.11 73.58 48.95
CA ARG A 1162 -37.10 72.67 48.41
C ARG A 1162 -37.05 71.36 49.20
N PHE A 1163 -36.95 70.27 48.46
CA PHE A 1163 -36.64 68.96 49.03
C PHE A 1163 -35.15 68.90 49.33
N ASP A 1164 -34.80 68.44 50.53
CA ASP A 1164 -33.43 68.31 51.00
C ASP A 1164 -33.34 67.16 52.01
N GLN A 1165 -32.85 66.01 51.55
CA GLN A 1165 -32.56 64.83 52.38
C GLN A 1165 -33.72 64.33 53.25
N GLY A 1166 -34.93 64.25 52.69
CA GLY A 1166 -36.14 63.82 53.41
C GLY A 1166 -36.88 64.95 54.15
N TYR A 1167 -36.31 66.16 54.17
CA TYR A 1167 -37.01 67.36 54.61
C TYR A 1167 -37.57 68.14 53.43
N PHE A 1168 -38.75 68.72 53.60
CA PHE A 1168 -39.26 69.79 52.74
C PHE A 1168 -39.07 71.12 53.45
N LYS A 1169 -38.08 71.90 53.02
CA LYS A 1169 -37.79 73.23 53.54
C LYS A 1169 -38.68 74.24 52.83
N ILE A 1170 -39.57 74.87 53.58
CA ILE A 1170 -40.46 75.90 53.08
C ILE A 1170 -39.68 77.21 53.15
N ASP A 1171 -39.21 77.67 51.98
CA ASP A 1171 -38.48 78.94 51.86
C ASP A 1171 -39.46 80.11 52.06
N LYS A 1172 -40.68 79.97 51.54
CA LYS A 1172 -41.74 80.96 51.70
C LYS A 1172 -43.12 80.36 51.45
N LEU A 1173 -44.04 80.49 52.41
CA LEU A 1173 -45.46 80.21 52.22
C LEU A 1173 -46.28 81.42 52.65
N GLU A 1174 -46.94 82.05 51.69
CA GLU A 1174 -47.84 83.18 51.91
C GLU A 1174 -49.30 82.73 51.86
N LEU A 1175 -50.03 83.06 52.92
CA LEU A 1175 -51.48 82.97 52.98
C LEU A 1175 -52.07 84.39 52.94
N LYS A 1176 -52.88 84.66 51.94
CA LYS A 1176 -53.71 85.87 51.83
C LYS A 1176 -55.15 85.49 52.11
N ALA A 1177 -55.70 85.97 53.21
CA ALA A 1177 -57.10 85.82 53.58
C ALA A 1177 -57.73 87.19 53.86
N PRO A 1178 -59.05 87.34 53.68
CA PRO A 1178 -59.74 88.60 54.00
C PRO A 1178 -59.55 89.03 55.46
N ALA A 1179 -59.42 88.06 56.36
CA ALA A 1179 -59.31 88.29 57.80
C ALA A 1179 -57.86 88.42 58.30
N ALA A 1180 -56.85 87.96 57.53
CA ALA A 1180 -55.44 88.01 57.93
C ALA A 1180 -54.49 87.73 56.74
N LYS A 1181 -53.26 88.23 56.83
CA LYS A 1181 -52.11 87.76 56.03
C LYS A 1181 -51.24 86.90 56.92
N ALA A 1182 -50.73 85.78 56.42
CA ALA A 1182 -49.74 84.98 57.14
C ALA A 1182 -48.56 84.62 56.25
N GLN A 1183 -47.36 84.60 56.84
CA GLN A 1183 -46.15 84.09 56.23
C GLN A 1183 -45.65 82.92 57.07
N VAL A 1184 -45.37 81.79 56.43
CA VAL A 1184 -44.87 80.58 57.08
C VAL A 1184 -43.56 80.17 56.42
N PHE A 1185 -42.55 79.85 57.23
CA PHE A 1185 -41.26 79.34 56.80
C PHE A 1185 -40.76 78.31 57.80
N GLY A 1186 -39.87 77.42 57.38
CA GLY A 1186 -39.36 76.35 58.25
C GLY A 1186 -39.17 75.06 57.48
N GLN A 1187 -39.38 73.93 58.13
CA GLN A 1187 -39.19 72.62 57.51
C GLN A 1187 -40.23 71.60 57.96
N VAL A 1188 -40.42 70.61 57.10
CA VAL A 1188 -41.28 69.47 57.32
C VAL A 1188 -40.46 68.22 57.15
N ASP A 1189 -40.45 67.34 58.14
CA ASP A 1189 -39.90 65.98 57.99
C ASP A 1189 -40.93 65.12 57.25
N LEU A 1190 -40.64 64.76 55.99
CA LEU A 1190 -41.55 63.98 55.15
C LEU A 1190 -41.55 62.49 55.49
N MET A 1191 -40.57 62.02 56.27
CA MET A 1191 -40.47 60.63 56.69
C MET A 1191 -41.32 60.37 57.93
N THR A 1192 -41.38 61.35 58.83
CA THR A 1192 -42.15 61.28 60.08
C THR A 1192 -43.44 62.10 60.08
N ASN A 1193 -43.68 62.89 59.03
CA ASN A 1193 -44.79 63.86 58.92
C ASN A 1193 -44.81 64.91 60.05
N VAL A 1194 -43.64 65.22 60.63
CA VAL A 1194 -43.49 66.21 61.71
C VAL A 1194 -43.21 67.60 61.14
N LEU A 1195 -43.91 68.59 61.67
CA LEU A 1195 -43.80 70.00 61.34
C LEU A 1195 -42.82 70.69 62.28
N ASP A 1196 -42.00 71.58 61.74
CA ASP A 1196 -41.18 72.55 62.48
C ASP A 1196 -41.22 73.88 61.71
N LEU A 1197 -42.34 74.58 61.86
CA LEU A 1197 -42.64 75.79 61.10
C LEU A 1197 -42.75 76.99 62.01
N LYS A 1198 -42.41 78.16 61.48
CA LYS A 1198 -42.63 79.45 62.10
C LYS A 1198 -43.64 80.21 61.28
N ALA A 1199 -44.70 80.69 61.91
CA ALA A 1199 -45.75 81.45 61.27
C ALA A 1199 -45.81 82.87 61.84
N GLU A 1200 -45.78 83.86 60.96
CA GLU A 1200 -46.04 85.26 61.27
C GLU A 1200 -47.42 85.64 60.72
N VAL A 1201 -48.36 85.98 61.60
CA VAL A 1201 -49.76 86.25 61.24
C VAL A 1201 -50.12 87.69 61.57
N THR A 1202 -50.51 88.44 60.55
CA THR A 1202 -50.94 89.85 60.62
C THR A 1202 -52.45 89.93 60.33
N PRO A 1203 -53.30 90.20 61.34
CA PRO A 1203 -54.75 90.33 61.16
C PRO A 1203 -55.13 91.59 60.39
N SER A 1204 -56.24 91.55 59.63
CA SER A 1204 -56.71 92.70 58.86
C SER A 1204 -57.52 93.69 59.74
N LEU A 1205 -57.23 94.99 59.63
CA LEU A 1205 -57.81 96.05 60.48
C LEU A 1205 -59.33 96.26 60.31
N GLY A 1206 -59.96 95.68 59.29
CA GLY A 1206 -61.41 95.76 59.07
C GLY A 1206 -62.25 94.88 59.99
N SER A 1207 -61.66 93.89 60.68
CA SER A 1207 -62.39 92.81 61.37
C SER A 1207 -62.14 92.70 62.89
N SER A 1208 -61.26 93.53 63.46
CA SER A 1208 -60.74 93.39 64.84
C SER A 1208 -61.30 94.39 65.88
N LEU A 1209 -62.28 95.23 65.51
CA LEU A 1209 -62.83 96.27 66.40
C LEU A 1209 -63.28 95.78 67.80
N PRO A 1210 -63.98 94.64 67.94
CA PRO A 1210 -64.37 94.15 69.27
C PRO A 1210 -63.18 93.68 70.12
N ALA A 1211 -62.13 93.15 69.49
CA ALA A 1211 -60.97 92.59 70.18
C ALA A 1211 -60.05 93.69 70.73
N ILE A 1212 -59.85 94.79 69.99
CA ILE A 1212 -59.06 95.93 70.46
C ILE A 1212 -59.73 96.60 71.69
N ALA A 1213 -61.06 96.67 71.73
CA ALA A 1213 -61.81 97.19 72.87
C ALA A 1213 -61.68 96.31 74.14
N ALA A 1214 -61.59 94.99 73.97
CA ALA A 1214 -61.41 94.05 75.08
C ALA A 1214 -60.00 94.12 75.72
N ILE A 1215 -58.96 94.43 74.92
CA ILE A 1215 -57.56 94.41 75.37
C ILE A 1215 -57.13 95.76 75.97
N SER A 1216 -57.75 96.86 75.57
CA SER A 1216 -57.43 98.21 76.05
C SER A 1216 -58.12 98.61 77.36
N GLY A 1217 -58.92 97.71 77.97
CA GLY A 1217 -59.56 97.92 79.27
C GLY A 1217 -60.79 98.85 79.25
N PHE A 1218 -61.26 99.28 78.08
CA PHE A 1218 -62.43 100.15 77.95
C PHE A 1218 -63.72 99.32 78.03
N ALA A 1219 -64.28 99.20 79.22
CA ALA A 1219 -65.40 98.30 79.54
C ALA A 1219 -66.79 98.70 78.97
N THR A 1220 -66.88 99.58 77.95
CA THR A 1220 -68.17 99.91 77.32
C THR A 1220 -68.08 100.09 75.78
N PRO A 1221 -69.08 99.64 75.00
CA PRO A 1221 -69.10 99.75 73.53
C PRO A 1221 -68.94 101.18 72.99
N ILE A 1222 -69.40 102.18 73.75
CA ILE A 1222 -69.37 103.59 73.35
C ILE A 1222 -67.95 104.16 73.44
N ALA A 1223 -67.15 103.73 74.41
CA ALA A 1223 -65.76 104.16 74.56
C ALA A 1223 -64.85 103.60 73.45
N GLY A 1224 -65.07 102.36 73.01
CA GLY A 1224 -64.33 101.75 71.90
C GLY A 1224 -64.54 102.46 70.55
N LEU A 1225 -65.74 103.02 70.34
CA LEU A 1225 -66.07 103.83 69.15
C LEU A 1225 -65.34 105.19 69.15
N ALA A 1226 -65.15 105.81 70.32
CA ALA A 1226 -64.42 107.07 70.45
C ALA A 1226 -62.92 106.90 70.17
N ALA A 1227 -62.30 105.81 70.63
CA ALA A 1227 -60.91 105.47 70.32
C ALA A 1227 -60.70 105.17 68.83
N TYR A 1228 -61.66 104.50 68.18
CA TYR A 1228 -61.63 104.21 66.74
C TYR A 1228 -61.69 105.49 65.88
N VAL A 1229 -62.57 106.44 66.23
CA VAL A 1229 -62.62 107.75 65.55
C VAL A 1229 -61.33 108.53 65.75
N PHE A 1230 -60.71 108.46 66.94
CA PHE A 1230 -59.42 109.09 67.22
C PHE A 1230 -58.27 108.49 66.39
N MET A 1231 -58.28 107.17 66.17
CA MET A 1231 -57.29 106.47 65.33
C MET A 1231 -57.50 106.66 63.82
N LYS A 1232 -58.75 106.82 63.36
CA LYS A 1232 -59.10 106.93 61.92
C LYS A 1232 -58.68 108.26 61.27
N TYR A 1233 -58.39 109.30 62.06
CA TYR A 1233 -58.00 110.63 61.57
C TYR A 1233 -56.52 110.99 61.85
N MET A 1234 -55.71 110.05 62.36
CA MET A 1234 -54.26 110.23 62.52
C MET A 1234 -53.51 109.80 61.23
N PRO A 1235 -52.72 110.68 60.58
CA PRO A 1235 -52.08 110.39 59.29
C PRO A 1235 -50.89 109.39 59.33
N PHE A 1236 -50.55 108.80 60.48
CA PHE A 1236 -49.24 108.13 60.69
C PHE A 1236 -49.34 106.64 61.06
N VAL A 1237 -50.47 105.98 60.82
CA VAL A 1237 -50.68 104.56 61.17
C VAL A 1237 -50.76 103.71 59.91
N ASN A 1238 -49.71 102.91 59.63
CA ASN A 1238 -49.70 101.91 58.55
C ASN A 1238 -50.56 100.68 58.89
N GLU A 1239 -50.98 99.91 57.87
CA GLU A 1239 -51.90 98.77 57.99
C GLU A 1239 -51.39 97.56 58.81
N ASP A 1240 -50.13 97.55 59.26
CA ASP A 1240 -49.45 96.39 59.86
C ASP A 1240 -49.01 96.63 61.33
N ILE A 1241 -49.94 96.95 62.23
CA ILE A 1241 -49.60 97.38 63.61
C ILE A 1241 -49.20 96.20 64.53
N ILE A 1242 -49.72 94.99 64.31
CA ILE A 1242 -49.53 93.84 65.20
C ILE A 1242 -49.34 92.56 64.39
N THR A 1243 -48.17 91.94 64.50
CA THR A 1243 -47.90 90.61 63.93
C THR A 1243 -47.70 89.61 65.07
N TYR A 1244 -48.43 88.49 65.02
CA TYR A 1244 -48.30 87.39 65.99
C TYR A 1244 -47.37 86.32 65.45
N ARG A 1245 -46.43 85.86 66.28
CA ARG A 1245 -45.52 84.77 65.96
C ARG A 1245 -45.97 83.47 66.60
N TYR A 1246 -45.98 82.40 65.81
CA TYR A 1246 -46.31 81.04 66.24
C TYR A 1246 -45.20 80.09 65.84
N ASP A 1247 -44.84 79.19 66.74
CA ASP A 1247 -44.14 77.96 66.37
C ASP A 1247 -45.21 76.88 66.13
N VAL A 1248 -45.17 76.25 64.97
CA VAL A 1248 -46.08 75.17 64.57
C VAL A 1248 -45.28 73.87 64.54
N THR A 1249 -45.53 73.03 65.53
CA THR A 1249 -44.88 71.73 65.71
C THR A 1249 -45.92 70.61 65.64
N GLY A 1250 -45.56 69.37 65.96
CA GLY A 1250 -46.49 68.23 65.88
C GLY A 1250 -46.61 67.64 64.47
N THR A 1251 -47.69 66.91 64.17
CA THR A 1251 -47.85 66.25 62.85
C THR A 1251 -48.80 67.02 61.95
N PHE A 1252 -48.78 66.76 60.64
CA PHE A 1252 -49.75 67.37 59.72
C PHE A 1252 -51.22 67.16 60.11
N THR A 1253 -51.56 66.04 60.74
CA THR A 1253 -52.94 65.73 61.15
C THR A 1253 -53.30 66.30 62.51
N GLU A 1254 -52.32 66.61 63.34
CA GLU A 1254 -52.45 67.18 64.69
C GLU A 1254 -51.30 68.19 64.91
N PRO A 1255 -51.38 69.40 64.31
CA PRO A 1255 -50.37 70.43 64.49
C PRO A 1255 -50.53 71.13 65.85
N ASP A 1256 -49.45 71.27 66.60
CA ASP A 1256 -49.40 72.00 67.87
C ASP A 1256 -48.89 73.43 67.64
N LEU A 1257 -49.63 74.42 68.14
CA LEU A 1257 -49.38 75.84 67.92
C LEU A 1257 -48.96 76.52 69.22
N ASP A 1258 -47.68 76.84 69.37
CA ASP A 1258 -47.16 77.59 70.51
C ASP A 1258 -47.03 79.08 70.18
N VAL A 1259 -47.71 79.93 70.96
CA VAL A 1259 -47.78 81.38 70.73
C VAL A 1259 -46.58 82.06 71.38
N LYS A 1260 -45.70 82.68 70.58
CA LYS A 1260 -44.51 83.40 71.09
C LYS A 1260 -44.76 84.86 71.46
N GLY A 1261 -45.98 85.36 71.22
CA GLY A 1261 -46.43 86.72 71.56
C GLY A 1261 -46.45 87.69 70.37
N PRO A 1262 -47.06 88.88 70.52
CA PRO A 1262 -47.12 89.91 69.49
C PRO A 1262 -45.78 90.64 69.35
N SER A 1263 -45.27 90.80 68.13
CA SER A 1263 -44.24 91.80 67.82
C SER A 1263 -44.93 93.09 67.40
N VAL A 1264 -44.69 94.15 68.15
CA VAL A 1264 -45.21 95.48 67.85
C VAL A 1264 -44.03 96.35 67.39
N GLU A 1265 -43.87 96.54 66.08
CA GLU A 1265 -42.92 97.51 65.54
C GLU A 1265 -43.54 98.92 65.64
N LEU A 1266 -43.46 99.55 66.82
CA LEU A 1266 -44.06 100.87 67.03
C LEU A 1266 -43.23 102.05 66.49
N PHE A 1267 -41.97 101.87 66.05
CA PHE A 1267 -41.16 102.97 65.52
C PHE A 1267 -40.09 102.49 64.51
N ARG A 1268 -40.22 102.85 63.23
CA ARG A 1268 -39.08 102.92 62.30
C ARG A 1268 -38.74 104.39 62.05
N PHE A 1269 -37.62 104.86 62.58
CA PHE A 1269 -36.99 106.07 62.06
C PHE A 1269 -36.32 105.71 60.73
N ASN A 1270 -36.64 106.46 59.66
CA ASN A 1270 -35.91 106.40 58.40
C ASN A 1270 -34.44 106.80 58.65
N GLY A 1271 -33.59 105.79 58.88
CA GLY A 1271 -32.14 105.90 58.95
C GLY A 1271 -31.54 105.04 57.86
N ASN A 1272 -31.15 105.68 56.76
CA ASN A 1272 -30.35 105.09 55.70
C ASN A 1272 -29.01 104.64 56.31
N THR A 1273 -28.70 103.33 56.34
CA THR A 1273 -27.33 102.77 56.39
C THR A 1273 -27.38 101.25 56.30
N SER A 1274 -26.74 100.68 55.27
CA SER A 1274 -26.24 99.31 55.29
C SER A 1274 -25.33 99.09 56.51
N PRO A 1275 -25.20 97.84 56.99
CA PRO A 1275 -24.02 97.08 56.60
C PRO A 1275 -24.25 95.57 56.41
N THR A 1276 -23.55 94.99 55.43
CA THR A 1276 -23.04 93.60 55.43
C THR A 1276 -22.00 93.43 56.56
N PRO A 1277 -21.42 92.23 56.84
CA PRO A 1277 -21.94 90.87 57.03
C PRO A 1277 -21.38 90.19 58.32
N SER A 1278 -21.84 88.97 58.65
CA SER A 1278 -21.01 87.84 59.15
C SER A 1278 -21.83 86.54 59.18
#